data_AF-A0AAN6RCG6-F1
#
_entry.id   AF-A0AAN6RCG6-F1
#
_cell.length_a   1.000
_cell.length_b   1.000
_cell.length_c   1.000
_cell.angle_alpha   90.00
_cell.angle_beta   90.00
_cell.angle_gamma   90.00
#
_symmetry.space_group_name_H-M   'P 1'
#
loop_
_entity.id
_entity.type
_entity.pdbx_description
1 polymer ?
#
loop_
_entity_poly.entity_id
_entity_poly.type
_entity_poly.pdbx_seq_one_letter_code
_entity_poly.pdbx_strand_id
1 'polypeptide(L)'
;MRFSLLATLLGTACAVAAQDVYDYIVVGSGPGGGPLASNLARANYSVLLIEAGDESPNGNSMAYPPTVAWDFFVRHYADDKKNMMNNHLVWKTKEGRYWVAPGSDASKAPAGSTFLGVHYPRGATVGGSSMVNAMCTWLPPDSDWNYIQNITGDASWSADNMRKIFERIEKNNYLPKGTAGHGFNGYFQTNMNKPASIGQPVLGIAQAIAQNFSYSTAQADILTRMGSDANYLDPQRDWTTGIFGLPQHTKANGDRYSSRDYIQDTIQKKFPLKLSTTSLATRVLFDLNSTSCGGVPRATGIEYLQGKSIYKADARYTPSNKGTLKTATARKEVILSGGTFNTPQLLMLSGIGPKEHLSHFNIPVIVDAPGVGRNLMDNQEMPIIGQFQGQSSGFTQPIIMMKTKHSPTANAISNTALKQDPPNTYGISMVKAKPQNHAGFVKLVSADPTDAPEINFMLFEEGKETDMGAMKDTVAWARKMYAAARGVSVKTVEPPFTGQTFGHHPTSTAAIGAASDPMAVLDGKFRVRVRSFTTLTELLYLGVHTKRPTRLALVHFKASALNPSARAPFTRGGLEIAPYLNRIPRGIKAHIHTPLQAPFTIHHHNHHQNHHYPNPYVFKTSFSNFLSSTMPRAQHEISMPDPHTGPPYPGLGLPLRCANDETYDPSDTLPVRELAMMHIMDRLTDKKEWNKKVFDEEIVEKWRAEAKAIPDAEFWNAAIIQELRSKAAYFEKTGLIPTLDASQTVVKSDTLVPTELHEDLLGAFEKLMAYSLEAPDWHPKSNDMVLNLVHPSMYPLVYGQSKVYKEELVGIDNAIDLSGTGEVIEKDKYGEWSWRKRAYTGPDAETASHEWNDTYQWLPANLDFQEDGTVKLSSYVNNLHPLRYPEIYRAVEKLVQTAIPAWDQCLQITSDTRDSSMLWGRYKSRFEVPEDADDFIPENWIPSCPEDLSDVVVNWDEYSNDFLNRHVDSYDNSEEERKWRLLRKARIPEAQFSDVDYTPPVSESLFNTFRETGLQVIVKMVSIELTPEKPDFPAGSWHVEGQKNERIRATALYYLDSENITTSGLSFRMKTDEDTQQDVVSVEQGAFSWLEQIWGTELGDDAICLQNYGSVETPQGRLLAFPNCFQHSVSSFSLADRTKPGHRRFIALWLVDPEQRIISTANVPPQQQDWWLDAIVKGSNKSPDGTTGHVSGVTSLAQQLSLKEKGDEGEKEKPGEGKLPPELMDMVWEQFNGAKDRGLMTVEEAKEHRVRLMEMRTAFVKERQEDLRGYTYNFCEH
;
A
#
# COMPACT_ATOMS: atom_id res chain seq x y z
N MET A 1 -52.80 12.69 -34.94
CA MET A 1 -53.41 14.04 -35.11
C MET A 1 -52.52 15.07 -34.41
N ARG A 2 -52.46 16.32 -34.88
CA ARG A 2 -52.10 17.59 -34.18
C ARG A 2 -51.01 17.53 -33.07
N PHE A 3 -49.90 18.26 -33.11
CA PHE A 3 -49.49 19.40 -33.97
C PHE A 3 -47.96 19.40 -34.18
N SER A 4 -47.48 20.21 -35.14
CA SER A 4 -46.06 20.42 -35.44
C SER A 4 -45.65 21.88 -35.18
N LEU A 5 -44.33 22.14 -35.23
CA LEU A 5 -43.63 23.42 -35.01
C LEU A 5 -43.62 23.97 -33.57
N LEU A 6 -42.42 24.02 -32.98
CA LEU A 6 -41.69 25.29 -32.86
C LEU A 6 -40.18 25.04 -32.76
N ALA A 7 -39.42 25.43 -33.79
CA ALA A 7 -37.97 25.20 -33.87
C ALA A 7 -37.22 26.43 -34.40
N THR A 8 -37.39 27.57 -33.72
CA THR A 8 -36.63 28.81 -33.97
C THR A 8 -36.72 29.74 -32.76
N LEU A 9 -35.78 30.69 -32.66
CA LEU A 9 -35.79 31.86 -31.77
C LEU A 9 -35.68 31.60 -30.26
N LEU A 10 -34.44 31.42 -29.80
CA LEU A 10 -33.91 32.29 -28.74
C LEU A 10 -32.44 32.70 -28.98
N GLY A 11 -32.12 32.99 -30.25
CA GLY A 11 -30.89 33.65 -30.65
C GLY A 11 -30.90 35.15 -30.34
N THR A 12 -31.11 35.53 -29.07
CA THR A 12 -30.96 36.92 -28.62
C THR A 12 -29.48 37.29 -28.65
N ALA A 13 -29.05 37.87 -29.76
CA ALA A 13 -27.77 38.56 -29.86
C ALA A 13 -27.79 39.82 -28.98
N CYS A 14 -27.63 39.65 -27.66
CA CYS A 14 -27.20 40.73 -26.79
C CYS A 14 -25.93 41.33 -27.40
N ALA A 15 -25.92 42.66 -27.58
CA ALA A 15 -24.77 43.34 -28.15
C ALA A 15 -23.53 43.00 -27.32
N VAL A 16 -22.56 42.35 -27.95
CA VAL A 16 -21.31 41.93 -27.30
C VAL A 16 -20.50 43.19 -27.00
N ALA A 17 -20.73 43.75 -25.81
CA ALA A 17 -19.83 44.72 -25.21
C ALA A 17 -18.41 44.14 -25.29
N ALA A 18 -17.46 44.93 -25.80
CA ALA A 18 -16.18 44.44 -26.30
C ALA A 18 -15.54 43.44 -25.34
N GLN A 19 -15.33 42.20 -25.80
CA GLN A 19 -14.68 41.17 -25.00
C GLN A 19 -13.27 41.65 -24.65
N ASP A 20 -12.95 41.67 -23.35
CA ASP A 20 -11.58 41.97 -22.91
C ASP A 20 -10.66 40.83 -23.35
N VAL A 21 -9.78 41.08 -24.34
CA VAL A 21 -8.89 40.08 -24.93
C VAL A 21 -7.49 40.15 -24.32
N TYR A 22 -7.07 39.07 -23.69
CA TYR A 22 -5.74 38.91 -23.08
C TYR A 22 -4.91 37.87 -23.82
N ASP A 23 -3.59 37.88 -23.66
CA ASP A 23 -2.77 36.75 -24.13
C ASP A 23 -3.02 35.52 -23.26
N TYR A 24 -3.10 35.72 -21.94
CA TYR A 24 -3.31 34.68 -20.94
C TYR A 24 -4.44 35.04 -19.97
N ILE A 25 -5.18 34.03 -19.55
CA ILE A 25 -6.18 34.15 -18.47
C ILE A 25 -5.80 33.15 -17.37
N VAL A 26 -5.69 33.63 -16.14
CA VAL A 26 -5.33 32.82 -14.96
C VAL A 26 -6.45 32.93 -13.93
N VAL A 27 -6.99 31.80 -13.48
CA VAL A 27 -8.11 31.71 -12.52
C VAL A 27 -7.58 31.28 -11.15
N GLY A 28 -7.61 32.17 -10.16
CA GLY A 28 -7.13 31.95 -8.79
C GLY A 28 -5.74 32.54 -8.54
N SER A 29 -5.60 33.38 -7.52
CA SER A 29 -4.37 34.14 -7.20
C SER A 29 -3.45 33.50 -6.15
N GLY A 30 -3.74 32.26 -5.76
CA GLY A 30 -2.95 31.47 -4.82
C GLY A 30 -1.52 31.15 -5.31
N PRO A 31 -0.75 30.34 -4.56
CA PRO A 31 0.66 30.04 -4.83
C PRO A 31 1.01 29.57 -6.25
N GLY A 32 0.08 28.93 -6.97
CA GLY A 32 0.23 28.61 -8.39
C GLY A 32 -0.03 29.81 -9.31
N GLY A 33 -1.29 30.25 -9.37
CA GLY A 33 -1.73 31.22 -10.37
C GLY A 33 -1.18 32.63 -10.17
N GLY A 34 -1.06 33.09 -8.93
CA GLY A 34 -0.56 34.44 -8.63
C GLY A 34 0.86 34.70 -9.14
N PRO A 35 1.84 33.83 -8.83
CA PRO A 35 3.20 33.96 -9.33
C PRO A 35 3.35 33.69 -10.83
N LEU A 36 2.59 32.75 -11.41
CA LEU A 36 2.61 32.55 -12.87
C LEU A 36 2.07 33.78 -13.62
N ALA A 37 0.91 34.30 -13.22
CA ALA A 37 0.32 35.51 -13.83
C ALA A 37 1.28 36.71 -13.73
N SER A 38 1.96 36.83 -12.59
CA SER A 38 3.01 37.84 -12.37
C SER A 38 4.21 37.66 -13.30
N ASN A 39 4.68 36.42 -13.50
CA ASN A 39 5.81 36.14 -14.39
C ASN A 39 5.46 36.27 -15.88
N LEU A 40 4.25 35.90 -16.29
CA LEU A 40 3.75 36.11 -17.66
C LEU A 40 3.62 37.61 -17.98
N ALA A 41 3.10 38.42 -17.04
CA ALA A 41 3.05 39.87 -17.21
C ALA A 41 4.46 40.52 -17.18
N ARG A 42 5.40 39.99 -16.40
CA ARG A 42 6.81 40.42 -16.42
C ARG A 42 7.55 40.04 -17.71
N ALA A 43 7.12 38.97 -18.38
CA ALA A 43 7.48 38.65 -19.76
C ALA A 43 6.73 39.51 -20.82
N ASN A 44 6.03 40.56 -20.38
CA ASN A 44 5.33 41.55 -21.20
C ASN A 44 4.14 41.01 -22.02
N TYR A 45 3.50 39.94 -21.57
CA TYR A 45 2.21 39.48 -22.12
C TYR A 45 1.03 40.13 -21.39
N SER A 46 -0.09 40.35 -22.08
CA SER A 46 -1.31 40.82 -21.38
C SER A 46 -1.98 39.67 -20.63
N VAL A 47 -2.13 39.82 -19.32
CA VAL A 47 -2.65 38.76 -18.43
C VAL A 47 -3.87 39.26 -17.66
N LEU A 48 -4.96 38.49 -17.68
CA LEU A 48 -6.05 38.63 -16.73
C LEU A 48 -5.88 37.61 -15.59
N LEU A 49 -5.71 38.10 -14.36
CA LEU A 49 -5.77 37.29 -13.15
C LEU A 49 -7.14 37.49 -12.49
N ILE A 50 -7.94 36.43 -12.51
CA ILE A 50 -9.26 36.36 -11.86
C ILE A 50 -9.08 35.86 -10.43
N GLU A 51 -9.67 36.56 -9.47
CA GLU A 51 -9.78 36.12 -8.07
C GLU A 51 -11.23 36.28 -7.61
N ALA A 52 -11.77 35.23 -6.98
CA ALA A 52 -13.14 35.21 -6.48
C ALA A 52 -13.25 35.84 -5.09
N GLY A 53 -12.16 35.82 -4.32
CA GLY A 53 -11.98 36.62 -3.11
C GLY A 53 -11.83 38.13 -3.38
N ASP A 54 -11.75 38.92 -2.31
CA ASP A 54 -11.48 40.36 -2.39
C ASP A 54 -10.01 40.70 -2.04
N GLU A 55 -9.71 41.98 -1.76
CA GLU A 55 -8.36 42.45 -1.40
C GLU A 55 -8.15 42.61 0.12
N SER A 56 -8.96 41.99 0.98
CA SER A 56 -8.78 42.09 2.43
C SER A 56 -7.42 41.53 2.88
N PRO A 57 -6.60 42.29 3.62
CA PRO A 57 -5.37 41.77 4.20
C PRO A 57 -5.69 40.86 5.39
N ASN A 58 -4.85 39.85 5.65
CA ASN A 58 -4.89 39.16 6.94
C ASN A 58 -4.18 40.04 7.99
N GLY A 59 -4.84 40.33 9.11
CA GLY A 59 -4.28 41.10 10.23
C GLY A 59 -3.35 40.28 11.13
N ASN A 60 -2.45 39.46 10.56
CA ASN A 60 -1.52 38.56 11.26
C ASN A 60 -2.13 37.74 12.41
N SER A 61 -3.42 37.38 12.32
CA SER A 61 -4.15 36.74 13.42
C SER A 61 -4.27 35.23 13.21
N MET A 62 -4.38 34.47 14.31
CA MET A 62 -4.73 33.03 14.28
C MET A 62 -6.22 32.77 14.04
N ALA A 63 -7.03 33.79 13.80
CA ALA A 63 -8.43 33.65 13.39
C ALA A 63 -8.56 33.76 11.86
N TYR A 64 -9.54 33.06 11.31
CA TYR A 64 -9.94 33.16 9.90
C TYR A 64 -11.19 34.07 9.79
N PRO A 65 -11.06 35.40 9.65
CA PRO A 65 -12.24 36.23 9.45
C PRO A 65 -12.89 35.95 8.08
N PRO A 66 -14.23 36.03 7.94
CA PRO A 66 -14.95 35.83 6.68
C PRO A 66 -14.51 36.69 5.49
N THR A 67 -13.70 37.72 5.73
CA THR A 67 -13.12 38.57 4.69
C THR A 67 -11.90 37.96 3.97
N VAL A 68 -11.27 36.93 4.54
CA VAL A 68 -10.07 36.29 3.98
C VAL A 68 -10.17 34.77 3.86
N ALA A 69 -11.31 34.17 4.20
CA ALA A 69 -11.52 32.73 4.17
C ALA A 69 -12.90 32.34 3.61
N TRP A 70 -12.96 31.17 2.96
CA TRP A 70 -14.17 30.45 2.62
C TRP A 70 -14.31 29.21 3.50
N ASP A 71 -15.53 28.93 3.91
CA ASP A 71 -15.92 27.78 4.71
C ASP A 71 -16.32 26.62 3.79
N PHE A 72 -15.38 25.71 3.53
CA PHE A 72 -15.73 24.39 3.03
C PHE A 72 -16.10 23.48 4.19
N PHE A 73 -16.97 22.50 3.92
CA PHE A 73 -17.35 21.46 4.85
C PHE A 73 -16.99 20.13 4.21
N VAL A 74 -16.10 19.38 4.85
CA VAL A 74 -15.52 18.16 4.29
C VAL A 74 -15.92 16.95 5.12
N ARG A 75 -15.95 15.79 4.48
CA ARG A 75 -15.96 14.50 5.19
C ARG A 75 -14.54 13.94 5.23
N HIS A 76 -14.21 13.29 6.35
CA HIS A 76 -12.97 12.53 6.50
C HIS A 76 -13.20 11.04 6.32
N TYR A 77 -14.44 10.55 6.38
CA TYR A 77 -14.76 9.12 6.29
C TYR A 77 -16.06 8.88 5.49
N ALA A 78 -16.29 7.63 5.07
CA ALA A 78 -17.57 7.20 4.49
C ALA A 78 -18.75 7.35 5.48
N ASP A 79 -18.55 6.95 6.74
CA ASP A 79 -19.57 7.01 7.79
C ASP A 79 -19.63 8.38 8.49
N ASP A 80 -20.83 8.98 8.49
CA ASP A 80 -21.09 10.25 9.15
C ASP A 80 -21.04 10.17 10.69
N LYS A 81 -21.24 9.00 11.33
CA LYS A 81 -21.02 8.87 12.78
C LYS A 81 -19.53 9.02 13.12
N LYS A 82 -18.65 8.39 12.33
CA LYS A 82 -17.19 8.55 12.43
C LYS A 82 -16.74 9.97 12.11
N ASN A 83 -17.39 10.66 11.16
CA ASN A 83 -17.18 12.10 10.95
C ASN A 83 -17.60 12.92 12.19
N MET A 84 -18.74 12.61 12.81
CA MET A 84 -19.27 13.26 14.03
C MET A 84 -18.44 13.03 15.31
N MET A 85 -17.32 12.30 15.24
CA MET A 85 -16.34 12.23 16.35
C MET A 85 -15.38 13.43 16.39
N ASN A 86 -15.41 14.32 15.39
CA ASN A 86 -14.51 15.48 15.29
C ASN A 86 -14.93 16.68 16.18
N ASN A 87 -14.00 17.57 16.52
CA ASN A 87 -14.31 18.79 17.30
C ASN A 87 -14.93 19.94 16.48
N HIS A 88 -14.65 20.05 15.18
CA HIS A 88 -15.00 21.20 14.33
C HIS A 88 -16.18 20.93 13.39
N LEU A 89 -17.23 20.31 13.92
CA LEU A 89 -18.42 19.90 13.17
C LEU A 89 -19.33 21.09 12.83
N VAL A 90 -19.92 21.07 11.63
CA VAL A 90 -20.84 22.13 11.16
C VAL A 90 -22.16 21.55 10.66
N TRP A 91 -23.25 22.21 11.04
CA TRP A 91 -24.61 21.94 10.59
C TRP A 91 -25.24 23.18 9.98
N LYS A 92 -26.25 22.98 9.13
CA LYS A 92 -27.12 24.02 8.59
C LYS A 92 -28.48 23.96 9.27
N THR A 93 -28.89 25.02 9.96
CA THR A 93 -30.21 25.09 10.62
C THR A 93 -31.33 25.21 9.59
N LYS A 94 -32.59 25.03 10.02
CA LYS A 94 -33.77 25.19 9.15
C LYS A 94 -33.89 26.60 8.57
N GLU A 95 -33.40 27.60 9.30
CA GLU A 95 -33.29 29.00 8.87
C GLU A 95 -32.08 29.25 7.93
N GLY A 96 -31.37 28.20 7.52
CA GLY A 96 -30.25 28.26 6.57
C GLY A 96 -28.92 28.71 7.15
N ARG A 97 -28.84 29.00 8.45
CA ARG A 97 -27.63 29.47 9.15
C ARG A 97 -26.66 28.31 9.41
N TYR A 98 -25.36 28.59 9.41
CA TYR A 98 -24.38 27.64 9.94
C TYR A 98 -24.39 27.66 11.47
N TRP A 99 -24.33 26.47 12.07
CA TRP A 99 -24.11 26.25 13.49
C TRP A 99 -22.91 25.32 13.67
N VAL A 100 -21.97 25.71 14.53
CA VAL A 100 -20.74 24.96 14.82
C VAL A 100 -20.84 24.46 16.26
N ALA A 101 -20.55 23.18 16.51
CA ALA A 101 -20.64 22.63 17.86
C ALA A 101 -19.54 23.19 18.77
N PRO A 102 -19.87 23.67 19.98
CA PRO A 102 -18.89 23.92 21.02
C PRO A 102 -18.41 22.57 21.61
N GLY A 103 -17.47 21.93 20.93
CA GLY A 103 -16.75 20.72 21.38
C GLY A 103 -17.50 19.41 21.15
N SER A 104 -17.35 18.82 19.96
CA SER A 104 -17.73 17.42 19.57
C SER A 104 -19.19 16.96 19.73
N ASP A 105 -20.02 17.64 20.50
CA ASP A 105 -21.34 17.12 20.87
C ASP A 105 -22.40 17.36 19.79
N ALA A 106 -22.53 16.38 18.90
CA ALA A 106 -23.55 16.34 17.86
C ALA A 106 -25.00 16.36 18.39
N SER A 107 -25.26 15.96 19.65
CA SER A 107 -26.61 15.98 20.21
C SER A 107 -27.09 17.39 20.55
N LYS A 108 -26.18 18.37 20.62
CA LYS A 108 -26.51 19.80 20.83
C LYS A 108 -26.92 20.54 19.54
N ALA A 109 -26.89 19.89 18.38
CA ALA A 109 -27.28 20.51 17.11
C ALA A 109 -28.78 20.92 17.10
N PRO A 110 -29.16 22.13 16.62
CA PRO A 110 -30.54 22.59 16.65
C PRO A 110 -31.50 21.65 15.89
N ALA A 111 -32.69 21.41 16.45
CA ALA A 111 -33.58 20.33 16.05
C ALA A 111 -34.00 20.34 14.55
N GLY A 112 -33.51 19.35 13.81
CA GLY A 112 -33.71 19.22 12.36
C GLY A 112 -32.80 20.12 11.52
N SER A 113 -31.58 20.39 12.00
CA SER A 113 -30.47 20.90 11.19
C SER A 113 -29.84 19.77 10.36
N THR A 114 -29.31 20.08 9.18
CA THR A 114 -28.59 19.12 8.32
C THR A 114 -27.09 19.15 8.64
N PHE A 115 -26.46 17.99 8.86
CA PHE A 115 -25.01 17.90 9.02
C PHE A 115 -24.28 18.16 7.69
N LEU A 116 -23.28 19.05 7.70
CA LEU A 116 -22.51 19.41 6.50
C LEU A 116 -21.19 18.66 6.42
N GLY A 117 -20.47 18.56 7.55
CA GLY A 117 -19.13 17.98 7.64
C GLY A 117 -18.28 18.65 8.72
N VAL A 118 -16.97 18.47 8.60
CA VAL A 118 -15.93 19.16 9.38
C VAL A 118 -15.56 20.48 8.69
N HIS A 119 -15.36 21.56 9.46
CA HIS A 119 -14.96 22.86 8.94
C HIS A 119 -13.54 22.84 8.36
N TYR A 120 -13.39 23.31 7.12
CA TYR A 120 -12.14 23.30 6.38
C TYR A 120 -11.91 24.65 5.67
N PRO A 121 -11.36 25.67 6.38
CA PRO A 121 -11.20 27.00 5.82
C PRO A 121 -10.13 27.05 4.71
N ARG A 122 -10.41 27.75 3.60
CA ARG A 122 -9.44 28.07 2.54
C ARG A 122 -9.32 29.57 2.33
N GLY A 123 -8.13 30.07 1.98
CA GLY A 123 -7.90 31.51 1.81
C GLY A 123 -8.67 32.08 0.61
N ALA A 124 -9.53 33.08 0.87
CA ALA A 124 -10.48 33.68 -0.05
C ALA A 124 -10.24 35.19 -0.25
N THR A 125 -8.99 35.54 -0.55
CA THR A 125 -8.50 36.90 -0.81
C THR A 125 -7.34 36.81 -1.80
N VAL A 126 -6.93 37.92 -2.39
CA VAL A 126 -5.75 37.94 -3.27
C VAL A 126 -4.54 37.37 -2.53
N GLY A 127 -3.92 36.33 -3.10
CA GLY A 127 -2.88 35.51 -2.49
C GLY A 127 -3.34 34.11 -2.03
N GLY A 128 -4.66 33.86 -2.00
CA GLY A 128 -5.26 32.60 -1.57
C GLY A 128 -4.77 32.15 -0.18
N SER A 129 -4.61 30.85 0.02
CA SER A 129 -4.16 30.29 1.31
C SER A 129 -2.77 30.77 1.79
N SER A 130 -1.94 31.40 0.94
CA SER A 130 -0.66 32.00 1.43
C SER A 130 -0.87 33.19 2.37
N MET A 131 -2.05 33.81 2.34
CA MET A 131 -2.43 34.87 3.28
C MET A 131 -2.80 34.34 4.67
N VAL A 132 -3.13 33.05 4.83
CA VAL A 132 -3.74 32.50 6.05
C VAL A 132 -3.08 31.23 6.62
N ASN A 133 -2.22 30.54 5.86
CA ASN A 133 -1.52 29.34 6.32
C ASN A 133 -0.48 29.61 7.45
N ALA A 134 0.06 28.54 8.04
CA ALA A 134 1.09 28.59 9.11
C ALA A 134 2.48 29.12 8.67
N MET A 135 2.62 29.65 7.45
CA MET A 135 3.87 30.16 6.84
C MET A 135 5.01 29.14 6.64
N CYS A 136 4.86 27.89 7.04
CA CYS A 136 5.91 26.87 6.96
C CYS A 136 6.45 26.68 5.53
N THR A 137 7.77 26.69 5.39
CA THR A 137 8.48 26.50 4.12
C THR A 137 9.37 25.26 4.21
N TRP A 138 8.90 24.18 3.60
CA TRP A 138 9.55 22.87 3.64
C TRP A 138 9.61 22.23 2.26
N LEU A 139 10.75 21.66 1.90
CA LEU A 139 10.97 21.03 0.59
C LEU A 139 10.46 19.57 0.56
N PRO A 140 9.73 19.14 -0.48
CA PRO A 140 9.31 17.74 -0.62
C PRO A 140 10.49 16.80 -0.86
N PRO A 141 10.40 15.53 -0.44
CA PRO A 141 11.45 14.56 -0.69
C PRO A 141 11.81 14.38 -2.16
N ASP A 142 13.09 14.16 -2.43
CA ASP A 142 13.63 14.10 -3.79
C ASP A 142 13.10 12.89 -4.58
N SER A 143 12.67 11.84 -3.87
CA SER A 143 11.91 10.70 -4.43
C SER A 143 10.60 11.09 -5.10
N ASP A 144 9.95 12.17 -4.65
CA ASP A 144 8.59 12.51 -5.06
C ASP A 144 8.61 13.34 -6.36
N TRP A 145 9.71 14.07 -6.58
CA TRP A 145 10.08 14.68 -7.86
C TRP A 145 10.45 13.63 -8.89
N ASN A 146 11.35 12.71 -8.51
CA ASN A 146 11.78 11.61 -9.38
C ASN A 146 10.63 10.65 -9.73
N TYR A 147 9.62 10.51 -8.86
CA TYR A 147 8.39 9.79 -9.19
C TYR A 147 7.62 10.44 -10.36
N ILE A 148 7.44 11.77 -10.36
CA ILE A 148 6.75 12.47 -11.46
C ILE A 148 7.55 12.35 -12.77
N GLN A 149 8.88 12.46 -12.69
CA GLN A 149 9.76 12.19 -13.84
C GLN A 149 9.49 10.79 -14.40
N ASN A 150 9.53 9.76 -13.56
CA ASN A 150 9.45 8.36 -14.00
C ASN A 150 8.08 8.02 -14.63
N ILE A 151 6.96 8.55 -14.11
CA ILE A 151 5.63 8.31 -14.69
C ILE A 151 5.31 9.17 -15.93
N THR A 152 6.14 10.17 -16.27
CA THR A 152 5.91 11.08 -17.41
C THR A 152 6.99 11.05 -18.49
N GLY A 153 8.18 10.54 -18.18
CA GLY A 153 9.39 10.68 -18.99
C GLY A 153 9.99 12.10 -19.01
N ASP A 154 9.37 13.08 -18.35
CA ASP A 154 9.83 14.47 -18.38
C ASP A 154 10.91 14.74 -17.32
N ALA A 155 12.17 14.66 -17.74
CA ALA A 155 13.37 14.87 -16.91
C ALA A 155 13.46 16.27 -16.27
N SER A 156 12.62 17.21 -16.70
CA SER A 156 12.48 18.51 -16.04
C SER A 156 11.73 18.41 -14.69
N TRP A 157 11.22 17.23 -14.31
CA TRP A 157 10.72 16.90 -12.96
C TRP A 157 11.75 16.28 -12.01
N SER A 158 12.99 16.00 -12.43
CA SER A 158 14.04 15.52 -11.50
C SER A 158 14.20 16.44 -10.29
N ALA A 159 14.52 15.82 -9.15
CA ALA A 159 14.90 16.49 -7.91
C ALA A 159 15.86 17.67 -8.13
N ASP A 160 16.96 17.46 -8.86
CA ASP A 160 17.96 18.49 -9.20
C ASP A 160 17.36 19.69 -9.93
N ASN A 161 16.48 19.45 -10.91
CA ASN A 161 15.87 20.52 -11.68
C ASN A 161 14.80 21.27 -10.87
N MET A 162 14.11 20.58 -9.96
CA MET A 162 13.22 21.17 -8.97
C MET A 162 13.98 21.98 -7.90
N ARG A 163 15.19 21.56 -7.52
CA ARG A 163 16.10 22.31 -6.63
C ARG A 163 16.53 23.63 -7.26
N LYS A 164 16.97 23.61 -8.54
CA LYS A 164 17.32 24.81 -9.34
C LYS A 164 16.14 25.76 -9.56
N ILE A 165 14.90 25.28 -9.43
CA ILE A 165 13.70 26.13 -9.43
C ILE A 165 13.56 26.84 -8.07
N PHE A 166 13.75 26.13 -6.95
CA PHE A 166 13.74 26.73 -5.61
C PHE A 166 14.83 27.81 -5.45
N GLU A 167 16.08 27.50 -5.84
CA GLU A 167 17.21 28.44 -5.85
C GLU A 167 16.95 29.73 -6.67
N ARG A 168 16.06 29.65 -7.66
CA ARG A 168 15.72 30.77 -8.54
C ARG A 168 14.57 31.63 -8.04
N ILE A 169 13.60 31.04 -7.33
CA ILE A 169 12.46 31.78 -6.75
C ILE A 169 12.76 32.33 -5.36
N GLU A 170 13.65 31.68 -4.60
CA GLU A 170 13.89 32.01 -3.20
C GLU A 170 14.69 33.33 -3.06
N LYS A 171 14.33 34.09 -2.03
CA LYS A 171 15.16 35.13 -1.44
C LYS A 171 15.29 34.84 0.05
N ASN A 172 16.29 34.04 0.37
CA ASN A 172 16.70 33.64 1.70
C ASN A 172 17.29 34.83 2.47
N ASN A 173 16.78 35.06 3.67
CA ASN A 173 17.20 36.16 4.55
C ASN A 173 17.86 35.64 5.85
N TYR A 174 18.09 34.33 6.00
CA TYR A 174 18.53 33.68 7.24
C TYR A 174 19.85 32.88 7.15
N LEU A 175 20.36 32.65 5.93
CA LEU A 175 21.65 32.01 5.64
C LEU A 175 22.64 32.97 4.98
N PRO A 176 23.96 32.69 5.05
CA PRO A 176 24.97 33.42 4.28
C PRO A 176 24.69 33.35 2.78
N LYS A 177 24.95 34.45 2.05
CA LYS A 177 24.78 34.47 0.59
C LYS A 177 25.74 33.47 -0.07
N GLY A 178 25.18 32.57 -0.88
CA GLY A 178 25.94 31.55 -1.61
C GLY A 178 25.93 30.16 -0.98
N THR A 179 25.18 29.93 0.11
CA THR A 179 24.89 28.56 0.58
C THR A 179 24.20 27.77 -0.53
N ALA A 180 24.70 26.56 -0.81
CA ALA A 180 24.14 25.68 -1.86
C ALA A 180 22.71 25.23 -1.52
N GLY A 181 21.88 25.02 -2.54
CA GLY A 181 20.45 24.68 -2.37
C GLY A 181 19.53 25.88 -2.16
N HIS A 182 20.06 27.10 -2.01
CA HIS A 182 19.29 28.30 -1.65
C HIS A 182 19.40 29.46 -2.63
N GLY A 183 18.30 30.20 -2.75
CA GLY A 183 18.19 31.41 -3.57
C GLY A 183 18.27 32.68 -2.74
N PHE A 184 18.94 33.71 -3.27
CA PHE A 184 19.15 34.99 -2.57
C PHE A 184 18.61 36.21 -3.33
N ASN A 185 18.01 35.99 -4.51
CA ASN A 185 17.67 37.05 -5.48
C ASN A 185 16.25 36.95 -6.05
N GLY A 186 15.48 35.91 -5.70
CA GLY A 186 14.13 35.71 -6.20
C GLY A 186 13.09 36.59 -5.52
N TYR A 187 11.81 36.24 -5.70
CA TYR A 187 10.69 36.96 -5.08
C TYR A 187 10.24 36.36 -3.75
N PHE A 188 10.29 35.03 -3.63
CA PHE A 188 9.74 34.27 -2.50
C PHE A 188 10.64 34.42 -1.28
N GLN A 189 10.28 35.34 -0.38
CA GLN A 189 11.10 35.63 0.79
C GLN A 189 10.92 34.57 1.87
N THR A 190 12.05 34.02 2.29
CA THR A 190 12.16 33.02 3.37
C THR A 190 13.03 33.58 4.49
N ASN A 191 12.64 33.30 5.72
CA ASN A 191 13.35 33.68 6.94
C ASN A 191 13.25 32.53 7.96
N MET A 192 14.08 32.52 9.00
CA MET A 192 14.01 31.50 10.03
C MET A 192 14.38 32.09 11.39
N ASN A 193 13.56 31.82 12.40
CA ASN A 193 13.88 32.19 13.77
C ASN A 193 15.06 31.32 14.26
N LYS A 194 16.12 31.96 14.76
CA LYS A 194 17.27 31.30 15.39
C LYS A 194 17.27 31.68 16.87
N PRO A 195 16.76 30.82 17.77
CA PRO A 195 16.56 31.21 19.16
C PRO A 195 17.89 31.41 19.88
N ALA A 196 18.03 32.54 20.57
CA ALA A 196 19.17 32.81 21.45
C ALA A 196 18.99 32.24 22.87
N SER A 197 17.77 31.82 23.23
CA SER A 197 17.40 31.28 24.53
C SER A 197 16.10 30.48 24.42
N ILE A 198 15.89 29.49 25.29
CA ILE A 198 14.67 28.67 25.34
C ILE A 198 14.31 28.38 26.80
N GLY A 199 13.05 28.66 27.19
CA GLY A 199 12.56 28.43 28.55
C GLY A 199 11.68 27.18 28.67
N GLN A 200 11.17 26.94 29.87
CA GLN A 200 10.18 25.88 30.10
C GLN A 200 8.80 26.25 29.50
N PRO A 201 7.98 25.26 29.08
CA PRO A 201 8.24 23.82 29.08
C PRO A 201 9.14 23.33 27.94
N VAL A 202 9.44 24.21 26.98
CA VAL A 202 10.01 23.82 25.68
C VAL A 202 11.43 23.27 25.83
N LEU A 203 12.23 23.82 26.76
CA LEU A 203 13.56 23.31 27.09
C LEU A 203 13.50 21.86 27.60
N GLY A 204 12.63 21.55 28.56
CA GLY A 204 12.51 20.20 29.12
C GLY A 204 12.10 19.15 28.10
N ILE A 205 11.15 19.50 27.21
CA ILE A 205 10.69 18.64 26.13
C ILE A 205 11.79 18.49 25.05
N ALA A 206 12.46 19.58 24.67
CA ALA A 206 13.56 19.52 23.69
C ALA A 206 14.78 18.75 24.21
N GLN A 207 15.02 18.75 25.53
CA GLN A 207 16.03 17.88 26.17
C GLN A 207 15.63 16.40 26.13
N ALA A 208 14.36 16.06 26.34
CA ALA A 208 13.87 14.69 26.18
C ALA A 208 14.03 14.20 24.73
N ILE A 209 13.67 15.04 23.74
CA ILE A 209 13.83 14.73 22.32
C ILE A 209 15.32 14.61 21.94
N ALA A 210 16.19 15.50 22.44
CA ALA A 210 17.62 15.41 22.19
C ALA A 210 18.21 14.11 22.75
N GLN A 211 17.86 13.74 24.00
CA GLN A 211 18.27 12.46 24.58
C GLN A 211 17.75 11.26 23.78
N ASN A 212 16.50 11.30 23.31
CA ASN A 212 15.90 10.22 22.52
C ASN A 212 16.53 10.04 21.13
N PHE A 213 17.21 11.06 20.61
CA PHE A 213 17.98 11.01 19.35
C PHE A 213 19.49 10.91 19.59
N SER A 214 19.93 10.51 20.80
CA SER A 214 21.34 10.40 21.20
C SER A 214 22.16 11.68 20.94
N TYR A 215 21.51 12.84 21.07
CA TYR A 215 22.12 14.16 20.95
C TYR A 215 22.35 14.80 22.33
N SER A 216 23.36 15.67 22.41
CA SER A 216 23.64 16.49 23.60
C SER A 216 22.39 17.20 24.11
N THR A 217 22.12 17.03 25.41
CA THR A 217 21.03 17.71 26.11
C THR A 217 21.43 19.10 26.63
N ALA A 218 22.63 19.58 26.30
CA ALA A 218 23.06 20.93 26.64
C ALA A 218 22.26 21.97 25.83
N GLN A 219 21.79 23.02 26.51
CA GLN A 219 20.92 24.03 25.91
C GLN A 219 21.55 24.71 24.69
N ALA A 220 22.87 24.92 24.67
CA ALA A 220 23.58 25.51 23.54
C ALA A 220 23.53 24.65 22.27
N ASP A 221 23.63 23.32 22.40
CA ASP A 221 23.59 22.39 21.27
C ASP A 221 22.16 22.23 20.73
N ILE A 222 21.17 22.21 21.63
CA ILE A 222 19.74 22.24 21.28
C ILE A 222 19.41 23.53 20.53
N LEU A 223 19.82 24.70 21.03
CA LEU A 223 19.61 25.99 20.34
C LEU A 223 20.33 26.03 18.98
N THR A 224 21.53 25.44 18.88
CA THR A 224 22.26 25.32 17.60
C THR A 224 21.50 24.47 16.59
N ARG A 225 20.94 23.32 17.01
CA ARG A 225 20.08 22.46 16.18
C ARG A 225 18.77 23.16 15.80
N MET A 226 18.11 23.85 16.73
CA MET A 226 16.92 24.67 16.46
C MET A 226 17.19 25.91 15.60
N GLY A 227 18.46 26.32 15.46
CA GLY A 227 18.93 27.34 14.52
C GLY A 227 19.49 26.81 13.20
N SER A 228 19.54 25.47 13.02
CA SER A 228 19.98 24.82 11.79
C SER A 228 18.88 24.81 10.73
N ASP A 229 19.26 24.89 9.45
CA ASP A 229 18.30 24.82 8.35
C ASP A 229 17.91 23.36 8.06
N ALA A 230 16.62 23.15 7.78
CA ALA A 230 16.06 21.83 7.51
C ALA A 230 15.91 21.52 6.01
N ASN A 231 16.04 22.53 5.14
CA ASN A 231 15.92 22.41 3.69
C ASN A 231 17.28 22.17 2.99
N TYR A 232 18.35 22.05 3.79
CA TYR A 232 19.75 21.97 3.39
C TYR A 232 20.04 20.95 2.27
N LEU A 233 21.03 21.27 1.44
CA LEU A 233 21.42 20.43 0.32
C LEU A 233 22.30 19.26 0.77
N ASP A 234 21.66 18.15 1.13
CA ASP A 234 22.31 16.87 1.41
C ASP A 234 21.47 15.70 0.84
N PRO A 235 22.09 14.64 0.26
CA PRO A 235 21.38 13.46 -0.24
C PRO A 235 20.62 12.67 0.82
N GLN A 236 21.04 12.73 2.09
CA GLN A 236 20.40 12.05 3.22
C GLN A 236 19.32 12.89 3.90
N ARG A 237 19.16 14.18 3.58
CA ARG A 237 18.22 15.13 4.22
C ARG A 237 16.84 14.51 4.50
N ASP A 238 16.24 13.84 3.52
CA ASP A 238 14.89 13.26 3.62
C ASP A 238 14.79 12.04 4.56
N TRP A 239 15.93 11.55 5.02
CA TRP A 239 16.11 10.36 5.86
C TRP A 239 16.78 10.67 7.21
N THR A 240 17.12 11.93 7.50
CA THR A 240 17.78 12.34 8.75
C THR A 240 16.77 12.53 9.88
N THR A 241 16.84 11.69 10.93
CA THR A 241 16.12 11.95 12.19
C THR A 241 16.78 13.09 12.95
N GLY A 242 16.01 14.09 13.42
CA GLY A 242 16.58 15.16 14.22
C GLY A 242 15.71 16.38 14.48
N ILE A 243 16.29 17.31 15.25
CA ILE A 243 15.72 18.61 15.61
C ILE A 243 16.30 19.66 14.65
N PHE A 244 15.43 20.42 13.98
CA PHE A 244 15.82 21.49 13.06
C PHE A 244 15.02 22.77 13.31
N GLY A 245 15.48 23.90 12.76
CA GLY A 245 14.67 25.12 12.69
C GLY A 245 13.54 25.01 11.66
N LEU A 246 12.57 25.94 11.76
CA LEU A 246 11.45 26.08 10.82
C LEU A 246 11.66 27.31 9.93
N PRO A 247 12.08 27.14 8.65
CA PRO A 247 12.00 28.20 7.66
C PRO A 247 10.54 28.59 7.39
N GLN A 248 10.28 29.89 7.36
CA GLN A 248 8.96 30.49 7.17
C GLN A 248 8.98 31.45 5.98
N HIS A 249 7.86 31.57 5.27
CA HIS A 249 7.72 32.54 4.19
C HIS A 249 7.39 33.94 4.73
N THR A 250 8.40 34.55 5.35
CA THR A 250 8.35 35.90 5.92
C THR A 250 9.43 36.79 5.32
N LYS A 251 9.17 38.11 5.35
CA LYS A 251 10.08 39.18 4.97
C LYS A 251 11.20 39.30 6.01
N ALA A 252 12.26 40.02 5.68
CA ALA A 252 13.40 40.24 6.57
C ALA A 252 13.03 40.94 7.91
N ASN A 253 11.89 41.64 7.99
CA ASN A 253 11.34 42.25 9.20
C ASN A 253 10.35 41.35 9.97
N GLY A 254 10.16 40.09 9.57
CA GLY A 254 9.26 39.13 10.21
C GLY A 254 7.81 39.14 9.70
N ASP A 255 7.40 40.14 8.91
CA ASP A 255 6.07 40.17 8.30
C ASP A 255 5.84 39.00 7.35
N ARG A 256 4.60 38.49 7.27
CA ARG A 256 4.18 37.51 6.25
C ARG A 256 4.57 37.95 4.84
N TYR A 257 5.16 37.03 4.09
CA TYR A 257 5.26 37.08 2.63
C TYR A 257 4.21 36.15 2.01
N SER A 258 3.76 36.46 0.79
CA SER A 258 2.65 35.78 0.12
C SER A 258 2.74 35.91 -1.40
N SER A 259 1.93 35.15 -2.17
CA SER A 259 1.82 35.41 -3.61
C SER A 259 1.20 36.78 -3.93
N ARG A 260 0.43 37.35 -2.99
CA ARG A 260 -0.12 38.72 -3.09
C ARG A 260 0.97 39.77 -3.18
N ASP A 261 2.04 39.68 -2.38
CA ASP A 261 3.14 40.64 -2.43
C ASP A 261 3.76 40.72 -3.83
N TYR A 262 3.89 39.58 -4.51
CA TYR A 262 4.44 39.52 -5.86
C TYR A 262 3.47 40.03 -6.94
N ILE A 263 2.17 39.76 -6.79
CA ILE A 263 1.11 40.35 -7.63
C ILE A 263 1.14 41.88 -7.49
N GLN A 264 1.17 42.38 -6.25
CA GLN A 264 1.16 43.82 -5.97
C GLN A 264 2.43 44.51 -6.47
N ASP A 265 3.63 43.94 -6.26
CA ASP A 265 4.88 44.44 -6.84
C ASP A 265 4.82 44.49 -8.39
N THR A 266 4.17 43.52 -9.02
CA THR A 266 3.99 43.47 -10.48
C THR A 266 3.04 44.58 -10.98
N ILE A 267 1.93 44.81 -10.29
CA ILE A 267 0.96 45.87 -10.62
C ILE A 267 1.57 47.25 -10.35
N GLN A 268 2.26 47.44 -9.22
CA GLN A 268 2.93 48.71 -8.88
C GLN A 268 4.03 49.09 -9.88
N LYS A 269 4.76 48.10 -10.40
CA LYS A 269 5.74 48.26 -11.49
C LYS A 269 5.12 48.40 -12.89
N LYS A 270 3.78 48.45 -12.98
CA LYS A 270 3.00 48.71 -14.21
C LYS A 270 3.23 47.69 -15.33
N PHE A 271 3.55 46.45 -14.98
CA PHE A 271 3.51 45.35 -15.94
C PHE A 271 2.05 45.09 -16.39
N PRO A 272 1.82 44.50 -17.58
CA PRO A 272 0.50 44.24 -18.17
C PRO A 272 -0.34 43.15 -17.47
N LEU A 273 -0.43 43.19 -16.13
CA LEU A 273 -1.26 42.33 -15.29
C LEU A 273 -2.57 43.06 -14.90
N LYS A 274 -3.70 42.61 -15.44
CA LYS A 274 -5.03 43.01 -14.98
C LYS A 274 -5.49 42.06 -13.89
N LEU A 275 -5.63 42.56 -12.67
CA LEU A 275 -6.31 41.85 -11.58
C LEU A 275 -7.84 42.14 -11.64
N SER A 276 -8.65 41.10 -11.48
CA SER A 276 -10.11 41.17 -11.34
C SER A 276 -10.54 40.37 -10.12
N THR A 277 -10.71 41.06 -8.99
CA THR A 277 -11.19 40.47 -7.73
C THR A 277 -12.71 40.31 -7.70
N THR A 278 -13.23 39.63 -6.70
CA THR A 278 -14.68 39.36 -6.52
C THR A 278 -15.31 38.75 -7.76
N SER A 279 -14.55 37.90 -8.45
CA SER A 279 -14.82 37.36 -9.78
C SER A 279 -14.77 35.83 -9.74
N LEU A 280 -15.93 35.19 -9.58
CA LEU A 280 -16.06 33.73 -9.55
C LEU A 280 -16.10 33.19 -10.99
N ALA A 281 -15.07 32.45 -11.41
CA ALA A 281 -15.10 31.74 -12.68
C ALA A 281 -16.18 30.65 -12.67
N THR A 282 -17.06 30.66 -13.66
CA THR A 282 -18.20 29.74 -13.78
C THR A 282 -17.94 28.62 -14.77
N ARG A 283 -17.28 28.94 -15.90
CA ARG A 283 -17.11 28.01 -17.02
C ARG A 283 -15.97 28.41 -17.96
N VAL A 284 -15.22 27.44 -18.46
CA VAL A 284 -14.24 27.62 -19.56
C VAL A 284 -14.97 27.65 -20.90
N LEU A 285 -14.60 28.59 -21.76
CA LEU A 285 -15.15 28.74 -23.10
C LEU A 285 -14.27 27.95 -24.09
N PHE A 286 -14.90 27.22 -25.01
CA PHE A 286 -14.20 26.37 -25.99
C PHE A 286 -14.59 26.69 -27.43
N ASP A 287 -13.60 26.64 -28.33
CA ASP A 287 -13.80 26.36 -29.74
C ASP A 287 -13.71 24.84 -29.94
N LEU A 288 -14.83 24.20 -30.28
CA LEU A 288 -14.92 22.76 -30.47
C LEU A 288 -14.46 22.28 -31.86
N ASN A 289 -14.30 23.20 -32.82
CA ASN A 289 -13.99 22.90 -34.22
C ASN A 289 -12.56 23.34 -34.60
N SER A 290 -11.67 23.45 -33.61
CA SER A 290 -10.42 24.18 -33.77
C SER A 290 -9.37 23.43 -34.61
N THR A 291 -9.29 23.80 -35.89
CA THR A 291 -8.23 23.32 -36.80
C THR A 291 -6.83 23.67 -36.29
N SER A 292 -6.68 24.77 -35.55
CA SER A 292 -5.44 25.19 -34.91
C SER A 292 -4.91 24.21 -33.83
N CYS A 293 -5.79 23.35 -33.29
CA CYS A 293 -5.45 22.31 -32.32
C CYS A 293 -5.57 20.89 -32.92
N GLY A 294 -5.57 20.75 -34.26
CA GLY A 294 -5.66 19.45 -34.91
C GLY A 294 -7.00 18.73 -34.73
N GLY A 295 -8.07 19.48 -34.42
CA GLY A 295 -9.43 18.92 -34.26
C GLY A 295 -9.86 18.58 -32.83
N VAL A 296 -8.99 18.76 -31.81
CA VAL A 296 -9.46 18.73 -30.41
C VAL A 296 -10.03 20.09 -29.98
N PRO A 297 -10.92 20.14 -28.97
CA PRO A 297 -11.38 21.38 -28.37
C PRO A 297 -10.22 22.28 -27.94
N ARG A 298 -10.37 23.59 -28.15
CA ARG A 298 -9.42 24.63 -27.75
C ARG A 298 -10.05 25.54 -26.71
N ALA A 299 -9.39 25.76 -25.57
CA ALA A 299 -9.86 26.75 -24.59
C ALA A 299 -9.62 28.17 -25.13
N THR A 300 -10.69 28.96 -25.29
CA THR A 300 -10.65 30.31 -25.91
C THR A 300 -10.94 31.43 -24.93
N GLY A 301 -11.40 31.12 -23.72
CA GLY A 301 -11.71 32.13 -22.72
C GLY A 301 -12.32 31.58 -21.44
N ILE A 302 -12.84 32.49 -20.62
CA ILE A 302 -13.50 32.20 -19.35
C ILE A 302 -14.79 33.01 -19.23
N GLU A 303 -15.81 32.37 -18.69
CA GLU A 303 -17.03 32.99 -18.18
C GLU A 303 -16.90 33.14 -16.66
N TYR A 304 -17.31 34.30 -16.12
CA TYR A 304 -17.23 34.56 -14.69
C TYR A 304 -18.34 35.51 -14.22
N LEU A 305 -18.76 35.34 -12.97
CA LEU A 305 -19.65 36.26 -12.27
C LEU A 305 -18.80 37.24 -11.44
N GLN A 306 -18.97 38.54 -11.67
CA GLN A 306 -18.32 39.58 -10.86
C GLN A 306 -19.29 40.17 -9.84
N GLY A 307 -19.05 39.93 -8.55
CA GLY A 307 -19.85 40.44 -7.42
C GLY A 307 -19.26 40.00 -6.08
N LYS A 308 -19.47 40.80 -5.03
CA LYS A 308 -18.98 40.47 -3.68
C LYS A 308 -19.75 39.29 -3.08
N SER A 309 -19.01 38.31 -2.56
CA SER A 309 -19.55 37.20 -1.75
C SER A 309 -20.73 36.47 -2.42
N ILE A 310 -20.54 36.16 -3.71
CA ILE A 310 -21.51 35.43 -4.55
C ILE A 310 -21.32 33.91 -4.54
N TYR A 311 -20.17 33.43 -4.05
CA TYR A 311 -19.88 32.01 -3.87
C TYR A 311 -20.41 31.56 -2.50
N LYS A 312 -21.17 30.46 -2.44
CA LYS A 312 -21.91 30.05 -1.23
C LYS A 312 -21.03 29.47 -0.12
N ALA A 313 -19.73 29.27 -0.36
CA ALA A 313 -18.74 29.00 0.70
C ALA A 313 -18.19 30.29 1.37
N ASP A 314 -18.53 31.48 0.87
CA ASP A 314 -18.26 32.73 1.58
C ASP A 314 -19.33 32.92 2.67
N ALA A 315 -18.94 32.96 3.95
CA ALA A 315 -19.89 33.16 5.06
C ALA A 315 -20.64 34.51 5.02
N ARG A 316 -20.24 35.43 4.12
CA ARG A 316 -20.93 36.70 3.83
C ARG A 316 -21.96 36.57 2.69
N TYR A 317 -22.14 35.38 2.11
CA TYR A 317 -23.12 35.12 1.07
C TYR A 317 -24.55 35.27 1.59
N THR A 318 -25.40 35.93 0.81
CA THR A 318 -26.85 35.91 0.98
C THR A 318 -27.54 35.79 -0.40
N PRO A 319 -28.81 35.36 -0.49
CA PRO A 319 -29.52 35.28 -1.76
C PRO A 319 -29.68 36.61 -2.52
N SER A 320 -29.42 37.77 -1.89
CA SER A 320 -29.43 39.08 -2.57
C SER A 320 -28.08 39.47 -3.18
N ASN A 321 -26.98 38.77 -2.85
CA ASN A 321 -25.69 38.92 -3.52
C ASN A 321 -25.83 38.46 -4.98
N LYS A 322 -25.82 39.40 -5.93
CA LYS A 322 -25.85 39.10 -7.36
C LYS A 322 -24.51 39.43 -8.01
N GLY A 323 -24.02 38.53 -8.86
CA GLY A 323 -22.88 38.79 -9.74
C GLY A 323 -23.34 39.30 -11.11
N THR A 324 -22.56 40.20 -11.71
CA THR A 324 -22.69 40.54 -13.12
C THR A 324 -21.94 39.49 -13.94
N LEU A 325 -22.64 38.79 -14.85
CA LEU A 325 -22.00 37.84 -15.76
C LEU A 325 -21.08 38.56 -16.75
N LYS A 326 -19.88 38.03 -16.93
CA LYS A 326 -18.83 38.55 -17.81
C LYS A 326 -18.14 37.42 -18.56
N THR A 327 -17.52 37.75 -19.68
CA THR A 327 -16.60 36.87 -20.40
C THR A 327 -15.31 37.62 -20.71
N ALA A 328 -14.20 36.88 -20.81
CA ALA A 328 -12.92 37.37 -21.31
C ALA A 328 -12.26 36.27 -22.15
N THR A 329 -11.52 36.66 -23.19
CA THR A 329 -10.93 35.71 -24.15
C THR A 329 -9.40 35.70 -24.10
N ALA A 330 -8.81 34.54 -24.34
CA ALA A 330 -7.36 34.31 -24.37
C ALA A 330 -6.90 34.14 -25.82
N ARG A 331 -5.82 34.81 -26.23
CA ARG A 331 -5.14 34.56 -27.50
C ARG A 331 -4.29 33.30 -27.46
N LYS A 332 -3.81 32.94 -26.26
CA LYS A 332 -2.97 31.77 -25.95
C LYS A 332 -3.70 30.91 -24.91
N GLU A 333 -3.20 30.84 -23.67
CA GLU A 333 -3.58 29.82 -22.68
C GLU A 333 -4.59 30.32 -21.63
N VAL A 334 -5.59 29.49 -21.34
CA VAL A 334 -6.45 29.58 -20.14
C VAL A 334 -5.84 28.67 -19.07
N ILE A 335 -5.67 29.19 -17.86
CA ILE A 335 -4.89 28.54 -16.80
C ILE A 335 -5.69 28.47 -15.50
N LEU A 336 -6.06 27.27 -15.09
CA LEU A 336 -6.89 27.02 -13.92
C LEU A 336 -6.01 26.80 -12.69
N SER A 337 -6.18 27.65 -11.68
CA SER A 337 -5.38 27.70 -10.45
C SER A 337 -6.23 27.86 -9.19
N GLY A 338 -7.52 27.52 -9.26
CA GLY A 338 -8.49 27.61 -8.15
C GLY A 338 -8.27 26.60 -7.03
N GLY A 339 -7.15 25.88 -7.04
CA GLY A 339 -6.83 24.84 -6.07
C GLY A 339 -7.63 23.55 -6.24
N THR A 340 -7.42 22.65 -5.28
CA THR A 340 -7.82 21.24 -5.31
C THR A 340 -9.33 21.00 -5.31
N PHE A 341 -10.13 21.91 -4.76
CA PHE A 341 -11.60 21.78 -4.71
C PHE A 341 -12.28 22.47 -5.89
N ASN A 342 -12.02 23.77 -6.10
CA ASN A 342 -12.74 24.54 -7.12
C ASN A 342 -12.32 24.23 -8.56
N THR A 343 -11.13 23.65 -8.78
CA THR A 343 -10.69 23.37 -10.15
C THR A 343 -11.30 22.11 -10.77
N PRO A 344 -11.38 20.93 -10.11
CA PRO A 344 -12.18 19.83 -10.64
C PRO A 344 -13.67 20.22 -10.75
N GLN A 345 -14.19 21.05 -9.83
CA GLN A 345 -15.52 21.66 -9.97
C GLN A 345 -15.63 22.47 -11.28
N LEU A 346 -14.72 23.41 -11.54
CA LEU A 346 -14.74 24.25 -12.74
C LEU A 346 -14.54 23.43 -14.03
N LEU A 347 -13.68 22.40 -14.02
CA LEU A 347 -13.54 21.47 -15.14
C LEU A 347 -14.86 20.75 -15.42
N MET A 348 -15.52 20.19 -14.39
CA MET A 348 -16.80 19.51 -14.55
C MET A 348 -17.90 20.45 -15.04
N LEU A 349 -18.04 21.66 -14.46
CA LEU A 349 -18.98 22.70 -14.93
C LEU A 349 -18.69 23.17 -16.37
N SER A 350 -17.48 22.92 -16.87
CA SER A 350 -17.06 23.19 -18.25
C SER A 350 -17.13 21.96 -19.16
N GLY A 351 -17.77 20.87 -18.74
CA GLY A 351 -17.94 19.66 -19.55
C GLY A 351 -16.70 18.75 -19.61
N ILE A 352 -15.74 18.89 -18.69
CA ILE A 352 -14.53 18.05 -18.58
C ILE A 352 -14.59 17.27 -17.26
N GLY A 353 -14.87 15.97 -17.33
CA GLY A 353 -14.99 15.12 -16.14
C GLY A 353 -15.67 13.78 -16.42
N PRO A 354 -16.05 13.00 -15.38
CA PRO A 354 -16.68 11.69 -15.58
C PRO A 354 -18.02 11.83 -16.29
N LYS A 355 -18.16 11.19 -17.46
CA LYS A 355 -19.35 11.27 -18.35
C LYS A 355 -20.68 11.12 -17.62
N GLU A 356 -20.80 10.14 -16.72
CA GLU A 356 -22.03 9.80 -16.01
C GLU A 356 -22.40 10.91 -15.00
N HIS A 357 -21.38 11.44 -14.30
CA HIS A 357 -21.55 12.54 -13.34
C HIS A 357 -21.96 13.85 -14.02
N LEU A 358 -21.39 14.15 -15.18
CA LEU A 358 -21.78 15.31 -15.99
C LEU A 358 -23.21 15.16 -16.54
N SER A 359 -23.55 13.96 -17.04
CA SER A 359 -24.87 13.65 -17.58
C SER A 359 -25.98 13.79 -16.52
N HIS A 360 -25.71 13.37 -15.27
CA HIS A 360 -26.65 13.52 -14.15
C HIS A 360 -27.05 14.99 -13.90
N PHE A 361 -26.11 15.93 -14.05
CA PHE A 361 -26.36 17.37 -13.91
C PHE A 361 -26.76 18.08 -15.20
N ASN A 362 -27.05 17.33 -16.28
CA ASN A 362 -27.37 17.86 -17.62
C ASN A 362 -26.26 18.76 -18.21
N ILE A 363 -24.99 18.52 -17.83
CA ILE A 363 -23.84 19.27 -18.34
C ILE A 363 -23.34 18.57 -19.61
N PRO A 364 -23.23 19.26 -20.77
CA PRO A 364 -22.70 18.68 -21.99
C PRO A 364 -21.26 18.17 -21.82
N VAL A 365 -21.02 16.90 -22.15
CA VAL A 365 -19.70 16.29 -22.08
C VAL A 365 -18.87 16.72 -23.28
N ILE A 366 -17.86 17.58 -23.04
CA ILE A 366 -16.84 17.97 -24.03
C ILE A 366 -15.67 16.99 -23.98
N VAL A 367 -15.29 16.56 -22.76
CA VAL A 367 -14.26 15.56 -22.53
C VAL A 367 -14.69 14.64 -21.39
N ASP A 368 -14.87 13.36 -21.69
CA ASP A 368 -14.94 12.35 -20.64
C ASP A 368 -13.55 12.11 -20.06
N ALA A 369 -13.41 12.41 -18.76
CA ALA A 369 -12.16 12.39 -18.01
C ALA A 369 -12.43 11.87 -16.57
N PRO A 370 -12.48 10.53 -16.37
CA PRO A 370 -12.94 9.93 -15.11
C PRO A 370 -12.04 10.24 -13.89
N GLY A 371 -10.79 10.66 -14.12
CA GLY A 371 -9.87 11.11 -13.07
C GLY A 371 -10.18 12.49 -12.47
N VAL A 372 -11.03 13.33 -13.09
CA VAL A 372 -11.35 14.67 -12.57
C VAL A 372 -12.15 14.53 -11.27
N GLY A 373 -11.63 15.11 -10.19
CA GLY A 373 -12.26 15.03 -8.87
C GLY A 373 -12.08 13.68 -8.16
N ARG A 374 -11.21 12.79 -8.66
CA ARG A 374 -10.81 11.54 -7.97
C ARG A 374 -9.39 11.67 -7.43
N ASN A 375 -8.94 10.73 -6.60
CA ASN A 375 -7.58 10.75 -6.03
C ASN A 375 -7.35 12.00 -5.15
N LEU A 376 -8.36 12.46 -4.40
CA LEU A 376 -8.18 13.51 -3.37
C LEU A 376 -7.39 12.94 -2.21
N MET A 377 -6.28 13.59 -1.87
CA MET A 377 -5.40 13.22 -0.75
C MET A 377 -5.16 14.45 0.13
N ASP A 378 -4.79 14.24 1.40
CA ASP A 378 -4.25 15.26 2.31
C ASP A 378 -3.19 14.62 3.21
N ASN A 379 -2.27 15.39 3.76
CA ASN A 379 -1.41 14.91 4.85
C ASN A 379 -2.26 14.75 6.11
N GLN A 380 -2.26 13.57 6.75
CA GLN A 380 -2.98 13.39 8.01
C GLN A 380 -2.24 14.11 9.14
N GLU A 381 -2.95 15.01 9.81
CA GLU A 381 -2.46 15.86 10.89
C GLU A 381 -3.25 15.60 12.17
N MET A 382 -2.57 15.63 13.32
CA MET A 382 -3.21 15.55 14.64
C MET A 382 -2.36 16.25 15.73
N PRO A 383 -2.96 17.02 16.65
CA PRO A 383 -2.25 17.62 17.77
C PRO A 383 -2.16 16.67 18.97
N ILE A 384 -0.93 16.38 19.40
CA ILE A 384 -0.59 15.72 20.65
C ILE A 384 -0.46 16.80 21.75
N ILE A 385 -1.40 16.83 22.68
CA ILE A 385 -1.57 17.92 23.65
C ILE A 385 -1.08 17.52 25.06
N GLY A 386 -0.20 18.34 25.62
CA GLY A 386 0.27 18.24 27.01
C GLY A 386 -0.03 19.51 27.80
N GLN A 387 -0.49 19.36 29.04
CA GLN A 387 -0.67 20.45 30.02
C GLN A 387 0.47 20.44 31.05
N PHE A 388 0.98 21.62 31.43
CA PHE A 388 2.06 21.76 32.40
C PHE A 388 1.70 22.71 33.56
N GLN A 389 2.56 22.77 34.58
CA GLN A 389 2.45 23.73 35.68
C GLN A 389 3.64 24.70 35.68
N GLY A 390 3.40 25.96 36.04
CA GLY A 390 4.39 27.05 36.01
C GLY A 390 4.04 28.15 35.00
N GLN A 391 4.99 29.07 34.75
CA GLN A 391 4.90 30.06 33.69
C GLN A 391 5.79 29.67 32.51
N SER A 392 5.31 29.87 31.28
CA SER A 392 6.12 29.66 30.07
C SER A 392 6.95 30.89 29.71
N SER A 393 8.12 30.67 29.11
CA SER A 393 9.00 31.76 28.66
C SER A 393 9.66 31.44 27.32
N GLY A 394 9.31 32.24 26.30
CA GLY A 394 9.78 32.08 24.92
C GLY A 394 9.04 30.96 24.17
N PHE A 395 8.49 31.30 23.00
CA PHE A 395 7.90 30.32 22.08
C PHE A 395 8.82 30.15 20.87
N THR A 396 9.17 28.90 20.58
CA THR A 396 10.07 28.51 19.49
C THR A 396 9.50 27.23 18.86
N GLN A 397 9.54 27.13 17.54
CA GLN A 397 8.94 26.02 16.78
C GLN A 397 10.06 25.18 16.15
N PRO A 398 10.59 24.15 16.86
CA PRO A 398 11.43 23.15 16.24
C PRO A 398 10.61 22.25 15.31
N ILE A 399 11.23 21.78 14.24
CA ILE A 399 10.73 20.65 13.46
C ILE A 399 11.47 19.40 13.88
N ILE A 400 10.70 18.34 14.11
CA ILE A 400 11.20 17.01 14.45
C ILE A 400 11.01 16.12 13.22
N MET A 401 12.12 15.79 12.56
CA MET A 401 12.14 14.68 11.60
C MET A 401 12.36 13.38 12.37
N MET A 402 11.60 12.34 12.03
CA MET A 402 11.68 11.03 12.67
C MET A 402 11.21 9.92 11.71
N LYS A 403 11.53 8.68 12.04
CA LYS A 403 11.01 7.48 11.37
C LYS A 403 10.15 6.72 12.37
N THR A 404 9.21 5.91 11.88
CA THR A 404 8.43 5.00 12.73
C THR A 404 8.37 3.61 12.11
N LYS A 405 8.01 2.58 12.89
CA LYS A 405 7.98 1.19 12.39
C LYS A 405 7.01 1.01 11.21
N HIS A 406 5.90 1.75 11.21
CA HIS A 406 4.93 1.72 10.11
C HIS A 406 5.25 2.69 8.96
N SER A 407 6.18 3.64 9.12
CA SER A 407 6.54 4.57 8.05
C SER A 407 7.99 5.09 8.15
N PRO A 408 8.86 4.78 7.19
CA PRO A 408 10.24 5.26 7.17
C PRO A 408 10.36 6.76 6.81
N THR A 409 9.23 7.45 6.59
CA THR A 409 9.14 8.91 6.49
C THR A 409 8.02 9.43 7.39
N ALA A 410 8.35 9.89 8.60
CA ALA A 410 7.42 10.58 9.49
C ALA A 410 7.92 12.00 9.83
N ASN A 411 7.03 12.86 10.29
CA ASN A 411 7.32 14.27 10.57
C ASN A 411 6.43 14.72 11.74
N ALA A 412 7.04 15.31 12.76
CA ALA A 412 6.33 15.98 13.84
C ALA A 412 6.74 17.46 13.88
N ILE A 413 5.78 18.35 13.65
CA ILE A 413 5.98 19.80 13.73
C ILE A 413 5.52 20.22 15.12
N SER A 414 6.42 20.66 16.00
CA SER A 414 5.95 21.15 17.30
C SER A 414 5.22 22.47 17.09
N ASN A 415 3.94 22.54 17.49
CA ASN A 415 3.10 23.70 17.26
C ASN A 415 2.40 24.11 18.56
N THR A 416 2.42 25.41 18.82
CA THR A 416 2.09 26.00 20.11
C THR A 416 0.59 26.18 20.31
N ALA A 417 0.17 26.24 21.58
CA ALA A 417 -1.22 26.42 21.99
C ALA A 417 -1.95 27.53 21.19
N LEU A 418 -3.14 27.19 20.70
CA LEU A 418 -4.07 28.13 20.11
C LEU A 418 -4.69 29.02 21.18
N LYS A 419 -5.25 30.17 20.78
CA LYS A 419 -5.77 31.20 21.71
C LYS A 419 -7.05 30.79 22.47
N GLN A 420 -7.49 29.55 22.33
CA GLN A 420 -8.63 28.94 22.99
C GLN A 420 -8.23 27.76 23.91
N ASP A 421 -6.97 27.31 23.83
CA ASP A 421 -6.49 26.20 24.66
C ASP A 421 -6.37 26.63 26.13
N PRO A 422 -6.49 25.70 27.10
CA PRO A 422 -6.30 26.01 28.50
C PRO A 422 -4.92 26.63 28.78
N PRO A 423 -4.80 27.53 29.78
CA PRO A 423 -3.51 28.02 30.24
C PRO A 423 -2.53 26.87 30.50
N ASN A 424 -1.27 27.08 30.15
CA ASN A 424 -0.19 26.09 30.25
C ASN A 424 -0.39 24.83 29.37
N THR A 425 -0.83 25.02 28.13
CA THR A 425 -0.87 23.96 27.11
C THR A 425 0.35 24.01 26.18
N TYR A 426 0.85 22.85 25.75
CA TYR A 426 1.90 22.66 24.75
C TYR A 426 1.50 21.58 23.73
N GLY A 427 1.96 21.69 22.49
CA GLY A 427 1.53 20.84 21.38
C GLY A 427 2.67 20.30 20.50
N ILE A 428 2.50 19.05 20.08
CA ILE A 428 3.25 18.40 19.00
C ILE A 428 2.24 18.06 17.90
N SER A 429 2.29 18.78 16.78
CA SER A 429 1.41 18.56 15.64
C SER A 429 2.07 17.54 14.71
N MET A 430 1.65 16.28 14.77
CA MET A 430 2.13 15.30 13.78
C MET A 430 1.62 15.69 12.39
N VAL A 431 2.41 15.39 11.36
CA VAL A 431 2.04 15.55 9.96
C VAL A 431 2.53 14.31 9.21
N LYS A 432 1.67 13.31 9.02
CA LYS A 432 2.00 12.08 8.30
C LYS A 432 2.45 12.45 6.89
N ALA A 433 3.74 12.25 6.61
CA ALA A 433 4.27 12.35 5.26
C ALA A 433 3.82 11.11 4.45
N LYS A 434 3.57 11.31 3.16
CA LYS A 434 3.17 10.27 2.20
C LYS A 434 2.03 9.36 2.72
N PRO A 435 0.82 9.91 2.93
CA PRO A 435 -0.41 9.13 2.96
C PRO A 435 -0.46 8.06 1.87
N GLN A 436 -1.03 6.91 2.21
CA GLN A 436 -1.28 5.77 1.31
C GLN A 436 -2.74 5.70 0.84
N ASN A 437 -3.56 6.71 1.18
CA ASN A 437 -4.98 6.74 0.88
C ASN A 437 -5.33 7.63 -0.33
N HIS A 438 -5.94 7.05 -1.36
CA HIS A 438 -6.30 7.66 -2.65
C HIS A 438 -7.82 7.71 -2.90
N ALA A 439 -8.63 7.00 -2.10
CA ALA A 439 -10.09 6.86 -2.28
C ALA A 439 -10.90 8.18 -2.29
N GLY A 440 -10.32 9.28 -1.83
CA GLY A 440 -10.99 10.59 -1.72
C GLY A 440 -11.46 11.19 -3.04
N PHE A 441 -12.47 12.05 -2.97
CA PHE A 441 -13.07 12.71 -4.13
C PHE A 441 -13.58 14.14 -3.87
N VAL A 442 -13.80 14.86 -4.98
CA VAL A 442 -14.55 16.13 -5.08
C VAL A 442 -15.59 15.98 -6.20
N LYS A 443 -16.86 16.24 -5.90
CA LYS A 443 -17.98 16.10 -6.86
C LYS A 443 -18.85 17.36 -6.94
N LEU A 444 -19.50 17.59 -8.08
CA LEU A 444 -20.59 18.56 -8.16
C LEU A 444 -21.80 18.09 -7.35
N VAL A 445 -22.46 19.03 -6.65
CA VAL A 445 -23.79 18.86 -6.02
C VAL A 445 -24.93 19.46 -6.85
N SER A 446 -24.59 20.33 -7.81
CA SER A 446 -25.50 21.00 -8.72
C SER A 446 -24.73 21.50 -9.96
N ALA A 447 -25.46 21.99 -10.97
CA ALA A 447 -24.89 22.74 -12.09
C ALA A 447 -24.77 24.26 -11.81
N ASP A 448 -25.11 24.73 -10.60
CA ASP A 448 -24.96 26.13 -10.22
C ASP A 448 -23.50 26.38 -9.76
N PRO A 449 -22.72 27.20 -10.49
CA PRO A 449 -21.31 27.44 -10.17
C PRO A 449 -21.08 28.14 -8.82
N THR A 450 -22.15 28.66 -8.19
CA THR A 450 -22.06 29.28 -6.87
C THR A 450 -22.13 28.29 -5.71
N ASP A 451 -22.56 27.03 -5.92
CA ASP A 451 -22.57 25.99 -4.88
C ASP A 451 -21.16 25.48 -4.54
N ALA A 452 -20.96 25.08 -3.29
CA ALA A 452 -19.76 24.35 -2.87
C ALA A 452 -19.86 22.88 -3.32
N PRO A 453 -18.77 22.27 -3.81
CA PRO A 453 -18.76 20.86 -4.19
C PRO A 453 -18.84 19.94 -2.95
N GLU A 454 -19.28 18.71 -3.15
CA GLU A 454 -19.13 17.63 -2.16
C GLU A 454 -17.64 17.26 -2.09
N ILE A 455 -17.07 17.20 -0.88
CA ILE A 455 -15.66 16.87 -0.63
C ILE A 455 -15.60 15.78 0.43
N ASN A 456 -15.03 14.62 0.10
CA ASN A 456 -14.74 13.56 1.07
C ASN A 456 -13.32 13.03 0.86
N PHE A 457 -12.49 13.09 1.89
CA PHE A 457 -11.12 12.58 1.86
C PHE A 457 -11.02 11.06 2.00
N MET A 458 -12.08 10.40 2.49
CA MET A 458 -12.13 8.93 2.65
C MET A 458 -10.88 8.39 3.37
N LEU A 459 -10.50 8.99 4.50
CA LEU A 459 -9.25 8.70 5.22
C LEU A 459 -9.24 7.28 5.78
N PHE A 460 -8.17 6.55 5.46
CA PHE A 460 -7.90 5.19 5.91
C PHE A 460 -8.86 4.12 5.35
N GLU A 461 -9.57 4.38 4.25
CA GLU A 461 -10.20 3.29 3.48
C GLU A 461 -9.10 2.46 2.78
N GLU A 462 -8.05 3.13 2.29
CA GLU A 462 -6.86 2.52 1.71
C GLU A 462 -5.62 2.78 2.58
N GLY A 463 -4.70 1.82 2.65
CA GLY A 463 -3.41 2.00 3.35
C GLY A 463 -3.50 2.20 4.87
N LYS A 464 -4.66 1.86 5.47
CA LYS A 464 -5.00 2.01 6.90
C LYS A 464 -3.83 1.74 7.85
N GLU A 465 -3.19 0.56 7.76
CA GLU A 465 -2.17 0.16 8.74
C GLU A 465 -0.89 1.01 8.66
N THR A 466 -0.49 1.44 7.45
CA THR A 466 0.67 2.32 7.25
C THR A 466 0.42 3.72 7.80
N ASP A 467 -0.77 4.28 7.52
CA ASP A 467 -1.09 5.65 7.91
C ASP A 467 -1.52 5.76 9.37
N MET A 468 -2.47 4.94 9.83
CA MET A 468 -2.89 4.92 11.24
C MET A 468 -1.78 4.40 12.15
N GLY A 469 -1.00 3.41 11.71
CA GLY A 469 0.13 2.89 12.48
C GLY A 469 1.21 3.95 12.73
N ALA A 470 1.63 4.68 11.69
CA ALA A 470 2.65 5.72 11.84
C ALA A 470 2.17 6.91 12.69
N MET A 471 0.87 7.23 12.63
CA MET A 471 0.27 8.18 13.56
C MET A 471 0.30 7.66 15.00
N LYS A 472 -0.15 6.41 15.26
CA LYS A 472 -0.08 5.77 16.60
C LYS A 472 1.35 5.78 17.16
N ASP A 473 2.34 5.40 16.36
CA ASP A 473 3.77 5.43 16.74
C ASP A 473 4.19 6.85 17.20
N THR A 474 3.76 7.87 16.46
CA THR A 474 4.09 9.28 16.74
C THR A 474 3.36 9.78 18.00
N VAL A 475 2.13 9.33 18.29
CA VAL A 475 1.46 9.58 19.59
C VAL A 475 2.29 8.97 20.73
N ALA A 476 2.61 7.67 20.65
CA ALA A 476 3.33 6.96 21.71
C ALA A 476 4.69 7.61 22.00
N TRP A 477 5.43 7.96 20.95
CA TRP A 477 6.68 8.71 21.04
C TRP A 477 6.50 10.05 21.74
N ALA A 478 5.55 10.88 21.32
CA ALA A 478 5.34 12.21 21.89
C ALA A 478 4.86 12.17 23.35
N ARG A 479 4.04 11.18 23.72
CA ARG A 479 3.68 10.90 25.12
C ARG A 479 4.92 10.58 25.96
N LYS A 480 5.85 9.74 25.44
CA LYS A 480 7.15 9.46 26.08
C LYS A 480 8.00 10.72 26.23
N MET A 481 8.00 11.63 25.24
CA MET A 481 8.73 12.90 25.32
C MET A 481 8.15 13.89 26.34
N TYR A 482 6.83 13.92 26.53
CA TYR A 482 6.19 14.71 27.59
C TYR A 482 6.44 14.12 28.98
N ALA A 483 6.38 12.80 29.13
CA ALA A 483 6.70 12.13 30.40
C ALA A 483 8.17 12.30 30.81
N ALA A 484 9.10 12.30 29.85
CA ALA A 484 10.53 12.50 30.08
C ALA A 484 10.98 13.98 30.14
N ALA A 485 10.04 14.94 30.12
CA ALA A 485 10.38 16.37 30.07
C ALA A 485 11.16 16.83 31.31
N ARG A 486 12.37 17.36 31.11
CA ARG A 486 13.27 17.73 32.22
C ARG A 486 12.90 19.08 32.83
N GLY A 487 12.73 19.13 34.16
CA GLY A 487 12.51 20.38 34.91
C GLY A 487 11.12 21.01 34.72
N VAL A 488 10.15 20.26 34.18
CA VAL A 488 8.74 20.63 34.07
C VAL A 488 7.91 19.34 34.04
N SER A 489 6.75 19.30 34.71
CA SER A 489 5.83 18.17 34.56
C SER A 489 4.85 18.47 33.43
N VAL A 490 4.67 17.53 32.49
CA VAL A 490 3.77 17.66 31.34
C VAL A 490 2.82 16.45 31.29
N LYS A 491 1.54 16.68 31.57
CA LYS A 491 0.48 15.65 31.53
C LYS A 491 -0.21 15.67 30.17
N THR A 492 -0.25 14.53 29.48
CA THR A 492 -1.02 14.31 28.25
C THR A 492 -2.52 14.44 28.51
N VAL A 493 -3.25 15.17 27.66
CA VAL A 493 -4.71 15.42 27.79
C VAL A 493 -5.45 15.28 26.44
N GLU A 494 -4.99 14.35 25.61
CA GLU A 494 -5.48 14.16 24.24
C GLU A 494 -6.91 13.61 24.18
N PRO A 495 -7.71 13.99 23.16
CA PRO A 495 -8.93 13.28 22.78
C PRO A 495 -8.60 11.90 22.14
N PRO A 496 -9.58 11.00 21.99
CA PRO A 496 -9.38 9.72 21.29
C PRO A 496 -8.91 9.92 19.84
N PHE A 497 -8.05 9.00 19.39
CA PHE A 497 -7.39 9.03 18.08
C PHE A 497 -8.38 8.97 16.90
N THR A 498 -9.45 8.18 17.03
CA THR A 498 -10.51 8.09 16.03
C THR A 498 -11.38 9.35 16.03
N GLY A 499 -11.40 10.06 14.90
CA GLY A 499 -12.27 11.22 14.67
C GLY A 499 -11.56 12.58 14.60
N GLN A 500 -10.43 12.75 15.27
CA GLN A 500 -9.77 14.06 15.43
C GLN A 500 -8.68 14.37 14.39
N THR A 501 -8.32 13.40 13.54
CA THR A 501 -7.47 13.62 12.37
C THR A 501 -8.06 14.67 11.44
N PHE A 502 -7.21 15.59 10.96
CA PHE A 502 -7.51 16.55 9.89
C PHE A 502 -6.34 16.65 8.90
N GLY A 503 -6.35 17.65 8.03
CA GLY A 503 -5.22 18.06 7.20
C GLY A 503 -5.50 19.43 6.59
N HIS A 504 -4.47 20.14 6.10
CA HIS A 504 -4.64 21.42 5.38
C HIS A 504 -3.88 21.49 4.04
N HIS A 505 -3.40 20.35 3.56
CA HIS A 505 -2.56 20.13 2.39
C HIS A 505 -3.30 19.34 1.27
N PRO A 506 -4.53 19.75 0.86
CA PRO A 506 -5.36 18.94 -0.02
C PRO A 506 -4.73 18.92 -1.43
N THR A 507 -4.64 17.74 -2.02
CA THR A 507 -3.96 17.53 -3.30
C THR A 507 -4.63 16.46 -4.15
N SER A 508 -4.09 16.26 -5.35
CA SER A 508 -4.24 15.08 -6.19
C SER A 508 -5.54 14.90 -7.02
N THR A 509 -6.53 15.82 -6.92
CA THR A 509 -7.83 15.78 -7.64
C THR A 509 -7.83 15.97 -9.16
N ALA A 510 -6.67 16.18 -9.76
CA ALA A 510 -6.47 16.35 -11.20
C ALA A 510 -5.05 15.86 -11.53
N ALA A 511 -4.86 14.54 -11.56
CA ALA A 511 -3.53 13.95 -11.54
C ALA A 511 -2.73 14.13 -12.85
N ILE A 512 -1.43 14.44 -12.73
CA ILE A 512 -0.42 14.17 -13.73
C ILE A 512 -0.14 12.67 -13.75
N GLY A 513 -0.11 12.08 -14.95
CA GLY A 513 0.26 10.69 -15.17
C GLY A 513 0.69 10.39 -16.60
N ALA A 514 0.98 9.12 -16.87
CA ALA A 514 1.42 8.62 -18.16
C ALA A 514 0.37 8.86 -19.26
N ALA A 515 0.76 8.75 -20.54
CA ALA A 515 -0.19 8.84 -21.65
C ALA A 515 -1.16 7.65 -21.73
N SER A 516 -0.80 6.53 -21.12
CA SER A 516 -1.58 5.29 -20.98
C SER A 516 -2.45 5.22 -19.72
N ASP A 517 -2.37 6.21 -18.82
CA ASP A 517 -3.11 6.20 -17.54
C ASP A 517 -4.50 6.85 -17.73
N PRO A 518 -5.61 6.09 -17.74
CA PRO A 518 -6.95 6.63 -17.98
C PRO A 518 -7.44 7.55 -16.85
N MET A 519 -6.79 7.51 -15.68
CA MET A 519 -7.08 8.39 -14.54
C MET A 519 -6.18 9.64 -14.52
N ALA A 520 -5.23 9.78 -15.44
CA ALA A 520 -4.47 11.01 -15.60
C ALA A 520 -5.36 12.09 -16.23
N VAL A 521 -5.56 13.19 -15.52
CA VAL A 521 -6.21 14.40 -16.05
C VAL A 521 -5.22 15.23 -16.88
N LEU A 522 -3.92 15.11 -16.58
CA LEU A 522 -2.86 15.99 -17.06
C LEU A 522 -1.65 15.24 -17.60
N ASP A 523 -0.89 15.92 -18.47
CA ASP A 523 0.47 15.53 -18.85
C ASP A 523 1.55 16.20 -17.96
N GLY A 524 2.81 15.81 -18.12
CA GLY A 524 3.95 16.40 -17.40
C GLY A 524 4.18 17.90 -17.69
N LYS A 525 3.49 18.48 -18.68
CA LYS A 525 3.50 19.90 -19.04
C LYS A 525 2.25 20.64 -18.54
N PHE A 526 1.49 20.02 -17.64
CA PHE A 526 0.24 20.52 -17.03
C PHE A 526 -0.96 20.68 -17.97
N ARG A 527 -0.93 20.13 -19.18
CA ARG A 527 -2.02 20.24 -20.15
C ARG A 527 -3.12 19.23 -19.85
N VAL A 528 -4.38 19.67 -19.92
CA VAL A 528 -5.54 18.77 -19.78
C VAL A 528 -5.61 17.79 -20.95
N ARG A 529 -5.89 16.51 -20.66
CA ARG A 529 -5.93 15.44 -21.68
C ARG A 529 -7.30 15.38 -22.37
N VAL A 530 -7.31 14.95 -23.64
CA VAL A 530 -8.53 14.63 -24.40
C VAL A 530 -8.31 13.25 -25.02
N ARG A 531 -9.23 12.31 -24.73
CA ARG A 531 -9.16 10.85 -25.00
C ARG A 531 -8.19 10.42 -26.11
N SER A 532 -7.30 9.47 -25.78
CA SER A 532 -6.36 8.77 -26.67
C SER A 532 -5.30 9.67 -27.33
N PHE A 533 -4.11 9.72 -26.72
CA PHE A 533 -2.88 10.36 -27.19
C PHE A 533 -2.88 11.88 -27.47
N THR A 534 -4.04 12.52 -27.64
CA THR A 534 -4.15 13.98 -27.79
C THR A 534 -4.25 14.74 -26.46
N THR A 535 -3.87 16.02 -26.51
CA THR A 535 -3.94 16.95 -25.38
C THR A 535 -4.68 18.20 -25.80
N LEU A 536 -5.46 18.82 -24.90
CA LEU A 536 -5.84 20.22 -25.06
C LEU A 536 -4.56 21.04 -25.16
N THR A 537 -4.30 21.60 -26.34
CA THR A 537 -3.47 22.79 -26.44
C THR A 537 -4.18 23.89 -25.66
N GLU A 538 -3.42 24.64 -24.86
CA GLU A 538 -3.84 25.90 -24.25
C GLU A 538 -4.85 25.86 -23.09
N LEU A 539 -5.12 24.68 -22.49
CA LEU A 539 -5.71 24.57 -21.14
C LEU A 539 -4.71 23.97 -20.14
N LEU A 540 -4.27 24.76 -19.16
CA LEU A 540 -3.28 24.37 -18.15
C LEU A 540 -3.88 24.33 -16.73
N TYR A 541 -3.40 23.42 -15.89
CA TYR A 541 -3.74 23.38 -14.45
C TYR A 541 -2.53 23.70 -13.57
N LEU A 542 -2.71 24.37 -12.42
CA LEU A 542 -1.63 24.68 -11.47
C LEU A 542 -1.78 24.04 -10.07
N GLY A 543 -2.12 22.76 -10.02
CA GLY A 543 -1.77 21.87 -8.92
C GLY A 543 -1.04 20.64 -9.47
N VAL A 544 0.23 20.41 -9.09
CA VAL A 544 0.81 19.08 -9.33
C VAL A 544 0.24 18.14 -8.30
N HIS A 545 -0.31 17.09 -8.84
CA HIS A 545 -1.29 16.21 -8.27
C HIS A 545 -0.88 14.86 -8.84
N THR A 546 -0.54 13.89 -7.99
CA THR A 546 0.09 12.65 -8.43
C THR A 546 -0.52 11.49 -7.64
N LYS A 547 -0.30 10.24 -8.07
CA LYS A 547 -0.63 9.06 -7.25
C LYS A 547 0.36 8.87 -6.06
N ARG A 548 0.83 9.97 -5.46
CA ARG A 548 1.66 10.11 -4.24
C ARG A 548 1.51 11.55 -3.67
N PRO A 549 1.44 11.75 -2.34
CA PRO A 549 1.34 13.08 -1.74
C PRO A 549 2.66 13.88 -1.73
N THR A 550 2.87 14.73 -2.73
CA THR A 550 3.95 15.74 -2.75
C THR A 550 3.56 16.92 -1.85
N ARG A 551 4.44 17.36 -0.93
CA ARG A 551 4.19 18.61 -0.16
C ARG A 551 4.08 19.81 -1.12
N LEU A 552 2.97 20.54 -1.07
CA LEU A 552 2.52 21.42 -2.16
C LEU A 552 3.41 22.66 -2.47
N ALA A 553 4.35 23.04 -1.60
CA ALA A 553 5.08 24.31 -1.71
C ALA A 553 5.83 24.48 -3.04
N LEU A 554 6.72 23.56 -3.41
CA LEU A 554 7.52 23.67 -4.65
C LEU A 554 6.74 23.36 -5.92
N VAL A 555 5.69 22.55 -5.80
CA VAL A 555 4.84 22.07 -6.89
C VAL A 555 4.33 23.23 -7.74
N HIS A 556 3.80 24.26 -7.08
CA HIS A 556 3.23 25.44 -7.72
C HIS A 556 4.28 26.32 -8.42
N PHE A 557 5.54 26.25 -7.97
CA PHE A 557 6.61 27.11 -8.47
C PHE A 557 7.32 26.58 -9.72
N LYS A 558 7.20 25.28 -10.08
CA LYS A 558 7.74 24.82 -11.38
C LYS A 558 7.11 25.57 -12.54
N ALA A 559 5.78 25.63 -12.57
CA ALA A 559 5.04 26.26 -13.66
C ALA A 559 5.32 27.77 -13.75
N SER A 560 5.31 28.50 -12.62
CA SER A 560 5.65 29.92 -12.61
C SER A 560 7.08 30.19 -13.08
N ALA A 561 7.99 29.22 -12.90
CA ALA A 561 9.39 29.32 -13.28
C ALA A 561 9.73 28.73 -14.68
N LEU A 562 8.75 28.28 -15.48
CA LEU A 562 8.99 27.94 -16.89
C LEU A 562 9.17 29.22 -17.71
N ASN A 563 10.32 29.35 -18.38
CA ASN A 563 10.63 30.53 -19.19
C ASN A 563 9.89 30.46 -20.54
N PRO A 564 9.07 31.45 -20.95
CA PRO A 564 8.28 31.39 -22.19
C PRO A 564 9.09 31.14 -23.46
N SER A 565 10.37 31.57 -23.49
CA SER A 565 11.27 31.36 -24.63
C SER A 565 11.68 29.89 -24.86
N ALA A 566 11.44 29.00 -23.90
CA ALA A 566 11.70 27.55 -24.05
C ALA A 566 10.56 26.80 -24.76
N ARG A 567 9.49 27.49 -25.20
CA ARG A 567 8.33 26.92 -25.89
C ARG A 567 8.21 27.43 -27.34
N ALA A 568 9.23 27.19 -28.16
CA ALA A 568 9.12 27.38 -29.61
C ALA A 568 8.23 26.29 -30.24
N PRO A 569 7.37 26.60 -31.23
CA PRO A 569 6.59 25.59 -31.92
C PRO A 569 7.46 24.75 -32.85
N PHE A 570 7.45 23.43 -32.67
CA PHE A 570 8.11 22.49 -33.60
C PHE A 570 7.39 22.48 -34.96
N THR A 571 7.93 23.24 -35.90
CA THR A 571 7.69 23.04 -37.33
C THR A 571 8.74 22.06 -37.87
N ARG A 572 8.41 21.33 -38.94
CA ARG A 572 9.22 20.21 -39.45
C ARG A 572 10.58 20.68 -39.97
N GLY A 573 11.68 20.05 -39.55
CA GLY A 573 12.97 20.16 -40.27
C GLY A 573 14.23 19.74 -39.50
N GLY A 574 14.67 18.50 -39.72
CA GLY A 574 16.07 18.13 -40.06
C GLY A 574 17.28 18.48 -39.17
N LEU A 575 18.09 17.43 -38.97
CA LEU A 575 19.53 17.39 -38.66
C LEU A 575 20.02 17.68 -37.22
N GLU A 576 21.17 17.06 -36.95
CA GLU A 576 21.95 17.09 -35.72
C GLU A 576 22.89 18.31 -35.65
N ILE A 577 23.52 18.52 -34.49
CA ILE A 577 24.97 18.76 -34.26
C ILE A 577 25.18 19.55 -32.96
N ALA A 578 26.17 19.12 -32.18
CA ALA A 578 26.84 19.91 -31.14
C ALA A 578 28.35 19.60 -31.20
N PRO A 579 29.24 20.38 -30.55
CA PRO A 579 29.08 21.68 -29.87
C PRO A 579 29.92 22.79 -30.57
N TYR A 580 30.12 23.98 -29.95
CA TYR A 580 31.47 24.60 -29.70
C TYR A 580 31.45 26.02 -29.05
N LEU A 581 32.28 26.16 -28.01
CA LEU A 581 33.07 27.30 -27.47
C LEU A 581 32.94 28.78 -27.94
N ASN A 582 32.92 29.67 -26.93
CA ASN A 582 33.72 30.91 -26.72
C ASN A 582 34.19 31.82 -27.89
N ARG A 583 33.72 33.09 -27.90
CA ARG A 583 34.46 34.36 -28.12
C ARG A 583 33.51 35.56 -27.83
N ILE A 584 33.83 36.59 -27.00
CA ILE A 584 34.82 37.71 -27.14
C ILE A 584 34.34 38.76 -28.19
N PRO A 585 34.33 40.10 -27.94
CA PRO A 585 35.36 40.90 -27.23
C PRO A 585 34.88 41.99 -26.22
N ARG A 586 35.84 42.80 -25.73
CA ARG A 586 35.72 43.94 -24.78
C ARG A 586 35.68 45.32 -25.48
N GLY A 587 35.10 46.33 -24.82
CA GLY A 587 35.21 47.77 -25.12
C GLY A 587 33.99 48.54 -24.57
N ILE A 588 34.05 49.79 -24.08
CA ILE A 588 35.10 50.85 -24.09
C ILE A 588 35.17 51.57 -22.71
N LYS A 589 36.31 52.26 -22.48
CA LYS A 589 36.69 53.27 -21.46
C LYS A 589 35.60 54.25 -20.96
N ALA A 590 35.74 55.04 -19.87
CA ALA A 590 36.53 55.03 -18.60
C ALA A 590 36.28 56.37 -17.83
N HIS A 591 36.80 56.51 -16.59
CA HIS A 591 37.02 57.77 -15.82
C HIS A 591 35.74 58.47 -15.24
N ILE A 592 35.75 59.28 -14.14
CA ILE A 592 36.83 59.82 -13.28
C ILE A 592 36.35 60.20 -11.82
N HIS A 593 37.29 60.31 -10.85
CA HIS A 593 37.32 60.98 -9.49
C HIS A 593 36.07 61.04 -8.55
N THR A 594 36.07 60.62 -7.26
CA THR A 594 36.78 61.08 -6.00
C THR A 594 36.66 62.58 -5.63
N PRO A 595 36.72 63.03 -4.34
CA PRO A 595 36.45 62.39 -3.01
C PRO A 595 35.71 63.34 -1.99
N LEU A 596 35.85 63.11 -0.67
CA LEU A 596 35.54 64.01 0.49
C LEU A 596 34.02 64.17 0.82
N GLN A 597 33.55 64.61 2.02
CA GLN A 597 34.19 65.12 3.25
C GLN A 597 33.32 64.85 4.52
N ALA A 598 33.88 65.02 5.73
CA ALA A 598 33.16 65.15 7.02
C ALA A 598 32.92 66.67 7.33
N PRO A 599 32.38 67.15 8.50
CA PRO A 599 31.98 66.47 9.76
C PRO A 599 30.66 67.00 10.42
N PHE A 600 30.31 66.57 11.64
CA PHE A 600 29.94 67.39 12.83
C PHE A 600 29.18 66.63 13.94
N THR A 601 29.68 66.81 15.17
CA THR A 601 29.23 66.34 16.49
C THR A 601 27.99 67.09 17.02
N ILE A 602 27.28 66.55 18.05
CA ILE A 602 26.98 67.24 19.34
C ILE A 602 26.19 66.34 20.35
N HIS A 603 26.60 66.41 21.64
CA HIS A 603 25.99 66.12 22.97
C HIS A 603 24.56 65.54 23.13
N HIS A 604 24.12 64.88 24.24
CA HIS A 604 24.67 64.47 25.57
C HIS A 604 23.76 63.29 26.11
N HIS A 605 23.94 62.57 27.25
CA HIS A 605 24.53 62.85 28.57
C HIS A 605 24.93 61.53 29.33
N ASN A 606 25.37 61.63 30.59
CA ASN A 606 26.00 60.58 31.45
C ASN A 606 25.04 59.41 31.88
N HIS A 607 25.44 58.25 32.43
CA HIS A 607 26.52 57.85 33.37
C HIS A 607 27.14 56.46 33.02
N HIS A 608 28.46 56.21 33.17
CA HIS A 608 29.19 55.66 34.35
C HIS A 608 28.63 54.32 34.91
N GLN A 609 29.43 53.27 35.21
CA GLN A 609 30.89 53.16 35.44
C GLN A 609 31.47 51.74 35.10
N ASN A 610 32.79 51.70 34.89
CA ASN A 610 33.85 50.64 34.99
C ASN A 610 33.46 49.19 35.48
N HIS A 611 34.14 48.10 35.09
CA HIS A 611 35.62 47.92 35.01
C HIS A 611 36.16 46.92 33.95
N HIS A 612 37.41 47.21 33.54
CA HIS A 612 38.54 46.39 33.04
C HIS A 612 38.37 44.95 32.48
N TYR A 613 38.75 44.85 31.19
CA TYR A 613 39.70 43.89 30.57
C TYR A 613 40.79 43.29 31.51
N PRO A 614 41.40 42.10 31.23
CA PRO A 614 41.98 41.84 29.89
C PRO A 614 42.04 40.39 29.32
N ASN A 615 42.31 40.37 28.01
CA ASN A 615 42.87 39.30 27.17
C ASN A 615 44.42 39.21 27.41
N PRO A 616 45.24 38.34 26.77
CA PRO A 616 45.02 37.06 26.07
C PRO A 616 45.89 35.91 26.64
N TYR A 617 45.89 34.72 26.02
CA TYR A 617 47.13 33.97 25.76
C TYR A 617 47.03 33.08 24.51
N VAL A 618 48.18 32.78 23.88
CA VAL A 618 48.28 32.09 22.57
C VAL A 618 49.50 31.19 22.50
N PHE A 619 49.30 29.88 22.26
CA PHE A 619 50.25 28.92 21.67
C PHE A 619 49.39 27.83 20.95
N LYS A 620 49.51 27.44 19.67
CA LYS A 620 50.49 27.55 18.56
C LYS A 620 51.46 26.35 18.44
N THR A 621 51.46 25.71 17.25
CA THR A 621 52.48 24.79 16.65
C THR A 621 52.69 23.39 17.30
N SER A 622 53.07 22.29 16.61
CA SER A 622 53.37 22.04 15.16
C SER A 622 53.67 20.55 14.82
N PHE A 623 53.35 20.12 13.57
CA PHE A 623 54.10 19.15 12.70
C PHE A 623 54.21 17.65 13.12
N SER A 624 54.60 16.66 12.28
CA SER A 624 54.39 16.38 10.83
C SER A 624 55.08 15.05 10.36
N ASN A 625 54.46 14.28 9.44
CA ASN A 625 55.07 13.23 8.55
C ASN A 625 55.61 11.94 9.25
N PHE A 626 55.79 10.74 8.64
CA PHE A 626 56.22 10.37 7.27
C PHE A 626 55.51 9.09 6.68
N LEU A 627 56.15 8.28 5.81
CA LEU A 627 55.53 7.44 4.75
C LEU A 627 55.75 5.91 4.80
N SER A 628 54.81 5.16 4.17
CA SER A 628 54.93 3.81 3.53
C SER A 628 55.18 2.58 4.44
N SER A 629 54.76 1.34 4.13
CA SER A 629 54.59 0.67 2.81
C SER A 629 53.73 -0.63 2.84
N THR A 630 53.19 -1.04 1.67
CA THR A 630 52.84 -2.42 1.21
C THR A 630 51.84 -3.34 1.97
N MET A 631 50.92 -3.91 1.19
CA MET A 631 49.93 -4.98 1.49
C MET A 631 50.55 -6.40 1.60
N PRO A 632 49.78 -7.50 1.88
CA PRO A 632 48.45 -7.63 2.53
C PRO A 632 48.39 -8.67 3.67
N ARG A 633 47.36 -8.59 4.54
CA ARG A 633 46.71 -9.77 5.15
C ARG A 633 45.34 -9.40 5.73
N ALA A 634 44.44 -10.38 5.81
CA ALA A 634 43.11 -10.22 6.40
C ALA A 634 43.11 -10.65 7.87
N GLN A 635 42.28 -9.99 8.69
CA GLN A 635 41.77 -10.53 9.94
C GLN A 635 40.47 -9.80 10.35
N HIS A 636 39.60 -10.55 11.01
CA HIS A 636 38.19 -10.29 11.31
C HIS A 636 37.83 -8.87 11.79
N GLU A 637 36.80 -8.28 11.18
CA GLU A 637 35.87 -7.40 11.89
C GLU A 637 34.78 -8.28 12.51
N ILE A 638 34.47 -8.07 13.79
CA ILE A 638 33.28 -8.61 14.45
C ILE A 638 32.28 -7.45 14.53
N SER A 639 31.14 -7.58 13.85
CA SER A 639 30.04 -6.62 13.96
C SER A 639 29.19 -6.91 15.21
N MET A 640 29.07 -5.94 16.11
CA MET A 640 28.13 -6.01 17.23
C MET A 640 26.66 -5.99 16.73
N PRO A 641 25.71 -6.65 17.41
CA PRO A 641 24.29 -6.69 17.00
C PRO A 641 23.50 -5.39 17.26
N ASP A 642 22.26 -5.34 16.74
CA ASP A 642 21.28 -4.31 17.05
C ASP A 642 20.60 -4.62 18.42
N PRO A 643 20.51 -3.67 19.37
CA PRO A 643 19.93 -3.88 20.70
C PRO A 643 18.39 -4.01 20.72
N HIS A 644 17.74 -4.08 19.56
CA HIS A 644 16.32 -4.41 19.40
C HIS A 644 16.08 -5.79 18.76
N THR A 645 17.09 -6.65 18.74
CA THR A 645 16.93 -8.10 18.57
C THR A 645 17.43 -8.82 19.82
N GLY A 646 16.75 -9.91 20.20
CA GLY A 646 17.29 -10.89 21.17
C GLY A 646 18.58 -11.56 20.65
N PRO A 647 19.13 -12.54 21.40
CA PRO A 647 20.39 -13.19 21.02
C PRO A 647 20.35 -13.76 19.59
N PRO A 648 21.48 -13.75 18.87
CA PRO A 648 21.50 -13.66 17.41
C PRO A 648 21.25 -15.00 16.71
N TYR A 649 20.02 -15.49 16.81
CA TYR A 649 19.52 -16.61 16.02
C TYR A 649 18.38 -16.15 15.09
N PRO A 650 18.36 -16.59 13.82
CA PRO A 650 17.54 -15.96 12.79
C PRO A 650 16.05 -16.36 12.88
N GLY A 651 15.30 -15.67 13.73
CA GLY A 651 13.88 -15.95 13.93
C GLY A 651 13.08 -14.92 14.73
N LEU A 652 11.74 -14.93 14.72
CA LEU A 652 10.78 -15.55 13.79
C LEU A 652 9.60 -14.57 13.60
N GLY A 653 9.09 -14.36 12.37
CA GLY A 653 8.00 -13.41 12.08
C GLY A 653 6.58 -13.95 12.33
N LEU A 654 5.65 -13.11 12.82
CA LEU A 654 4.60 -13.46 13.82
C LEU A 654 3.11 -13.39 13.29
N PRO A 655 1.99 -13.62 14.06
CA PRO A 655 1.41 -14.90 14.58
C PRO A 655 -0.10 -15.19 14.30
N LEU A 656 -0.86 -16.23 14.75
CA LEU A 656 -2.36 -16.33 14.51
C LEU A 656 -3.20 -17.35 15.33
N ARG A 657 -4.39 -16.99 15.89
CA ARG A 657 -5.51 -17.95 16.11
C ARG A 657 -6.74 -17.62 15.23
N CYS A 658 -7.69 -18.56 15.10
CA CYS A 658 -9.08 -18.29 15.54
C CYS A 658 -9.46 -19.36 16.57
N ALA A 659 -10.55 -19.16 17.31
CA ALA A 659 -10.99 -20.10 18.33
C ALA A 659 -11.92 -21.20 17.79
N ASN A 660 -11.90 -22.35 18.48
CA ASN A 660 -12.98 -23.31 18.71
C ASN A 660 -14.00 -23.56 17.56
N ASP A 661 -13.67 -24.50 16.67
CA ASP A 661 -14.58 -25.58 16.24
C ASP A 661 -13.74 -26.69 15.53
N GLU A 662 -13.36 -27.71 16.31
CA GLU A 662 -13.00 -29.11 15.95
C GLU A 662 -11.90 -29.43 14.89
N THR A 663 -11.24 -28.46 14.23
CA THR A 663 -10.54 -28.76 12.95
C THR A 663 -9.05 -28.41 12.81
N TYR A 664 -8.44 -27.62 13.70
CA TYR A 664 -7.04 -27.17 13.53
C TYR A 664 -6.28 -27.09 14.86
N ASP A 665 -5.46 -28.10 15.12
CA ASP A 665 -4.58 -28.14 16.29
C ASP A 665 -3.36 -27.22 16.12
N PRO A 666 -2.95 -26.50 17.18
CA PRO A 666 -1.72 -25.74 17.20
C PRO A 666 -0.47 -26.65 17.33
N SER A 667 0.72 -26.07 17.09
CA SER A 667 2.02 -26.75 17.21
C SER A 667 2.59 -26.66 18.64
N ASP A 668 3.44 -27.61 19.02
CA ASP A 668 4.40 -27.38 20.10
C ASP A 668 5.34 -26.21 19.72
N THR A 669 5.86 -25.46 20.69
CA THR A 669 6.95 -24.48 20.45
C THR A 669 8.29 -25.20 20.39
N LEU A 670 8.91 -25.25 19.20
CA LEU A 670 10.14 -26.00 18.98
C LEU A 670 11.39 -25.18 19.37
N PRO A 671 12.46 -25.78 19.92
CA PRO A 671 13.72 -25.07 20.15
C PRO A 671 14.38 -24.56 18.86
N VAL A 672 15.15 -23.48 18.93
CA VAL A 672 15.90 -22.93 17.79
C VAL A 672 16.83 -23.98 17.17
N ARG A 673 17.48 -24.79 18.02
CA ARG A 673 18.35 -25.89 17.57
C ARG A 673 17.58 -26.94 16.78
N GLU A 674 16.30 -27.16 17.07
CA GLU A 674 15.44 -28.06 16.31
C GLU A 674 15.11 -27.49 14.92
N LEU A 675 14.67 -26.23 14.88
CA LEU A 675 14.42 -25.51 13.63
C LEU A 675 15.68 -25.49 12.76
N ALA A 676 16.85 -25.24 13.35
CA ALA A 676 18.15 -25.30 12.67
C ALA A 676 18.47 -26.70 12.15
N MET A 677 18.23 -27.77 12.93
CA MET A 677 18.38 -29.16 12.48
C MET A 677 17.46 -29.47 11.29
N MET A 678 16.17 -29.11 11.37
CA MET A 678 15.20 -29.26 10.26
C MET A 678 15.66 -28.52 9.00
N HIS A 679 16.15 -27.29 9.15
CA HIS A 679 16.61 -26.45 8.04
C HIS A 679 17.94 -26.94 7.41
N ILE A 680 18.83 -27.54 8.21
CA ILE A 680 20.04 -28.22 7.73
C ILE A 680 19.66 -29.50 6.97
N MET A 681 18.74 -30.31 7.51
CA MET A 681 18.29 -31.55 6.86
C MET A 681 17.56 -31.29 5.54
N ASP A 682 16.74 -30.24 5.45
CA ASP A 682 16.09 -29.87 4.18
C ASP A 682 17.12 -29.55 3.07
N ARG A 683 18.14 -28.74 3.38
CA ARG A 683 19.22 -28.40 2.46
C ARG A 683 20.15 -29.58 2.13
N LEU A 684 20.36 -30.51 3.08
CA LEU A 684 21.14 -31.72 2.83
C LEU A 684 20.37 -32.73 1.96
N THR A 685 19.04 -32.83 2.11
CA THR A 685 18.17 -33.67 1.26
C THR A 685 17.98 -33.12 -0.16
N ASP A 686 18.33 -31.86 -0.42
CA ASP A 686 18.38 -31.29 -1.77
C ASP A 686 19.72 -31.53 -2.51
N LYS A 687 20.74 -32.07 -1.82
CA LYS A 687 21.98 -32.49 -2.50
C LYS A 687 21.73 -33.76 -3.32
N LYS A 688 22.11 -33.74 -4.61
CA LYS A 688 22.01 -34.91 -5.51
C LYS A 688 22.60 -36.19 -4.87
N GLU A 689 21.79 -37.25 -4.79
CA GLU A 689 22.10 -38.56 -4.17
C GLU A 689 22.47 -38.49 -2.68
N TRP A 690 21.88 -37.55 -1.93
CA TRP A 690 22.05 -37.46 -0.48
C TRP A 690 21.78 -38.80 0.23
N ASN A 691 20.76 -39.54 -0.20
CA ASN A 691 20.32 -40.81 0.37
C ASN A 691 21.41 -41.90 0.37
N LYS A 692 22.33 -41.85 -0.61
CA LYS A 692 23.51 -42.72 -0.66
C LYS A 692 24.69 -42.09 0.09
N LYS A 693 24.89 -40.78 -0.09
CA LYS A 693 26.04 -40.03 0.41
C LYS A 693 26.05 -39.85 1.93
N VAL A 694 24.90 -39.94 2.59
CA VAL A 694 24.80 -39.94 4.06
C VAL A 694 25.46 -41.17 4.70
N PHE A 695 25.71 -42.25 3.95
CA PHE A 695 26.43 -43.44 4.42
C PHE A 695 27.95 -43.41 4.12
N ASP A 696 28.44 -42.38 3.44
CA ASP A 696 29.87 -42.16 3.19
C ASP A 696 30.43 -41.20 4.26
N GLU A 697 31.24 -41.73 5.19
CA GLU A 697 31.78 -40.94 6.30
C GLU A 697 32.74 -39.80 5.85
N GLU A 698 33.39 -39.91 4.68
CA GLU A 698 34.23 -38.83 4.13
C GLU A 698 33.36 -37.69 3.56
N ILE A 699 32.16 -38.00 3.06
CA ILE A 699 31.18 -36.99 2.63
C ILE A 699 30.42 -36.39 3.83
N VAL A 700 30.08 -37.21 4.82
CA VAL A 700 29.47 -36.75 6.08
C VAL A 700 30.37 -35.77 6.84
N GLU A 701 31.67 -36.03 6.93
CA GLU A 701 32.60 -35.08 7.58
C GLU A 701 32.72 -33.77 6.77
N LYS A 702 32.61 -33.82 5.44
CA LYS A 702 32.54 -32.59 4.61
C LYS A 702 31.25 -31.82 4.85
N TRP A 703 30.09 -32.48 4.93
CA TRP A 703 28.82 -31.81 5.25
C TRP A 703 28.83 -31.23 6.67
N ARG A 704 29.45 -31.92 7.63
CA ARG A 704 29.70 -31.41 9.00
C ARG A 704 30.58 -30.16 8.97
N ALA A 705 31.64 -30.14 8.15
CA ALA A 705 32.49 -28.98 7.98
C ALA A 705 31.79 -27.81 7.25
N GLU A 706 31.00 -28.10 6.21
CA GLU A 706 30.14 -27.11 5.51
C GLU A 706 29.15 -26.46 6.49
N ALA A 707 28.44 -27.25 7.31
CA ALA A 707 27.48 -26.75 8.28
C ALA A 707 28.16 -25.96 9.42
N LYS A 708 29.34 -26.38 9.89
CA LYS A 708 30.14 -25.65 10.89
C LYS A 708 30.82 -24.39 10.33
N ALA A 709 30.76 -24.13 9.03
CA ALA A 709 31.20 -22.88 8.41
C ALA A 709 30.07 -21.83 8.29
N ILE A 710 28.84 -22.20 8.62
CA ILE A 710 27.72 -21.28 8.90
C ILE A 710 27.97 -20.67 10.30
N PRO A 711 27.57 -19.41 10.59
CA PRO A 711 27.78 -18.79 11.91
C PRO A 711 27.26 -19.60 13.11
N ASP A 712 26.26 -20.46 12.88
CA ASP A 712 25.54 -21.23 13.90
C ASP A 712 26.17 -22.60 14.19
N ALA A 713 27.50 -22.70 14.26
CA ALA A 713 28.21 -23.97 14.49
C ALA A 713 27.82 -24.67 15.82
N GLU A 714 27.23 -23.94 16.76
CA GLU A 714 26.65 -24.42 18.02
C GLU A 714 25.34 -25.22 17.84
N PHE A 715 24.74 -25.25 16.65
CA PHE A 715 23.56 -26.08 16.33
C PHE A 715 23.86 -27.40 15.60
N TRP A 716 25.11 -27.69 15.23
CA TRP A 716 25.41 -29.00 14.62
C TRP A 716 25.25 -30.13 15.65
N ASN A 717 24.17 -30.90 15.54
CA ASN A 717 23.93 -32.06 16.39
C ASN A 717 24.36 -33.38 15.71
N ALA A 718 24.79 -34.37 16.51
CA ALA A 718 25.10 -35.71 16.01
C ALA A 718 23.85 -36.47 15.49
N ALA A 719 22.67 -36.16 16.02
CA ALA A 719 21.40 -36.75 15.60
C ALA A 719 21.07 -36.49 14.11
N ILE A 720 21.48 -35.35 13.55
CA ILE A 720 21.23 -34.96 12.14
C ILE A 720 21.60 -36.08 11.16
N ILE A 721 22.76 -36.74 11.36
CA ILE A 721 23.23 -37.80 10.46
C ILE A 721 22.48 -39.11 10.66
N GLN A 722 22.05 -39.40 11.89
CA GLN A 722 21.26 -40.61 12.19
C GLN A 722 19.85 -40.48 11.61
N GLU A 723 19.24 -39.30 11.76
CA GLU A 723 17.96 -38.96 11.19
C GLU A 723 17.98 -38.91 9.65
N LEU A 724 19.01 -38.33 9.03
CA LEU A 724 19.19 -38.42 7.58
C LEU A 724 19.41 -39.86 7.09
N ARG A 725 20.01 -40.76 7.89
CA ARG A 725 20.13 -42.20 7.54
C ARG A 725 18.78 -42.92 7.62
N SER A 726 17.95 -42.61 8.63
CA SER A 726 16.56 -43.10 8.71
C SER A 726 15.69 -42.57 7.56
N LYS A 727 15.67 -41.25 7.35
CA LYS A 727 14.96 -40.61 6.23
C LYS A 727 15.44 -41.13 4.87
N ALA A 728 16.72 -41.49 4.71
CA ALA A 728 17.24 -42.13 3.49
C ALA A 728 16.67 -43.54 3.28
N ALA A 729 16.61 -44.37 4.34
CA ALA A 729 16.03 -45.71 4.27
C ALA A 729 14.51 -45.66 3.98
N TYR A 730 13.80 -44.69 4.56
CA TYR A 730 12.40 -44.43 4.24
C TYR A 730 12.23 -43.96 2.78
N PHE A 731 13.08 -43.03 2.30
CA PHE A 731 13.06 -42.55 0.92
C PHE A 731 13.32 -43.68 -0.10
N GLU A 732 14.21 -44.63 0.17
CA GLU A 732 14.40 -45.79 -0.72
C GLU A 732 13.22 -46.79 -0.71
N LYS A 733 12.37 -46.76 0.32
CA LYS A 733 11.12 -47.54 0.42
C LYS A 733 9.92 -46.84 -0.27
N THR A 734 9.81 -45.51 -0.17
CA THR A 734 8.59 -44.76 -0.53
C THR A 734 8.77 -43.72 -1.63
N GLY A 735 9.99 -43.27 -1.90
CA GLY A 735 10.29 -42.10 -2.72
C GLY A 735 9.92 -40.75 -2.06
N LEU A 736 9.51 -40.74 -0.79
CA LEU A 736 9.06 -39.55 -0.06
C LEU A 736 10.11 -39.07 0.96
N ILE A 737 10.18 -37.76 1.17
CA ILE A 737 11.07 -37.12 2.14
C ILE A 737 10.22 -36.28 3.11
N PRO A 738 9.99 -36.73 4.36
CA PRO A 738 9.51 -35.84 5.42
C PRO A 738 10.56 -34.77 5.69
N THR A 739 10.15 -33.51 5.55
CA THR A 739 10.95 -32.32 5.82
C THR A 739 10.12 -31.29 6.58
N LEU A 740 10.80 -30.40 7.32
CA LEU A 740 10.15 -29.48 8.25
C LEU A 740 9.11 -30.19 9.16
N ASP A 741 9.39 -31.45 9.52
CA ASP A 741 8.50 -32.33 10.27
C ASP A 741 8.72 -32.18 11.77
N ALA A 742 7.66 -31.87 12.53
CA ALA A 742 7.72 -31.68 13.98
C ALA A 742 6.44 -32.07 14.74
N SER A 743 5.46 -31.16 14.86
CA SER A 743 4.07 -31.50 15.27
C SER A 743 3.15 -31.70 14.05
N GLN A 744 3.58 -31.21 12.89
CA GLN A 744 3.00 -31.40 11.55
C GLN A 744 4.14 -31.60 10.54
N THR A 745 3.85 -32.14 9.35
CA THR A 745 4.88 -32.57 8.38
C THR A 745 4.68 -31.97 6.99
N VAL A 746 5.75 -31.47 6.37
CA VAL A 746 5.82 -31.19 4.93
C VAL A 746 6.50 -32.38 4.24
N VAL A 747 6.03 -32.79 3.07
CA VAL A 747 6.56 -33.94 2.32
C VAL A 747 7.01 -33.48 0.95
N LYS A 748 8.30 -33.70 0.63
CA LYS A 748 8.85 -33.45 -0.72
C LYS A 748 9.24 -34.74 -1.42
N SER A 749 9.13 -34.77 -2.75
CA SER A 749 9.67 -35.84 -3.58
C SER A 749 10.07 -35.33 -4.96
N ASP A 750 11.23 -35.77 -5.44
CA ASP A 750 11.73 -35.55 -6.80
C ASP A 750 11.63 -36.81 -7.67
N THR A 751 10.95 -37.86 -7.18
CA THR A 751 10.89 -39.19 -7.80
C THR A 751 9.51 -39.83 -7.86
N LEU A 752 8.52 -39.30 -7.12
CA LEU A 752 7.19 -39.90 -7.03
C LEU A 752 6.40 -39.79 -8.35
N VAL A 753 6.60 -38.72 -9.12
CA VAL A 753 6.00 -38.52 -10.45
C VAL A 753 6.89 -39.15 -11.52
N PRO A 754 6.45 -40.21 -12.24
CA PRO A 754 7.26 -40.85 -13.28
C PRO A 754 7.43 -39.95 -14.51
N THR A 755 8.48 -40.18 -15.30
CA THR A 755 8.76 -39.41 -16.53
C THR A 755 7.60 -39.44 -17.53
N GLU A 756 6.93 -40.59 -17.71
CA GLU A 756 5.73 -40.70 -18.56
C GLU A 756 4.60 -39.74 -18.10
N LEU A 757 4.39 -39.62 -16.79
CA LEU A 757 3.38 -38.71 -16.23
C LEU A 757 3.84 -37.24 -16.32
N HIS A 758 5.13 -36.96 -16.18
CA HIS A 758 5.69 -35.63 -16.44
C HIS A 758 5.43 -35.20 -17.90
N GLU A 759 5.65 -36.10 -18.86
CA GLU A 759 5.43 -35.86 -20.28
C GLU A 759 3.92 -35.71 -20.63
N ASP A 760 3.04 -36.55 -20.07
CA ASP A 760 1.57 -36.41 -20.17
C ASP A 760 1.11 -35.03 -19.66
N LEU A 761 1.59 -34.59 -18.50
CA LEU A 761 1.23 -33.32 -17.88
C LEU A 761 1.81 -32.11 -18.63
N LEU A 762 2.98 -32.24 -19.24
CA LEU A 762 3.57 -31.21 -20.10
C LEU A 762 2.75 -31.04 -21.39
N GLY A 763 2.40 -32.14 -22.06
CA GLY A 763 1.51 -32.11 -23.23
C GLY A 763 0.11 -31.55 -22.92
N ALA A 764 -0.42 -31.82 -21.72
CA ALA A 764 -1.64 -31.20 -21.24
C ALA A 764 -1.50 -29.67 -21.07
N PHE A 765 -0.38 -29.20 -20.51
CA PHE A 765 -0.06 -27.77 -20.43
C PHE A 765 0.04 -27.12 -21.80
N GLU A 766 0.79 -27.72 -22.74
CA GLU A 766 0.95 -27.22 -24.10
C GLU A 766 -0.40 -27.11 -24.83
N LYS A 767 -1.28 -28.11 -24.71
CA LYS A 767 -2.62 -28.09 -25.31
C LYS A 767 -3.50 -26.96 -24.75
N LEU A 768 -3.44 -26.69 -23.44
CA LEU A 768 -4.17 -25.58 -22.81
C LEU A 768 -3.55 -24.19 -23.13
N MET A 769 -2.22 -24.11 -23.23
CA MET A 769 -1.53 -22.89 -23.66
C MET A 769 -1.87 -22.55 -25.11
N ALA A 770 -1.87 -23.54 -26.02
CA ALA A 770 -2.26 -23.35 -27.41
C ALA A 770 -3.68 -22.78 -27.57
N TYR A 771 -4.63 -23.23 -26.74
CA TYR A 771 -6.00 -22.68 -26.72
C TYR A 771 -6.07 -21.27 -26.12
N SER A 772 -5.32 -21.01 -25.03
CA SER A 772 -5.35 -19.68 -24.38
C SER A 772 -4.64 -18.57 -25.18
N LEU A 773 -3.84 -18.90 -26.20
CA LEU A 773 -3.29 -17.91 -27.13
C LEU A 773 -4.36 -17.14 -27.94
N GLU A 774 -5.54 -17.71 -28.19
CA GLU A 774 -6.65 -16.96 -28.83
C GLU A 774 -7.22 -15.86 -27.91
N ALA A 775 -7.24 -16.11 -26.59
CA ALA A 775 -7.83 -15.19 -25.59
C ALA A 775 -7.19 -15.37 -24.20
N PRO A 776 -5.99 -14.80 -23.93
CA PRO A 776 -5.24 -15.08 -22.71
C PRO A 776 -5.95 -14.64 -21.42
N ASP A 777 -6.11 -15.57 -20.48
CA ASP A 777 -6.73 -15.30 -19.18
C ASP A 777 -5.68 -14.96 -18.11
N TRP A 778 -5.14 -13.74 -18.19
CA TRP A 778 -4.19 -13.22 -17.21
C TRP A 778 -4.83 -13.03 -15.83
N HIS A 779 -4.12 -13.45 -14.78
CA HIS A 779 -4.60 -13.36 -13.41
C HIS A 779 -4.72 -11.89 -12.97
N PRO A 780 -5.85 -11.47 -12.34
CA PRO A 780 -6.03 -10.09 -11.93
C PRO A 780 -4.88 -9.58 -11.06
N LYS A 781 -4.47 -8.33 -11.28
CA LYS A 781 -3.39 -7.64 -10.55
C LYS A 781 -1.97 -8.24 -10.74
N SER A 782 -1.80 -9.28 -11.60
CA SER A 782 -0.49 -9.93 -11.87
C SER A 782 0.43 -9.21 -12.88
N ASN A 783 0.02 -8.06 -13.44
CA ASN A 783 0.75 -7.36 -14.51
C ASN A 783 1.05 -8.28 -15.72
N ASP A 784 0.09 -9.12 -16.13
CA ASP A 784 0.21 -10.09 -17.22
C ASP A 784 1.49 -10.96 -17.12
N MET A 785 1.77 -11.44 -15.90
CA MET A 785 2.86 -12.40 -15.61
C MET A 785 2.34 -13.76 -15.16
N VAL A 786 1.04 -13.91 -14.84
CA VAL A 786 0.46 -15.17 -14.35
C VAL A 786 -0.72 -15.55 -15.26
N LEU A 787 -0.54 -16.58 -16.08
CA LEU A 787 -1.54 -17.10 -17.01
C LEU A 787 -2.32 -18.23 -16.34
N ASN A 788 -3.64 -18.10 -16.30
CA ASN A 788 -4.52 -19.16 -15.81
C ASN A 788 -4.88 -20.11 -16.96
N LEU A 789 -4.62 -21.41 -16.79
CA LEU A 789 -5.05 -22.45 -17.73
C LEU A 789 -6.27 -23.20 -17.18
N VAL A 790 -6.21 -23.56 -15.89
CA VAL A 790 -7.35 -23.99 -15.07
C VAL A 790 -7.25 -23.24 -13.75
N HIS A 791 -8.32 -22.56 -13.32
CA HIS A 791 -8.29 -21.81 -12.06
C HIS A 791 -9.66 -21.83 -11.35
N PRO A 792 -9.76 -22.34 -10.11
CA PRO A 792 -11.04 -22.62 -9.46
C PRO A 792 -11.87 -21.37 -9.11
N SER A 793 -11.26 -20.18 -9.05
CA SER A 793 -11.99 -18.91 -8.95
C SER A 793 -12.71 -18.46 -10.23
N MET A 794 -12.57 -19.16 -11.35
CA MET A 794 -13.45 -18.99 -12.51
C MET A 794 -14.68 -19.88 -12.36
N TYR A 795 -15.87 -19.38 -12.70
CA TYR A 795 -17.15 -20.08 -12.53
C TYR A 795 -17.34 -20.73 -11.13
N PRO A 796 -17.10 -19.99 -10.03
CA PRO A 796 -17.35 -20.51 -8.68
C PRO A 796 -18.84 -20.76 -8.44
N LEU A 797 -19.19 -21.48 -7.37
CA LEU A 797 -20.55 -21.41 -6.83
C LEU A 797 -20.84 -19.98 -6.38
N VAL A 798 -22.02 -19.46 -6.74
CA VAL A 798 -22.53 -18.15 -6.31
C VAL A 798 -23.90 -18.39 -5.66
N TYR A 799 -23.97 -18.31 -4.33
CA TYR A 799 -25.21 -18.53 -3.59
C TYR A 799 -26.27 -17.49 -3.99
N GLY A 800 -27.50 -17.94 -4.25
CA GLY A 800 -28.57 -17.12 -4.82
C GLY A 800 -28.52 -16.90 -6.34
N GLN A 801 -27.57 -17.50 -7.08
CA GLN A 801 -27.47 -17.38 -8.54
C GLN A 801 -27.22 -18.72 -9.27
N SER A 802 -26.24 -19.50 -8.81
CA SER A 802 -25.89 -20.79 -9.43
C SER A 802 -27.02 -21.81 -9.33
N LYS A 803 -27.15 -22.67 -10.36
CA LYS A 803 -28.01 -23.85 -10.32
C LYS A 803 -27.29 -25.02 -9.66
N VAL A 804 -28.01 -25.76 -8.82
CA VAL A 804 -27.48 -26.85 -8.00
C VAL A 804 -28.50 -27.98 -7.94
N TYR A 805 -28.02 -29.22 -7.98
CA TYR A 805 -28.75 -30.43 -7.61
C TYR A 805 -28.39 -30.84 -6.19
N LYS A 806 -29.40 -31.21 -5.41
CA LYS A 806 -29.22 -31.67 -4.03
C LYS A 806 -28.48 -33.01 -3.99
N GLU A 807 -28.78 -33.88 -4.95
CA GLU A 807 -28.08 -35.13 -5.21
C GLU A 807 -26.91 -34.93 -6.18
N GLU A 808 -25.90 -35.80 -6.13
CA GLU A 808 -24.72 -35.77 -7.01
C GLU A 808 -25.06 -36.39 -8.38
N LEU A 809 -25.67 -35.59 -9.28
CA LEU A 809 -26.20 -36.05 -10.58
C LEU A 809 -25.33 -35.70 -11.80
N VAL A 810 -24.32 -34.86 -11.63
CA VAL A 810 -23.51 -34.26 -12.70
C VAL A 810 -22.17 -34.98 -12.87
N GLY A 811 -22.16 -36.03 -13.68
CA GLY A 811 -20.95 -36.77 -14.04
C GLY A 811 -20.23 -36.19 -15.26
N ILE A 812 -19.03 -36.71 -15.56
CA ILE A 812 -18.21 -36.27 -16.71
C ILE A 812 -18.98 -36.33 -18.05
N ASP A 813 -19.69 -37.43 -18.31
CA ASP A 813 -20.33 -37.69 -19.60
C ASP A 813 -21.62 -36.89 -19.83
N ASN A 814 -22.39 -36.58 -18.77
CA ASN A 814 -23.68 -35.88 -18.86
C ASN A 814 -23.62 -34.39 -18.45
N ALA A 815 -22.49 -33.90 -17.93
CA ALA A 815 -22.35 -32.52 -17.44
C ALA A 815 -22.84 -31.47 -18.44
N ILE A 816 -22.42 -31.58 -19.71
CA ILE A 816 -22.73 -30.58 -20.74
C ILE A 816 -24.24 -30.50 -21.02
N ASP A 817 -24.95 -31.64 -21.07
CA ASP A 817 -26.40 -31.66 -21.34
C ASP A 817 -27.23 -31.14 -20.14
N LEU A 818 -26.67 -31.17 -18.92
CA LEU A 818 -27.27 -30.58 -17.70
C LEU A 818 -26.97 -29.07 -17.52
N SER A 819 -26.20 -28.44 -18.41
CA SER A 819 -25.81 -27.03 -18.25
C SER A 819 -27.05 -26.11 -18.19
N GLY A 820 -27.19 -25.36 -17.09
CA GLY A 820 -28.32 -24.45 -16.85
C GLY A 820 -29.62 -25.12 -16.34
N THR A 821 -29.55 -26.35 -15.84
CA THR A 821 -30.65 -27.03 -15.12
C THR A 821 -30.34 -27.18 -13.62
N GLY A 822 -31.35 -27.50 -12.80
CA GLY A 822 -31.25 -27.55 -11.33
C GLY A 822 -31.95 -26.37 -10.63
N GLU A 823 -31.86 -26.31 -9.30
CA GLU A 823 -32.52 -25.30 -8.46
C GLU A 823 -31.51 -24.27 -7.95
N VAL A 824 -31.97 -23.08 -7.55
CA VAL A 824 -31.10 -22.06 -6.94
C VAL A 824 -31.15 -22.22 -5.42
N ILE A 825 -30.01 -22.45 -4.79
CA ILE A 825 -29.89 -22.36 -3.33
C ILE A 825 -30.04 -20.88 -2.93
N GLU A 826 -31.10 -20.54 -2.19
CA GLU A 826 -31.26 -19.18 -1.65
C GLU A 826 -30.05 -18.80 -0.78
N LYS A 827 -29.63 -17.53 -0.85
CA LYS A 827 -28.55 -17.05 0.01
C LYS A 827 -29.01 -17.07 1.48
N ASP A 828 -28.42 -17.98 2.24
CA ASP A 828 -28.88 -18.31 3.60
C ASP A 828 -28.72 -17.14 4.58
N LYS A 829 -29.74 -16.90 5.40
CA LYS A 829 -29.81 -15.76 6.32
C LYS A 829 -29.13 -16.08 7.64
N TYR A 830 -27.83 -16.35 7.63
CA TYR A 830 -27.05 -16.66 8.84
C TYR A 830 -27.17 -15.61 9.96
N GLY A 831 -27.49 -14.35 9.62
CA GLY A 831 -27.88 -13.32 10.58
C GLY A 831 -29.00 -13.74 11.54
N GLU A 832 -29.99 -14.52 11.09
CA GLU A 832 -31.13 -15.02 11.89
C GLU A 832 -30.83 -16.28 12.72
N TRP A 833 -29.63 -16.89 12.61
CA TRP A 833 -29.16 -17.92 13.56
C TRP A 833 -28.11 -17.39 14.55
N SER A 834 -27.36 -16.35 14.16
CA SER A 834 -26.34 -15.70 15.00
C SER A 834 -26.84 -15.13 16.34
N TRP A 835 -28.15 -14.96 16.54
CA TRP A 835 -28.71 -14.49 17.82
C TRP A 835 -28.91 -15.61 18.86
N ARG A 836 -28.90 -16.89 18.45
CA ARG A 836 -29.06 -18.03 19.39
C ARG A 836 -27.74 -18.52 20.00
N LYS A 837 -26.64 -18.66 19.23
CA LYS A 837 -25.30 -18.97 19.80
C LYS A 837 -24.82 -17.85 20.77
N ARG A 838 -25.24 -16.59 20.51
CA ARG A 838 -24.97 -15.37 21.30
C ARG A 838 -25.45 -15.37 22.77
N ALA A 839 -26.18 -16.39 23.21
CA ALA A 839 -26.67 -16.55 24.58
C ALA A 839 -25.87 -17.57 25.42
N TYR A 840 -24.94 -18.32 24.82
CA TYR A 840 -24.23 -19.43 25.48
C TYR A 840 -22.71 -19.46 25.23
N THR A 841 -22.20 -18.71 24.25
CA THR A 841 -20.76 -18.55 23.98
C THR A 841 -20.36 -17.08 24.19
N GLY A 842 -19.14 -16.85 24.66
CA GLY A 842 -18.66 -15.56 25.19
C GLY A 842 -18.33 -14.49 24.14
N PRO A 843 -17.39 -13.57 24.44
CA PRO A 843 -16.98 -12.50 23.54
C PRO A 843 -16.54 -12.96 22.14
N ASP A 844 -16.04 -14.19 22.03
CA ASP A 844 -15.48 -14.80 20.81
C ASP A 844 -16.50 -14.96 19.66
N ALA A 845 -17.79 -14.77 19.94
CA ALA A 845 -18.89 -14.93 18.98
C ALA A 845 -18.92 -13.91 17.83
N GLU A 846 -18.06 -12.88 17.81
CA GLU A 846 -17.97 -11.93 16.68
C GLU A 846 -17.15 -12.47 15.48
N THR A 847 -16.14 -13.32 15.73
CA THR A 847 -15.16 -13.76 14.72
C THR A 847 -15.72 -14.73 13.67
N ALA A 848 -16.73 -15.53 14.02
CA ALA A 848 -17.27 -16.60 13.17
C ALA A 848 -17.97 -16.14 11.87
N SER A 849 -18.03 -14.82 11.61
CA SER A 849 -18.78 -14.24 10.47
C SER A 849 -17.97 -14.08 9.18
N HIS A 850 -16.64 -14.04 9.24
CA HIS A 850 -15.77 -13.86 8.06
C HIS A 850 -14.99 -15.11 7.65
N GLU A 851 -14.94 -16.13 8.51
CA GLU A 851 -14.29 -17.42 8.19
C GLU A 851 -15.07 -18.24 7.15
N TRP A 852 -16.39 -18.04 7.05
CA TRP A 852 -17.29 -18.74 6.13
C TRP A 852 -17.80 -17.76 5.06
N ASN A 853 -17.56 -18.04 3.77
CA ASN A 853 -18.02 -17.16 2.70
C ASN A 853 -19.48 -17.47 2.31
N ASP A 854 -20.39 -16.56 2.67
CA ASP A 854 -21.83 -16.68 2.43
C ASP A 854 -22.27 -16.37 0.98
N THR A 855 -21.33 -16.03 0.09
CA THR A 855 -21.61 -15.58 -1.28
C THR A 855 -20.91 -16.43 -2.34
N TYR A 856 -19.74 -17.01 -2.04
CA TYR A 856 -18.94 -17.79 -3.01
C TYR A 856 -18.31 -19.04 -2.39
N GLN A 857 -18.18 -20.10 -3.19
CA GLN A 857 -17.41 -21.31 -2.85
C GLN A 857 -16.67 -21.80 -4.10
N TRP A 858 -15.41 -22.23 -3.97
CA TRP A 858 -14.78 -23.07 -4.99
C TRP A 858 -15.50 -24.43 -5.12
N LEU A 859 -15.59 -24.93 -6.35
CA LEU A 859 -16.22 -26.21 -6.67
C LEU A 859 -15.14 -27.29 -6.88
N PRO A 860 -15.00 -28.27 -5.96
CA PRO A 860 -14.17 -29.45 -6.22
C PRO A 860 -14.77 -30.35 -7.31
N ALA A 861 -13.95 -31.27 -7.82
CA ALA A 861 -14.41 -32.46 -8.52
C ALA A 861 -14.44 -33.65 -7.56
N ASN A 862 -15.46 -34.50 -7.72
CA ASN A 862 -15.56 -35.77 -7.01
C ASN A 862 -14.62 -36.80 -7.67
N LEU A 863 -14.03 -37.67 -6.85
CA LEU A 863 -13.00 -38.63 -7.25
C LEU A 863 -13.25 -39.99 -6.58
N ASP A 864 -13.52 -41.01 -7.39
CA ASP A 864 -13.94 -42.34 -6.94
C ASP A 864 -12.78 -43.34 -7.00
N PHE A 865 -12.56 -44.07 -5.90
CA PHE A 865 -11.58 -45.16 -5.84
C PHE A 865 -12.06 -46.39 -6.62
N GLN A 866 -11.17 -46.97 -7.41
CA GLN A 866 -11.45 -48.16 -8.22
C GLN A 866 -11.09 -49.46 -7.46
N GLU A 867 -11.56 -50.61 -7.95
CA GLU A 867 -11.27 -51.91 -7.32
C GLU A 867 -9.76 -52.24 -7.28
N ASP A 868 -8.99 -51.73 -8.24
CA ASP A 868 -7.56 -52.00 -8.46
C ASP A 868 -6.60 -51.03 -7.75
N GLY A 869 -7.12 -50.03 -7.03
CA GLY A 869 -6.31 -48.98 -6.38
C GLY A 869 -6.08 -47.73 -7.23
N THR A 870 -6.57 -47.69 -8.47
CA THR A 870 -6.58 -46.44 -9.27
C THR A 870 -7.70 -45.50 -8.83
N VAL A 871 -7.66 -44.25 -9.31
CA VAL A 871 -8.69 -43.23 -9.07
C VAL A 871 -9.31 -42.79 -10.39
N LYS A 872 -10.56 -42.35 -10.37
CA LYS A 872 -11.20 -41.65 -11.49
C LYS A 872 -11.98 -40.44 -11.00
N LEU A 873 -12.03 -39.40 -11.81
CA LEU A 873 -12.93 -38.27 -11.57
C LEU A 873 -14.35 -38.69 -11.94
N SER A 874 -15.29 -38.61 -10.99
CA SER A 874 -16.70 -38.92 -11.24
C SER A 874 -17.46 -37.70 -11.79
N SER A 875 -17.08 -36.48 -11.38
CA SER A 875 -17.60 -35.21 -11.93
C SER A 875 -16.54 -34.41 -12.70
N TYR A 876 -16.97 -33.32 -13.36
CA TYR A 876 -16.08 -32.51 -14.20
C TYR A 876 -15.15 -31.61 -13.34
N VAL A 877 -13.93 -31.32 -13.80
CA VAL A 877 -13.05 -30.34 -13.15
C VAL A 877 -13.52 -28.93 -13.50
N ASN A 878 -13.75 -28.08 -12.51
CA ASN A 878 -14.23 -26.71 -12.76
C ASN A 878 -13.28 -25.95 -13.70
N ASN A 879 -13.85 -25.25 -14.69
CA ASN A 879 -13.14 -24.54 -15.76
C ASN A 879 -12.26 -25.45 -16.67
N LEU A 880 -12.49 -26.76 -16.71
CA LEU A 880 -11.90 -27.69 -17.68
C LEU A 880 -13.01 -28.48 -18.39
N HIS A 881 -13.04 -28.44 -19.73
CA HIS A 881 -14.16 -29.01 -20.49
C HIS A 881 -14.01 -30.54 -20.66
N PRO A 882 -14.90 -31.37 -20.08
CA PRO A 882 -14.73 -32.83 -20.01
C PRO A 882 -14.55 -33.50 -21.38
N LEU A 883 -15.52 -33.28 -22.28
CA LEU A 883 -15.53 -33.93 -23.60
C LEU A 883 -14.47 -33.40 -24.60
N ARG A 884 -13.75 -32.32 -24.25
CA ARG A 884 -12.76 -31.65 -25.13
C ARG A 884 -11.31 -31.96 -24.74
N TYR A 885 -11.09 -32.31 -23.46
CA TYR A 885 -9.79 -32.58 -22.87
C TYR A 885 -9.72 -33.91 -22.09
N PRO A 886 -10.29 -35.02 -22.58
CA PRO A 886 -10.35 -36.29 -21.83
C PRO A 886 -8.97 -36.88 -21.51
N GLU A 887 -7.93 -36.54 -22.28
CA GLU A 887 -6.54 -36.87 -21.95
C GLU A 887 -5.98 -36.07 -20.75
N ILE A 888 -6.39 -34.81 -20.59
CA ILE A 888 -5.96 -33.98 -19.44
C ILE A 888 -6.59 -34.50 -18.15
N TYR A 889 -7.85 -34.96 -18.21
CA TYR A 889 -8.48 -35.63 -17.07
C TYR A 889 -7.67 -36.84 -16.61
N ARG A 890 -7.23 -37.71 -17.53
CA ARG A 890 -6.40 -38.88 -17.20
C ARG A 890 -5.04 -38.50 -16.62
N ALA A 891 -4.43 -37.42 -17.09
CA ALA A 891 -3.19 -36.91 -16.53
C ALA A 891 -3.39 -36.36 -15.09
N VAL A 892 -4.51 -35.67 -14.84
CA VAL A 892 -4.91 -35.22 -13.50
C VAL A 892 -5.25 -36.40 -12.57
N GLU A 893 -5.97 -37.42 -13.04
CA GLU A 893 -6.26 -38.66 -12.31
C GLU A 893 -4.96 -39.37 -11.89
N LYS A 894 -4.04 -39.59 -12.84
CA LYS A 894 -2.69 -40.13 -12.57
C LYS A 894 -1.94 -39.28 -11.53
N LEU A 895 -2.00 -37.94 -11.61
CA LEU A 895 -1.31 -37.05 -10.68
C LEU A 895 -1.94 -37.06 -9.27
N VAL A 896 -3.27 -37.10 -9.16
CA VAL A 896 -3.97 -37.24 -7.86
C VAL A 896 -3.62 -38.58 -7.22
N GLN A 897 -3.67 -39.68 -7.98
CA GLN A 897 -3.23 -41.01 -7.50
C GLN A 897 -1.77 -40.97 -7.02
N THR A 898 -0.91 -40.23 -7.72
CA THR A 898 0.50 -40.05 -7.34
C THR A 898 0.66 -39.21 -6.07
N ALA A 899 -0.22 -38.24 -5.83
CA ALA A 899 -0.16 -37.37 -4.65
C ALA A 899 -0.68 -38.03 -3.36
N ILE A 900 -1.57 -39.02 -3.44
CA ILE A 900 -2.19 -39.66 -2.28
C ILE A 900 -1.19 -40.17 -1.23
N PRO A 901 -0.11 -40.92 -1.57
CA PRO A 901 0.88 -41.34 -0.56
C PRO A 901 1.58 -40.19 0.17
N ALA A 902 1.72 -39.03 -0.47
CA ALA A 902 2.29 -37.84 0.16
C ALA A 902 1.27 -37.12 1.07
N TRP A 903 -0.04 -37.21 0.76
CA TRP A 903 -1.12 -36.78 1.66
C TRP A 903 -1.29 -37.74 2.84
N ASP A 904 -1.27 -39.05 2.63
CA ASP A 904 -1.33 -40.07 3.69
C ASP A 904 -0.18 -39.90 4.71
N GLN A 905 0.98 -39.45 4.26
CA GLN A 905 2.12 -39.14 5.14
C GLN A 905 2.01 -37.77 5.83
N CYS A 906 1.34 -36.78 5.23
CA CYS A 906 1.26 -35.41 5.76
C CYS A 906 -0.04 -35.09 6.53
N LEU A 907 -1.02 -35.99 6.52
CA LEU A 907 -2.28 -35.89 7.26
C LEU A 907 -2.37 -37.02 8.27
N GLN A 908 -2.59 -36.67 9.54
CA GLN A 908 -3.03 -37.62 10.55
C GLN A 908 -4.56 -37.71 10.49
N ILE A 909 -5.05 -38.91 10.18
CA ILE A 909 -6.48 -39.25 10.08
C ILE A 909 -6.72 -40.31 11.15
N THR A 910 -7.27 -39.92 12.30
CA THR A 910 -7.56 -40.83 13.41
C THR A 910 -8.76 -40.30 14.19
N SER A 911 -9.66 -41.20 14.60
CA SER A 911 -10.83 -40.87 15.40
C SER A 911 -10.55 -40.76 16.91
N ASP A 912 -9.35 -41.11 17.38
CA ASP A 912 -8.94 -40.91 18.77
C ASP A 912 -7.47 -40.46 18.86
N THR A 913 -7.27 -39.14 18.96
CA THR A 913 -5.95 -38.50 19.10
C THR A 913 -5.31 -38.68 20.47
N ARG A 914 -6.00 -39.36 21.42
CA ARG A 914 -5.53 -39.51 22.81
C ARG A 914 -4.52 -40.64 22.99
N ASP A 915 -4.48 -41.62 22.09
CA ASP A 915 -3.46 -42.68 22.10
C ASP A 915 -2.30 -42.32 21.16
N SER A 916 -1.27 -41.70 21.74
CA SER A 916 -0.05 -41.34 21.02
C SER A 916 0.70 -42.52 20.38
N SER A 917 0.35 -43.78 20.70
CA SER A 917 0.92 -44.96 20.02
C SER A 917 0.30 -45.26 18.64
N MET A 918 -0.78 -44.56 18.27
CA MET A 918 -1.43 -44.68 16.95
C MET A 918 -1.00 -43.60 15.95
N LEU A 919 -0.20 -42.62 16.38
CA LEU A 919 0.25 -41.52 15.52
C LEU A 919 1.51 -41.91 14.72
N TRP A 920 1.52 -41.57 13.42
CA TRP A 920 2.67 -41.76 12.53
C TRP A 920 3.37 -40.44 12.22
N GLY A 921 4.63 -40.56 11.80
CA GLY A 921 5.53 -39.43 11.63
C GLY A 921 5.95 -38.82 12.96
N ARG A 922 6.52 -37.60 12.90
CA ARG A 922 6.90 -36.86 14.11
C ARG A 922 5.70 -36.03 14.58
N TYR A 923 5.45 -36.09 15.90
CA TYR A 923 4.39 -35.34 16.57
C TYR A 923 4.84 -34.65 17.88
N LYS A 924 6.15 -34.66 18.17
CA LYS A 924 6.79 -34.05 19.37
C LYS A 924 8.22 -33.57 19.07
N SER A 925 8.68 -32.61 19.86
CA SER A 925 10.08 -32.15 19.98
C SER A 925 11.09 -33.30 20.17
N ARG A 926 12.30 -33.17 19.61
CA ARG A 926 13.49 -34.02 19.87
C ARG A 926 14.30 -33.60 21.11
N PHE A 927 13.84 -32.56 21.79
CA PHE A 927 14.44 -31.99 22.98
C PHE A 927 13.47 -32.15 24.15
N GLU A 928 13.93 -32.82 25.20
CA GLU A 928 13.32 -32.75 26.52
C GLU A 928 13.66 -31.39 27.14
N VAL A 929 12.69 -30.72 27.75
CA VAL A 929 12.96 -29.54 28.58
C VAL A 929 13.45 -30.05 29.94
N PRO A 930 14.56 -29.52 30.50
CA PRO A 930 15.03 -29.93 31.82
C PRO A 930 14.02 -29.59 32.93
N GLU A 931 13.95 -30.41 33.98
CA GLU A 931 13.18 -30.10 35.21
C GLU A 931 13.69 -28.82 35.90
N ASP A 932 14.92 -28.42 35.58
CA ASP A 932 15.70 -27.33 36.18
C ASP A 932 15.98 -26.19 35.18
N ALA A 933 15.06 -25.92 34.24
CA ALA A 933 15.18 -24.96 33.13
C ALA A 933 15.20 -23.44 33.49
N ASP A 934 15.69 -23.09 34.68
CA ASP A 934 15.54 -21.78 35.32
C ASP A 934 16.75 -20.82 35.13
N ASP A 935 16.48 -19.51 35.11
CA ASP A 935 17.50 -18.44 35.00
C ASP A 935 18.52 -18.38 36.14
N PHE A 936 18.18 -18.85 37.34
CA PHE A 936 19.02 -18.77 38.54
C PHE A 936 20.00 -19.94 38.68
N ILE A 937 19.87 -20.99 37.85
CA ILE A 937 20.71 -22.20 37.93
C ILE A 937 22.00 -21.99 37.11
N PRO A 938 23.19 -21.91 37.72
CA PRO A 938 24.41 -21.50 37.02
C PRO A 938 24.82 -22.47 35.90
N GLU A 939 24.56 -23.77 36.09
CA GLU A 939 24.84 -24.84 35.14
C GLU A 939 24.16 -24.62 33.78
N ASN A 940 22.99 -23.98 33.74
CA ASN A 940 22.24 -23.67 32.52
C ASN A 940 22.92 -22.67 31.58
N TRP A 941 24.04 -22.07 32.00
CA TRP A 941 24.65 -20.93 31.33
C TRP A 941 26.10 -21.17 30.88
N ILE A 942 26.52 -20.43 29.86
CA ILE A 942 27.88 -20.40 29.34
C ILE A 942 28.34 -18.93 29.24
N PRO A 943 29.38 -18.50 30.02
CA PRO A 943 29.98 -19.23 31.13
C PRO A 943 28.98 -19.47 32.27
N SER A 944 29.26 -20.42 33.15
CA SER A 944 28.41 -20.74 34.30
C SER A 944 28.76 -19.96 35.57
N CYS A 945 29.76 -19.06 35.52
CA CYS A 945 30.25 -18.32 36.68
C CYS A 945 30.40 -16.82 36.34
N PRO A 946 29.86 -15.88 37.13
CA PRO A 946 30.00 -14.46 36.86
C PRO A 946 31.46 -13.97 36.85
N GLU A 947 32.31 -14.57 37.67
CA GLU A 947 33.74 -14.28 37.78
C GLU A 947 34.49 -14.48 36.45
N ASP A 948 34.05 -15.40 35.59
CA ASP A 948 34.64 -15.66 34.27
C ASP A 948 34.53 -14.46 33.30
N LEU A 949 33.67 -13.49 33.62
CA LEU A 949 33.44 -12.26 32.83
C LEU A 949 33.89 -10.98 33.55
N SER A 950 34.53 -11.08 34.72
CA SER A 950 34.98 -9.94 35.52
C SER A 950 35.85 -8.93 34.74
N ASP A 951 36.84 -9.45 33.99
CA ASP A 951 37.75 -8.68 33.12
C ASP A 951 37.10 -8.17 31.81
N VAL A 952 35.84 -8.54 31.50
CA VAL A 952 35.18 -8.15 30.24
C VAL A 952 34.60 -6.73 30.35
N VAL A 953 34.93 -5.90 29.36
CA VAL A 953 34.44 -4.51 29.25
C VAL A 953 33.18 -4.49 28.39
N VAL A 954 32.04 -4.20 29.03
CA VAL A 954 30.73 -4.00 28.39
C VAL A 954 30.50 -2.52 28.09
N ASN A 955 30.03 -2.19 26.89
CA ASN A 955 29.50 -0.87 26.59
C ASN A 955 27.99 -0.81 26.87
N TRP A 956 27.62 -0.44 28.10
CA TRP A 956 26.23 -0.42 28.53
C TRP A 956 25.33 0.52 27.72
N ASP A 957 25.89 1.59 27.14
CA ASP A 957 25.17 2.55 26.29
C ASP A 957 24.73 1.96 24.92
N GLU A 958 25.21 0.78 24.54
CA GLU A 958 24.72 0.06 23.35
C GLU A 958 23.38 -0.64 23.57
N TYR A 959 23.00 -0.95 24.82
CA TYR A 959 21.79 -1.74 25.13
C TYR A 959 20.62 -0.85 25.57
N SER A 960 19.40 -1.20 25.19
CA SER A 960 18.23 -0.42 25.57
C SER A 960 17.88 -0.59 27.05
N ASN A 961 17.52 0.49 27.75
CA ASN A 961 17.12 0.41 29.17
C ASN A 961 15.95 -0.54 29.43
N ASP A 962 15.10 -0.80 28.44
CA ASP A 962 13.98 -1.74 28.56
C ASP A 962 14.50 -3.20 28.61
N PHE A 963 15.44 -3.52 27.71
CA PHE A 963 16.14 -4.80 27.70
C PHE A 963 16.99 -5.01 28.97
N LEU A 964 17.72 -3.99 29.44
CA LEU A 964 18.53 -4.09 30.65
C LEU A 964 17.64 -4.30 31.90
N ASN A 965 16.55 -3.54 32.04
CA ASN A 965 15.61 -3.70 33.17
C ASN A 965 14.89 -5.07 33.18
N ARG A 966 14.75 -5.74 32.03
CA ARG A 966 14.09 -7.05 31.93
C ARG A 966 15.03 -8.21 32.26
N HIS A 967 16.25 -8.23 31.70
CA HIS A 967 17.12 -9.40 31.75
C HIS A 967 18.37 -9.25 32.66
N VAL A 968 18.74 -8.02 33.06
CA VAL A 968 20.06 -7.74 33.66
C VAL A 968 19.99 -7.04 35.03
N ASP A 969 19.13 -6.03 35.16
CA ASP A 969 19.18 -5.06 36.27
C ASP A 969 18.18 -5.39 37.40
N SER A 970 18.60 -6.25 38.33
CA SER A 970 18.03 -6.28 39.68
C SER A 970 18.69 -5.22 40.58
N TYR A 971 18.02 -4.82 41.65
CA TYR A 971 18.54 -3.84 42.62
C TYR A 971 19.72 -4.34 43.46
N ASP A 972 19.95 -5.66 43.51
CA ASP A 972 20.96 -6.30 44.37
C ASP A 972 22.13 -6.93 43.58
N ASN A 973 22.12 -6.90 42.24
CA ASN A 973 23.14 -7.53 41.39
C ASN A 973 24.49 -6.76 41.42
N SER A 974 25.62 -7.49 41.47
CA SER A 974 26.97 -6.92 41.34
C SER A 974 27.31 -6.52 39.88
N GLU A 975 28.45 -5.88 39.64
CA GLU A 975 28.87 -5.55 38.27
C GLU A 975 29.19 -6.83 37.46
N GLU A 976 29.78 -7.82 38.11
CA GLU A 976 30.08 -9.14 37.56
C GLU A 976 28.79 -9.91 37.23
N GLU A 977 27.82 -9.96 38.15
CA GLU A 977 26.51 -10.57 37.93
C GLU A 977 25.74 -9.90 36.78
N ARG A 978 25.83 -8.57 36.64
CA ARG A 978 25.21 -7.84 35.52
C ARG A 978 25.91 -8.13 34.19
N LYS A 979 27.26 -8.17 34.15
CA LYS A 979 28.02 -8.61 32.96
C LYS A 979 27.64 -10.04 32.57
N TRP A 980 27.49 -10.92 33.56
CA TRP A 980 27.09 -12.30 33.37
C TRP A 980 25.69 -12.41 32.78
N ARG A 981 24.67 -11.79 33.39
CA ARG A 981 23.29 -11.80 32.87
C ARG A 981 23.17 -11.23 31.45
N LEU A 982 23.97 -10.23 31.09
CA LEU A 982 23.99 -9.67 29.75
C LEU A 982 24.65 -10.59 28.70
N LEU A 983 25.75 -11.25 29.05
CA LEU A 983 26.62 -11.95 28.09
C LEU A 983 26.46 -13.49 28.10
N ARG A 984 25.75 -14.04 29.09
CA ARG A 984 25.54 -15.50 29.23
C ARG A 984 24.70 -16.05 28.06
N LYS A 985 25.22 -17.10 27.43
CA LYS A 985 24.48 -17.95 26.48
C LYS A 985 23.81 -19.10 27.22
N ALA A 986 22.57 -19.42 26.88
CA ALA A 986 21.93 -20.64 27.35
C ALA A 986 22.71 -21.88 26.86
N ARG A 987 22.93 -22.84 27.76
CA ARG A 987 23.45 -24.19 27.44
C ARG A 987 22.34 -25.01 26.78
N ILE A 988 22.22 -24.88 25.47
CA ILE A 988 21.21 -25.60 24.69
C ILE A 988 21.39 -27.12 24.86
N PRO A 989 20.35 -27.87 25.29
CA PRO A 989 20.42 -29.33 25.45
C PRO A 989 20.78 -30.06 24.14
N GLU A 990 21.43 -31.23 24.24
CA GLU A 990 21.73 -32.08 23.08
C GLU A 990 20.49 -32.87 22.64
N ALA A 991 20.21 -32.87 21.33
CA ALA A 991 19.07 -33.60 20.77
C ALA A 991 19.28 -35.10 20.91
N GLN A 992 18.26 -35.83 21.37
CA GLN A 992 18.30 -37.29 21.34
C GLN A 992 17.82 -37.81 19.99
N PHE A 993 18.56 -38.77 19.42
CA PHE A 993 18.07 -39.48 18.24
C PHE A 993 17.12 -40.61 18.66
N SER A 994 15.84 -40.40 18.38
CA SER A 994 14.82 -41.43 18.29
C SER A 994 14.46 -41.67 16.82
N ASP A 995 14.37 -42.94 16.42
CA ASP A 995 13.87 -43.30 15.09
C ASP A 995 12.35 -43.09 15.03
N VAL A 996 11.82 -42.74 13.84
CA VAL A 996 10.44 -42.29 13.66
C VAL A 996 9.82 -43.08 12.50
N ASP A 997 8.73 -43.80 12.75
CA ASP A 997 7.98 -44.45 11.67
C ASP A 997 7.03 -43.45 11.00
N TYR A 998 7.42 -42.98 9.82
CA TYR A 998 6.59 -42.15 8.94
C TYR A 998 5.62 -43.00 8.08
N THR A 999 5.49 -44.31 8.32
CA THR A 999 4.55 -45.17 7.57
C THR A 999 3.13 -45.00 8.13
N PRO A 1000 2.16 -44.46 7.37
CA PRO A 1000 0.76 -44.45 7.80
C PRO A 1000 0.25 -45.89 7.99
N PRO A 1001 -0.56 -46.18 9.03
CA PRO A 1001 -1.22 -47.47 9.16
C PRO A 1001 -2.12 -47.73 7.95
N VAL A 1002 -2.09 -48.95 7.42
CA VAL A 1002 -2.82 -49.30 6.18
C VAL A 1002 -4.34 -49.08 6.32
N SER A 1003 -4.90 -49.20 7.53
CA SER A 1003 -6.31 -48.91 7.81
C SER A 1003 -6.68 -47.44 7.68
N GLU A 1004 -5.77 -46.51 7.99
CA GLU A 1004 -6.04 -45.06 8.03
C GLU A 1004 -5.66 -44.31 6.73
N SER A 1005 -5.03 -44.99 5.78
CA SER A 1005 -4.74 -44.41 4.45
C SER A 1005 -6.02 -44.00 3.72
N LEU A 1006 -5.97 -42.86 3.01
CA LEU A 1006 -7.11 -42.26 2.29
C LEU A 1006 -7.84 -43.26 1.39
N PHE A 1007 -7.10 -44.17 0.75
CA PHE A 1007 -7.66 -45.23 -0.09
C PHE A 1007 -8.55 -46.22 0.67
N ASN A 1008 -8.16 -46.63 1.88
CA ASN A 1008 -8.93 -47.62 2.65
C ASN A 1008 -10.05 -46.95 3.47
N THR A 1009 -9.78 -45.80 4.09
CA THR A 1009 -10.76 -45.07 4.92
C THR A 1009 -11.92 -44.52 4.09
N PHE A 1010 -11.64 -43.95 2.91
CA PHE A 1010 -12.65 -43.27 2.07
C PHE A 1010 -12.99 -44.05 0.80
N ARG A 1011 -12.75 -45.37 0.78
CA ARG A 1011 -12.94 -46.21 -0.42
C ARG A 1011 -14.35 -46.15 -0.99
N GLU A 1012 -15.36 -46.16 -0.12
CA GLU A 1012 -16.78 -46.19 -0.50
C GLU A 1012 -17.37 -44.80 -0.76
N THR A 1013 -16.73 -43.73 -0.23
CA THR A 1013 -17.19 -42.34 -0.36
C THR A 1013 -16.48 -41.57 -1.46
N GLY A 1014 -15.25 -41.97 -1.81
CA GLY A 1014 -14.36 -41.18 -2.66
C GLY A 1014 -13.85 -39.90 -1.97
N LEU A 1015 -13.08 -39.11 -2.72
CA LEU A 1015 -12.50 -37.83 -2.30
C LEU A 1015 -13.11 -36.66 -3.07
N GLN A 1016 -12.85 -35.43 -2.61
CA GLN A 1016 -13.14 -34.19 -3.32
C GLN A 1016 -11.85 -33.39 -3.52
N VAL A 1017 -11.53 -33.03 -4.77
CA VAL A 1017 -10.25 -32.38 -5.12
C VAL A 1017 -10.50 -31.13 -5.96
N ILE A 1018 -9.84 -30.03 -5.60
CA ILE A 1018 -9.80 -28.79 -6.38
C ILE A 1018 -8.49 -28.75 -7.18
N VAL A 1019 -8.55 -28.32 -8.44
CA VAL A 1019 -7.40 -28.33 -9.38
C VAL A 1019 -7.12 -26.92 -9.91
N LYS A 1020 -5.83 -26.56 -9.99
CA LYS A 1020 -5.35 -25.34 -10.66
C LYS A 1020 -4.11 -25.65 -11.49
N MET A 1021 -4.06 -25.10 -12.71
CA MET A 1021 -2.95 -25.19 -13.64
C MET A 1021 -2.57 -23.78 -14.08
N VAL A 1022 -1.34 -23.36 -13.79
CA VAL A 1022 -0.86 -21.99 -14.01
C VAL A 1022 0.55 -21.98 -14.60
N SER A 1023 0.78 -21.05 -15.53
CA SER A 1023 2.13 -20.63 -15.91
C SER A 1023 2.41 -19.23 -15.36
N ILE A 1024 3.57 -19.05 -14.74
CA ILE A 1024 4.14 -17.72 -14.49
C ILE A 1024 5.14 -17.46 -15.62
N GLU A 1025 4.94 -16.39 -16.37
CA GLU A 1025 5.72 -16.01 -17.56
C GLU A 1025 6.45 -14.69 -17.28
N LEU A 1026 7.78 -14.68 -17.39
CA LEU A 1026 8.64 -13.52 -17.20
C LEU A 1026 9.33 -13.14 -18.52
N THR A 1027 9.50 -11.84 -18.76
CA THR A 1027 10.14 -11.30 -19.97
C THR A 1027 11.25 -10.30 -19.60
N PRO A 1028 12.17 -9.94 -20.50
CA PRO A 1028 13.16 -8.89 -20.24
C PRO A 1028 12.56 -7.55 -19.77
N GLU A 1029 11.32 -7.24 -20.16
CA GLU A 1029 10.54 -6.07 -19.75
C GLU A 1029 9.82 -6.25 -18.40
N LYS A 1030 9.55 -7.51 -18.01
CA LYS A 1030 8.93 -7.91 -16.74
C LYS A 1030 9.79 -9.00 -16.06
N PRO A 1031 11.04 -8.71 -15.63
CA PRO A 1031 12.03 -9.73 -15.31
C PRO A 1031 12.02 -10.21 -13.85
N ASP A 1032 11.13 -9.68 -13.00
CA ASP A 1032 11.13 -9.87 -11.54
C ASP A 1032 9.72 -10.24 -11.04
N PHE A 1033 9.59 -11.41 -10.41
CA PHE A 1033 8.37 -11.86 -9.72
C PHE A 1033 8.46 -11.54 -8.21
N PRO A 1034 7.49 -10.81 -7.63
CA PRO A 1034 7.53 -10.45 -6.21
C PRO A 1034 7.25 -11.66 -5.30
N ALA A 1035 7.69 -11.57 -4.03
CA ALA A 1035 7.33 -12.55 -3.01
C ALA A 1035 5.82 -12.52 -2.70
N GLY A 1036 5.27 -13.65 -2.30
CA GLY A 1036 3.85 -13.80 -1.96
C GLY A 1036 3.46 -13.18 -0.61
N SER A 1037 2.15 -13.13 -0.37
CA SER A 1037 1.58 -12.92 0.96
C SER A 1037 1.47 -14.24 1.72
N TRP A 1038 1.73 -14.22 3.03
CA TRP A 1038 1.44 -15.35 3.91
C TRP A 1038 -0.05 -15.66 3.96
N HIS A 1039 -0.41 -16.91 3.65
CA HIS A 1039 -1.80 -17.37 3.63
C HIS A 1039 -1.92 -18.89 3.87
N VAL A 1040 -3.12 -19.34 4.22
CA VAL A 1040 -3.61 -20.71 4.07
C VAL A 1040 -4.55 -20.76 2.87
N GLU A 1041 -4.90 -21.95 2.39
CA GLU A 1041 -5.74 -22.11 1.20
C GLU A 1041 -7.23 -22.18 1.53
N GLY A 1042 -8.01 -21.31 0.86
CA GLY A 1042 -9.47 -21.25 0.96
C GLY A 1042 -10.03 -20.59 2.23
N GLN A 1043 -11.34 -20.77 2.40
CA GLN A 1043 -12.14 -20.37 3.56
C GLN A 1043 -12.88 -21.60 4.15
N LYS A 1044 -13.51 -21.50 5.34
CA LYS A 1044 -14.11 -22.66 6.04
C LYS A 1044 -15.22 -23.36 5.24
N ASN A 1045 -15.87 -22.68 4.30
CA ASN A 1045 -16.88 -23.27 3.40
C ASN A 1045 -16.28 -24.09 2.24
N GLU A 1046 -14.97 -24.01 2.03
CA GLU A 1046 -14.24 -24.75 0.97
C GLU A 1046 -13.47 -25.95 1.53
N ARG A 1047 -13.40 -26.08 2.87
CA ARG A 1047 -12.94 -27.28 3.60
C ARG A 1047 -11.60 -27.87 3.14
N ILE A 1048 -10.66 -27.07 2.65
CA ILE A 1048 -9.35 -27.56 2.21
C ILE A 1048 -8.56 -28.08 3.43
N ARG A 1049 -8.16 -29.35 3.37
CA ARG A 1049 -7.46 -30.09 4.44
C ARG A 1049 -5.96 -30.24 4.15
N ALA A 1050 -5.58 -30.46 2.90
CA ALA A 1050 -4.18 -30.51 2.46
C ALA A 1050 -3.99 -29.93 1.06
N THR A 1051 -2.74 -29.56 0.76
CA THR A 1051 -2.28 -29.08 -0.55
C THR A 1051 -1.23 -30.05 -1.10
N ALA A 1052 -1.21 -30.27 -2.41
CA ALA A 1052 -0.07 -30.82 -3.14
C ALA A 1052 0.24 -29.94 -4.36
N LEU A 1053 1.52 -29.58 -4.51
CA LEU A 1053 2.03 -28.74 -5.57
C LEU A 1053 3.05 -29.52 -6.40
N TYR A 1054 2.87 -29.56 -7.72
CA TYR A 1054 3.81 -30.18 -8.65
C TYR A 1054 4.43 -29.13 -9.57
N TYR A 1055 5.74 -28.95 -9.46
CA TYR A 1055 6.51 -27.99 -10.25
C TYR A 1055 6.93 -28.61 -11.58
N LEU A 1056 5.99 -28.61 -12.52
CA LEU A 1056 6.09 -29.28 -13.82
C LEU A 1056 7.30 -28.82 -14.65
N ASP A 1057 7.50 -27.51 -14.82
CA ASP A 1057 8.46 -26.96 -15.78
C ASP A 1057 8.95 -25.57 -15.32
N SER A 1058 10.25 -25.27 -15.50
CA SER A 1058 10.86 -24.00 -15.07
C SER A 1058 12.13 -23.67 -15.87
N GLU A 1059 12.04 -22.70 -16.79
CA GLU A 1059 13.18 -22.26 -17.60
C GLU A 1059 13.63 -20.83 -17.24
N ASN A 1060 14.95 -20.61 -17.20
CA ASN A 1060 15.59 -19.29 -17.11
C ASN A 1060 15.18 -18.43 -15.89
N ILE A 1061 14.82 -19.04 -14.77
CA ILE A 1061 14.53 -18.36 -13.50
C ILE A 1061 15.63 -18.60 -12.45
N THR A 1062 15.76 -17.69 -11.49
CA THR A 1062 16.49 -17.93 -10.24
C THR A 1062 15.73 -18.93 -9.35
N THR A 1063 16.43 -19.57 -8.41
CA THR A 1063 15.84 -20.43 -7.39
C THR A 1063 14.65 -19.76 -6.69
N SER A 1064 13.61 -20.56 -6.41
CA SER A 1064 12.42 -20.16 -5.65
C SER A 1064 12.07 -21.26 -4.65
N GLY A 1065 11.57 -20.88 -3.48
CA GLY A 1065 11.05 -21.81 -2.48
C GLY A 1065 9.63 -21.46 -2.06
N LEU A 1066 9.12 -22.30 -1.15
CA LEU A 1066 7.98 -21.98 -0.30
C LEU A 1066 8.46 -21.90 1.14
N SER A 1067 8.22 -20.76 1.77
CA SER A 1067 8.44 -20.55 3.20
C SER A 1067 7.20 -21.00 3.97
N PHE A 1068 7.39 -21.64 5.13
CA PHE A 1068 6.33 -22.24 5.95
C PHE A 1068 6.38 -21.73 7.39
N ARG A 1069 5.19 -21.49 7.98
CA ARG A 1069 5.02 -21.08 9.39
C ARG A 1069 3.69 -21.51 9.96
N MET A 1070 3.63 -21.72 11.28
CA MET A 1070 2.47 -22.28 11.97
C MET A 1070 2.31 -21.64 13.35
N LYS A 1071 1.06 -21.51 13.83
CA LYS A 1071 0.81 -21.07 15.21
C LYS A 1071 1.24 -22.17 16.17
N THR A 1072 2.05 -21.82 17.16
CA THR A 1072 2.27 -22.66 18.32
C THR A 1072 1.09 -22.57 19.27
N ASP A 1073 0.95 -23.47 20.22
CA ASP A 1073 -0.06 -23.30 21.25
C ASP A 1073 0.28 -22.13 22.19
N GLU A 1074 -0.72 -21.72 22.98
CA GLU A 1074 -0.61 -20.68 24.01
C GLU A 1074 -0.43 -21.28 25.41
N ASP A 1075 -0.95 -22.49 25.64
CA ASP A 1075 -1.06 -23.12 26.95
C ASP A 1075 -0.05 -24.29 27.14
N THR A 1076 0.44 -24.92 26.05
CA THR A 1076 1.40 -26.08 26.01
C THR A 1076 2.58 -26.09 26.98
N GLN A 1077 2.96 -24.94 27.55
CA GLN A 1077 4.18 -24.81 28.34
C GLN A 1077 3.91 -24.84 29.86
N GLN A 1078 2.65 -24.70 30.30
CA GLN A 1078 2.27 -24.79 31.73
C GLN A 1078 2.46 -26.19 32.31
N ASP A 1079 2.16 -27.25 31.54
CA ASP A 1079 2.34 -28.65 31.96
C ASP A 1079 3.81 -29.14 31.86
N VAL A 1080 4.73 -28.33 31.32
CA VAL A 1080 6.05 -28.79 30.86
C VAL A 1080 7.22 -28.12 31.59
N VAL A 1081 7.07 -26.90 32.11
CA VAL A 1081 8.21 -26.17 32.72
C VAL A 1081 7.80 -25.36 33.96
N SER A 1082 8.33 -25.73 35.13
CA SER A 1082 8.24 -24.94 36.36
C SER A 1082 9.50 -24.08 36.53
N VAL A 1083 9.40 -22.78 36.22
CA VAL A 1083 10.44 -21.77 36.46
C VAL A 1083 9.96 -20.70 37.44
N GLU A 1084 10.87 -20.05 38.17
CA GLU A 1084 10.49 -18.97 39.08
C GLU A 1084 9.91 -17.75 38.34
N GLN A 1085 9.12 -16.93 39.03
CA GLN A 1085 8.41 -15.81 38.42
C GLN A 1085 9.38 -14.78 37.81
N GLY A 1086 9.46 -14.75 36.47
CA GLY A 1086 10.36 -13.88 35.72
C GLY A 1086 11.68 -14.53 35.29
N ALA A 1087 11.90 -15.81 35.59
CA ALA A 1087 13.11 -16.57 35.26
C ALA A 1087 13.10 -17.12 33.81
N PHE A 1088 12.62 -16.33 32.85
CA PHE A 1088 12.30 -16.78 31.49
C PHE A 1088 13.47 -16.69 30.49
N SER A 1089 14.57 -15.99 30.83
CA SER A 1089 15.62 -15.66 29.86
C SER A 1089 16.26 -16.89 29.22
N TRP A 1090 16.40 -18.00 29.95
CA TRP A 1090 16.91 -19.27 29.42
C TRP A 1090 15.99 -19.82 28.33
N LEU A 1091 14.70 -19.93 28.63
CA LEU A 1091 13.66 -20.42 27.71
C LEU A 1091 13.56 -19.56 26.45
N GLU A 1092 13.66 -18.23 26.58
CA GLU A 1092 13.71 -17.29 25.45
C GLU A 1092 14.89 -17.58 24.50
N GLN A 1093 16.07 -17.91 25.05
CA GLN A 1093 17.23 -18.31 24.23
C GLN A 1093 17.08 -19.72 23.62
N ILE A 1094 16.36 -20.62 24.27
CA ILE A 1094 16.12 -21.99 23.77
C ILE A 1094 15.10 -22.02 22.63
N TRP A 1095 14.02 -21.25 22.72
CA TRP A 1095 12.96 -21.19 21.69
C TRP A 1095 13.16 -20.08 20.64
N GLY A 1096 13.98 -19.07 20.92
CA GLY A 1096 14.28 -17.98 19.97
C GLY A 1096 13.12 -17.00 19.78
N THR A 1097 12.36 -16.79 20.86
CA THR A 1097 11.25 -15.85 20.96
C THR A 1097 11.27 -15.24 22.36
N GLU A 1098 10.85 -13.98 22.46
CA GLU A 1098 10.48 -13.39 23.76
C GLU A 1098 9.29 -14.15 24.36
N LEU A 1099 9.07 -14.04 25.68
CA LEU A 1099 7.98 -14.67 26.44
C LEU A 1099 7.25 -13.66 27.36
N GLY A 1100 5.98 -13.92 27.70
CA GLY A 1100 5.13 -13.06 28.54
C GLY A 1100 4.03 -12.30 27.77
N ASP A 1101 3.31 -11.42 28.48
CA ASP A 1101 2.03 -10.81 28.03
C ASP A 1101 2.05 -10.08 26.67
N ASP A 1102 3.19 -9.55 26.22
CA ASP A 1102 3.37 -8.87 24.92
C ASP A 1102 4.12 -9.74 23.88
N ALA A 1103 4.61 -10.92 24.27
CA ALA A 1103 5.31 -11.86 23.41
C ALA A 1103 4.35 -12.63 22.50
N ILE A 1104 4.79 -13.49 21.56
CA ILE A 1104 3.92 -13.79 20.41
C ILE A 1104 3.99 -15.23 19.82
N CYS A 1105 2.84 -15.93 19.82
CA CYS A 1105 2.67 -17.35 19.47
C CYS A 1105 2.70 -17.73 17.97
N LEU A 1106 3.86 -17.66 17.28
CA LEU A 1106 4.01 -18.30 15.96
C LEU A 1106 5.46 -18.48 15.50
N GLN A 1107 5.72 -19.66 14.95
CA GLN A 1107 7.03 -20.12 14.53
C GLN A 1107 7.08 -20.34 13.01
N ASN A 1108 8.13 -19.84 12.35
CA ASN A 1108 8.43 -20.15 10.94
C ASN A 1108 9.28 -21.42 10.91
N TYR A 1109 8.73 -22.49 10.37
CA TYR A 1109 9.37 -23.81 10.32
C TYR A 1109 10.58 -23.86 9.39
N GLY A 1110 10.59 -23.01 8.36
CA GLY A 1110 11.71 -22.92 7.42
C GLY A 1110 11.26 -22.53 6.02
N SER A 1111 11.95 -23.05 5.02
CA SER A 1111 11.57 -22.94 3.61
C SER A 1111 12.11 -24.15 2.86
N VAL A 1112 11.34 -24.66 1.89
CA VAL A 1112 11.72 -25.77 1.03
C VAL A 1112 11.96 -25.23 -0.38
N GLU A 1113 13.08 -25.56 -1.02
CA GLU A 1113 13.30 -25.20 -2.42
C GLU A 1113 12.34 -25.95 -3.34
N THR A 1114 11.95 -25.33 -4.46
CA THR A 1114 10.92 -25.86 -5.36
C THR A 1114 11.43 -25.90 -6.81
N PRO A 1115 12.40 -26.79 -7.12
CA PRO A 1115 12.89 -27.01 -8.48
C PRO A 1115 11.86 -27.72 -9.36
N GLN A 1116 12.14 -27.77 -10.67
CA GLN A 1116 11.37 -28.58 -11.62
C GLN A 1116 11.40 -30.08 -11.25
N GLY A 1117 10.27 -30.76 -11.42
CA GLY A 1117 10.09 -32.18 -11.11
C GLY A 1117 9.70 -32.46 -9.65
N ARG A 1118 9.74 -31.46 -8.76
CA ARG A 1118 9.38 -31.64 -7.35
C ARG A 1118 7.86 -31.67 -7.15
N LEU A 1119 7.38 -32.72 -6.49
CA LEU A 1119 6.10 -32.74 -5.78
C LEU A 1119 6.33 -32.29 -4.33
N LEU A 1120 5.45 -31.43 -3.81
CA LEU A 1120 5.48 -30.94 -2.43
C LEU A 1120 4.06 -30.99 -1.85
N ALA A 1121 3.84 -31.78 -0.80
CA ALA A 1121 2.56 -31.91 -0.10
C ALA A 1121 2.66 -31.42 1.35
N PHE A 1122 1.58 -30.81 1.86
CA PHE A 1122 1.50 -30.31 3.24
C PHE A 1122 0.04 -30.13 3.71
N PRO A 1123 -0.23 -30.29 5.02
CA PRO A 1123 -1.53 -29.98 5.62
C PRO A 1123 -1.79 -28.47 5.59
N ASN A 1124 -3.07 -28.08 5.46
CA ASN A 1124 -3.50 -26.68 5.32
C ASN A 1124 -3.45 -25.86 6.64
N CYS A 1125 -2.83 -26.40 7.69
CA CYS A 1125 -2.53 -25.69 8.93
C CYS A 1125 -1.32 -24.75 8.79
N PHE A 1126 -0.41 -25.04 7.85
CA PHE A 1126 0.73 -24.19 7.56
C PHE A 1126 0.32 -22.94 6.77
N GLN A 1127 0.57 -21.76 7.33
CA GLN A 1127 0.70 -20.57 6.50
C GLN A 1127 1.95 -20.70 5.64
N HIS A 1128 1.81 -20.45 4.34
CA HIS A 1128 2.93 -20.47 3.41
C HIS A 1128 3.03 -19.17 2.60
N SER A 1129 4.21 -18.92 2.04
CA SER A 1129 4.45 -17.85 1.08
C SER A 1129 5.54 -18.24 0.07
N VAL A 1130 5.35 -17.84 -1.19
CA VAL A 1130 6.32 -18.07 -2.27
C VAL A 1130 7.43 -17.02 -2.24
N SER A 1131 8.68 -17.46 -2.42
CA SER A 1131 9.83 -16.55 -2.57
C SER A 1131 9.71 -15.66 -3.81
N SER A 1132 10.30 -14.47 -3.77
CA SER A 1132 10.56 -13.70 -5.00
C SER A 1132 11.60 -14.40 -5.86
N PHE A 1133 11.39 -14.42 -7.18
CA PHE A 1133 12.37 -14.93 -8.15
C PHE A 1133 12.44 -14.01 -9.37
N SER A 1134 13.50 -14.12 -10.17
CA SER A 1134 13.72 -13.27 -11.35
C SER A 1134 14.33 -14.07 -12.50
N LEU A 1135 14.41 -13.46 -13.69
CA LEU A 1135 15.12 -14.06 -14.82
C LEU A 1135 16.62 -14.23 -14.51
N ALA A 1136 17.15 -15.44 -14.71
CA ALA A 1136 18.57 -15.77 -14.51
C ALA A 1136 19.43 -15.13 -15.60
N ASP A 1137 19.06 -15.32 -16.87
CA ASP A 1137 19.50 -14.51 -18.00
C ASP A 1137 18.39 -13.52 -18.37
N ARG A 1138 18.52 -12.27 -17.89
CA ARG A 1138 17.58 -11.17 -18.14
C ARG A 1138 17.47 -10.75 -19.62
N THR A 1139 18.22 -11.35 -20.54
CA THR A 1139 18.11 -11.07 -22.00
C THR A 1139 17.11 -11.97 -22.72
N LYS A 1140 16.60 -13.03 -22.07
CA LYS A 1140 15.64 -13.99 -22.62
C LYS A 1140 14.37 -14.05 -21.76
N PRO A 1141 13.22 -14.48 -22.29
CA PRO A 1141 12.08 -14.87 -21.45
C PRO A 1141 12.43 -16.08 -20.57
N GLY A 1142 11.54 -16.40 -19.63
CA GLY A 1142 11.65 -17.55 -18.73
C GLY A 1142 10.34 -17.76 -17.98
N HIS A 1143 10.08 -18.97 -17.51
CA HIS A 1143 8.76 -19.36 -16.99
C HIS A 1143 8.84 -20.28 -15.78
N ARG A 1144 7.71 -20.41 -15.08
CA ARG A 1144 7.51 -21.31 -13.95
C ARG A 1144 6.09 -21.88 -13.99
N ARG A 1145 5.97 -23.14 -14.38
CA ARG A 1145 4.70 -23.88 -14.58
C ARG A 1145 4.49 -24.86 -13.44
N PHE A 1146 3.30 -24.84 -12.86
CA PHE A 1146 2.96 -25.74 -11.77
C PHE A 1146 1.48 -26.09 -11.73
N ILE A 1147 1.20 -27.25 -11.14
CA ILE A 1147 -0.15 -27.72 -10.82
C ILE A 1147 -0.32 -27.63 -9.31
N ALA A 1148 -1.47 -27.12 -8.87
CA ALA A 1148 -1.90 -27.21 -7.49
C ALA A 1148 -3.14 -28.10 -7.39
N LEU A 1149 -3.09 -29.03 -6.45
CA LEU A 1149 -4.18 -29.90 -6.04
C LEU A 1149 -4.48 -29.58 -4.58
N TRP A 1150 -5.76 -29.38 -4.25
CA TRP A 1150 -6.19 -29.24 -2.87
C TRP A 1150 -7.18 -30.34 -2.54
N LEU A 1151 -6.86 -31.12 -1.51
CA LEU A 1151 -7.75 -32.12 -0.95
C LEU A 1151 -8.75 -31.42 -0.03
N VAL A 1152 -10.04 -31.52 -0.37
CA VAL A 1152 -11.14 -31.15 0.51
C VAL A 1152 -11.31 -32.25 1.56
N ASP A 1153 -11.63 -31.84 2.78
CA ASP A 1153 -11.94 -32.66 3.96
C ASP A 1153 -12.75 -33.92 3.61
N PRO A 1154 -12.12 -35.12 3.56
CA PRO A 1154 -12.79 -36.34 3.14
C PRO A 1154 -13.92 -36.78 4.07
N GLU A 1155 -13.90 -36.33 5.33
CA GLU A 1155 -14.94 -36.60 6.32
C GLU A 1155 -16.20 -35.74 6.09
N GLN A 1156 -16.08 -34.60 5.40
CA GLN A 1156 -17.16 -33.61 5.25
C GLN A 1156 -17.26 -33.05 3.82
N ARG A 1157 -17.95 -33.81 2.95
CA ARG A 1157 -18.25 -33.39 1.56
C ARG A 1157 -18.94 -32.02 1.51
N ILE A 1158 -18.51 -31.19 0.58
CA ILE A 1158 -19.13 -29.90 0.24
C ILE A 1158 -19.82 -29.97 -1.13
N ILE A 1159 -20.56 -28.92 -1.48
CA ILE A 1159 -21.19 -28.77 -2.80
C ILE A 1159 -20.10 -28.79 -3.87
N SER A 1160 -20.17 -29.74 -4.81
CA SER A 1160 -19.15 -29.93 -5.84
C SER A 1160 -19.70 -29.71 -7.25
N THR A 1161 -18.83 -29.86 -8.25
CA THR A 1161 -19.22 -29.99 -9.66
C THR A 1161 -20.15 -31.20 -9.94
N ALA A 1162 -20.29 -32.16 -9.02
CA ALA A 1162 -21.29 -33.22 -9.10
C ALA A 1162 -22.72 -32.73 -8.76
N ASN A 1163 -22.80 -31.61 -8.01
CA ASN A 1163 -24.06 -30.92 -7.71
C ASN A 1163 -24.32 -29.78 -8.70
N VAL A 1164 -23.29 -29.06 -9.13
CA VAL A 1164 -23.40 -27.84 -9.96
C VAL A 1164 -23.07 -28.13 -11.42
N PRO A 1165 -24.04 -28.13 -12.35
CA PRO A 1165 -23.76 -28.27 -13.77
C PRO A 1165 -22.84 -27.16 -14.30
N PRO A 1166 -22.18 -27.37 -15.46
CA PRO A 1166 -21.35 -26.35 -16.09
C PRO A 1166 -22.10 -25.03 -16.24
N GLN A 1167 -21.50 -23.98 -15.68
CA GLN A 1167 -22.04 -22.61 -15.70
C GLN A 1167 -21.60 -21.85 -16.96
N GLN A 1168 -20.71 -22.44 -17.75
CA GLN A 1168 -20.14 -21.90 -18.98
C GLN A 1168 -21.20 -21.77 -20.08
N GLN A 1169 -21.63 -20.54 -20.37
CA GLN A 1169 -22.63 -20.29 -21.40
C GLN A 1169 -22.18 -20.80 -22.78
N ASP A 1170 -20.90 -20.66 -23.12
CA ASP A 1170 -20.33 -21.11 -24.39
C ASP A 1170 -20.37 -22.64 -24.56
N TRP A 1171 -20.18 -23.43 -23.48
CA TRP A 1171 -20.25 -24.90 -23.56
C TRP A 1171 -21.69 -25.38 -23.86
N TRP A 1172 -22.69 -24.78 -23.21
CA TRP A 1172 -24.11 -25.06 -23.47
C TRP A 1172 -24.52 -24.74 -24.91
N LEU A 1173 -24.01 -23.62 -25.44
CA LEU A 1173 -24.26 -23.18 -26.81
C LEU A 1173 -23.63 -24.13 -27.85
N ASP A 1174 -22.38 -24.53 -27.62
CA ASP A 1174 -21.65 -25.49 -28.47
C ASP A 1174 -22.45 -26.80 -28.60
N ALA A 1175 -23.02 -27.29 -27.49
CA ALA A 1175 -23.85 -28.50 -27.44
C ALA A 1175 -25.18 -28.38 -28.20
N ILE A 1176 -25.86 -27.23 -28.10
CA ILE A 1176 -27.10 -26.96 -28.86
C ILE A 1176 -26.82 -26.85 -30.37
N VAL A 1177 -25.76 -26.15 -30.77
CA VAL A 1177 -25.38 -26.00 -32.18
C VAL A 1177 -24.93 -27.34 -32.78
N LYS A 1178 -24.24 -28.17 -32.01
CA LYS A 1178 -23.81 -29.53 -32.41
C LYS A 1178 -24.94 -30.58 -32.28
N GLY A 1179 -26.07 -30.22 -31.69
CA GLY A 1179 -27.32 -31.00 -31.70
C GLY A 1179 -27.42 -32.16 -30.71
N SER A 1180 -26.65 -32.17 -29.61
CA SER A 1180 -26.75 -33.22 -28.58
C SER A 1180 -28.03 -33.10 -27.74
N ASN A 1181 -28.45 -31.87 -27.48
CA ASN A 1181 -29.33 -31.54 -26.37
C ASN A 1181 -30.80 -31.95 -26.60
N LYS A 1182 -31.22 -33.06 -26.00
CA LYS A 1182 -32.65 -33.45 -25.84
C LYS A 1182 -33.11 -33.02 -24.44
N SER A 1183 -34.12 -32.14 -24.35
CA SER A 1183 -34.58 -31.67 -23.05
C SER A 1183 -35.29 -32.77 -22.23
N PRO A 1184 -35.05 -32.86 -20.90
CA PRO A 1184 -35.69 -33.89 -20.06
C PRO A 1184 -37.20 -33.69 -19.83
N ASP A 1185 -37.70 -32.47 -20.05
CA ASP A 1185 -39.06 -32.03 -19.73
C ASP A 1185 -40.09 -32.28 -20.85
N GLY A 1186 -39.65 -32.76 -22.01
CA GLY A 1186 -40.52 -33.10 -23.14
C GLY A 1186 -41.17 -31.90 -23.84
N THR A 1187 -40.81 -30.66 -23.51
CA THR A 1187 -41.38 -29.48 -24.16
C THR A 1187 -40.77 -29.27 -25.55
N THR A 1188 -41.49 -29.72 -26.58
CA THR A 1188 -41.10 -29.53 -28.00
C THR A 1188 -41.36 -28.08 -28.47
N GLY A 1189 -40.70 -27.12 -27.81
CA GLY A 1189 -40.81 -25.68 -28.07
C GLY A 1189 -39.51 -25.06 -28.58
N HIS A 1190 -39.62 -24.30 -29.68
CA HIS A 1190 -38.64 -23.32 -30.19
C HIS A 1190 -37.23 -23.76 -30.65
N VAL A 1191 -36.72 -24.96 -30.31
CA VAL A 1191 -35.38 -25.42 -30.79
C VAL A 1191 -35.28 -25.50 -32.33
N SER A 1192 -36.39 -25.73 -33.03
CA SER A 1192 -36.44 -25.79 -34.50
C SER A 1192 -36.07 -24.47 -35.20
N GLY A 1193 -36.21 -23.33 -34.53
CA GLY A 1193 -35.85 -22.03 -35.10
C GLY A 1193 -34.36 -21.91 -35.39
N VAL A 1194 -33.52 -22.27 -34.42
CA VAL A 1194 -32.05 -22.10 -34.49
C VAL A 1194 -31.43 -23.00 -35.56
N THR A 1195 -31.86 -24.27 -35.63
CA THR A 1195 -31.43 -25.19 -36.69
C THR A 1195 -31.85 -24.70 -38.08
N SER A 1196 -33.05 -24.13 -38.22
CA SER A 1196 -33.48 -23.52 -39.49
C SER A 1196 -32.65 -22.29 -39.87
N LEU A 1197 -32.28 -21.45 -38.90
CA LEU A 1197 -31.50 -20.24 -39.12
C LEU A 1197 -30.06 -20.56 -39.53
N ALA A 1198 -29.41 -21.49 -38.82
CA ALA A 1198 -28.07 -21.99 -39.14
C ALA A 1198 -28.03 -22.63 -40.54
N GLN A 1199 -29.04 -23.43 -40.92
CA GLN A 1199 -29.15 -23.98 -42.26
C GLN A 1199 -29.40 -22.91 -43.33
N GLN A 1200 -30.21 -21.88 -43.07
CA GLN A 1200 -30.45 -20.79 -44.03
C GLN A 1200 -29.24 -19.88 -44.22
N LEU A 1201 -28.42 -19.67 -43.19
CA LEU A 1201 -27.17 -18.91 -43.28
C LEU A 1201 -26.11 -19.71 -44.05
N SER A 1202 -25.96 -21.01 -43.76
CA SER A 1202 -25.07 -21.94 -44.47
C SER A 1202 -25.37 -22.12 -45.97
N LEU A 1203 -26.51 -21.63 -46.46
CA LEU A 1203 -26.93 -21.71 -47.86
C LEU A 1203 -26.65 -20.43 -48.68
N LYS A 1204 -26.14 -19.34 -48.07
CA LYS A 1204 -25.85 -18.09 -48.78
C LYS A 1204 -24.43 -18.00 -49.35
N GLU A 1205 -23.47 -18.77 -48.84
CA GLU A 1205 -22.07 -18.76 -49.30
C GLU A 1205 -21.84 -19.76 -50.46
N LYS A 1206 -22.59 -19.59 -51.55
CA LYS A 1206 -22.31 -20.26 -52.83
C LYS A 1206 -22.39 -19.25 -53.98
N GLY A 1207 -21.25 -18.62 -54.25
CA GLY A 1207 -21.21 -17.47 -55.16
C GLY A 1207 -19.85 -17.04 -55.70
N ASP A 1208 -18.83 -17.91 -55.73
CA ASP A 1208 -18.00 -18.09 -56.94
C ASP A 1208 -17.09 -19.35 -56.84
N GLU A 1209 -16.50 -19.77 -57.95
CA GLU A 1209 -15.72 -21.02 -58.04
C GLU A 1209 -14.21 -20.81 -57.81
N GLY A 1210 -13.60 -21.62 -56.93
CA GLY A 1210 -12.22 -22.08 -57.22
C GLY A 1210 -11.13 -22.12 -56.14
N GLU A 1211 -11.38 -22.55 -54.90
CA GLU A 1211 -10.30 -23.19 -54.10
C GLU A 1211 -10.83 -24.24 -53.11
N LYS A 1212 -9.95 -25.12 -52.61
CA LYS A 1212 -10.32 -26.30 -51.79
C LYS A 1212 -9.81 -26.21 -50.35
N GLU A 1213 -10.63 -25.67 -49.47
CA GLU A 1213 -10.40 -25.77 -48.01
C GLU A 1213 -10.96 -27.06 -47.40
N LYS A 1214 -10.55 -27.35 -46.17
CA LYS A 1214 -10.86 -28.60 -45.45
C LYS A 1214 -12.15 -28.47 -44.63
N PRO A 1215 -12.91 -29.56 -44.42
CA PRO A 1215 -14.12 -29.52 -43.61
C PRO A 1215 -13.80 -29.54 -42.10
N GLY A 1216 -14.20 -28.49 -41.36
CA GLY A 1216 -14.20 -28.48 -39.90
C GLY A 1216 -14.27 -27.07 -39.29
N GLU A 1217 -15.27 -26.83 -38.43
CA GLU A 1217 -15.41 -25.67 -37.53
C GLU A 1217 -15.69 -24.28 -38.14
N GLY A 1218 -16.86 -24.13 -38.75
CA GLY A 1218 -17.45 -22.80 -38.98
C GLY A 1218 -17.94 -22.16 -37.67
N LYS A 1219 -17.07 -21.38 -36.99
CA LYS A 1219 -17.52 -20.39 -35.98
C LYS A 1219 -18.45 -19.39 -36.69
N LEU A 1220 -19.67 -19.18 -36.18
CA LEU A 1220 -20.55 -18.13 -36.69
C LEU A 1220 -19.89 -16.74 -36.49
N PRO A 1221 -19.99 -15.82 -37.46
CA PRO A 1221 -19.52 -14.44 -37.29
C PRO A 1221 -20.09 -13.80 -36.02
N PRO A 1222 -19.32 -12.94 -35.30
CA PRO A 1222 -19.78 -12.34 -34.03
C PRO A 1222 -21.14 -11.67 -34.13
N GLU A 1223 -21.36 -10.93 -35.22
CA GLU A 1223 -22.63 -10.24 -35.54
C GLU A 1223 -23.84 -11.20 -35.63
N LEU A 1224 -23.62 -12.44 -36.06
CA LEU A 1224 -24.65 -13.48 -36.14
C LEU A 1224 -24.80 -14.24 -34.81
N MET A 1225 -23.73 -14.35 -34.02
CA MET A 1225 -23.83 -14.86 -32.64
C MET A 1225 -24.64 -13.89 -31.77
N ASP A 1226 -24.39 -12.59 -31.85
CA ASP A 1226 -25.15 -11.56 -31.13
C ASP A 1226 -26.66 -11.60 -31.50
N MET A 1227 -27.00 -11.82 -32.77
CA MET A 1227 -28.40 -12.03 -33.20
C MET A 1227 -29.03 -13.29 -32.62
N VAL A 1228 -28.26 -14.34 -32.34
CA VAL A 1228 -28.74 -15.54 -31.61
C VAL A 1228 -28.87 -15.23 -30.12
N TRP A 1229 -27.99 -14.39 -29.54
CA TRP A 1229 -28.06 -13.97 -28.13
C TRP A 1229 -29.28 -13.10 -27.83
N GLU A 1230 -29.65 -12.18 -28.73
CA GLU A 1230 -30.90 -11.41 -28.59
C GLU A 1230 -32.16 -12.30 -28.62
N GLN A 1231 -32.13 -13.45 -29.32
CA GLN A 1231 -33.23 -14.43 -29.26
C GLN A 1231 -33.22 -15.26 -27.97
N PHE A 1232 -32.04 -15.56 -27.39
CA PHE A 1232 -31.90 -16.33 -26.16
C PHE A 1232 -31.89 -15.48 -24.87
N ASN A 1233 -32.81 -14.51 -24.78
CA ASN A 1233 -33.01 -13.62 -23.63
C ASN A 1233 -33.20 -14.32 -22.25
N GLY A 1234 -33.43 -15.65 -22.22
CA GLY A 1234 -33.54 -16.46 -20.99
C GLY A 1234 -32.23 -17.10 -20.49
N ALA A 1235 -31.05 -16.73 -21.02
CA ALA A 1235 -29.77 -17.30 -20.58
C ALA A 1235 -29.48 -17.03 -19.09
N LYS A 1236 -29.79 -15.82 -18.60
CA LYS A 1236 -29.64 -15.47 -17.17
C LYS A 1236 -30.62 -16.19 -16.25
N ASP A 1237 -31.86 -16.41 -16.68
CA ASP A 1237 -32.85 -17.17 -15.90
C ASP A 1237 -32.42 -18.64 -15.68
N ARG A 1238 -31.63 -19.17 -16.61
CA ARG A 1238 -30.97 -20.49 -16.54
C ARG A 1238 -29.72 -20.53 -15.66
N GLY A 1239 -29.23 -19.39 -15.15
CA GLY A 1239 -28.06 -19.33 -14.28
C GLY A 1239 -26.72 -19.62 -14.98
N LEU A 1240 -26.67 -19.48 -16.31
CA LEU A 1240 -25.42 -19.56 -17.08
C LEU A 1240 -24.67 -18.21 -17.02
N MET A 1241 -23.34 -18.27 -17.03
CA MET A 1241 -22.44 -17.11 -16.95
C MET A 1241 -21.67 -16.91 -18.26
N THR A 1242 -21.54 -15.64 -18.67
CA THR A 1242 -20.53 -15.24 -19.67
C THR A 1242 -19.11 -15.37 -19.12
N VAL A 1243 -18.10 -15.39 -20.00
CA VAL A 1243 -16.68 -15.36 -19.59
C VAL A 1243 -16.39 -14.07 -18.79
N GLU A 1244 -17.02 -12.96 -19.18
CA GLU A 1244 -16.90 -11.64 -18.56
C GLU A 1244 -17.51 -11.63 -17.15
N GLU A 1245 -18.71 -12.18 -17.00
CA GLU A 1245 -19.40 -12.34 -15.70
C GLU A 1245 -18.60 -13.26 -14.76
N ALA A 1246 -18.05 -14.37 -15.26
CA ALA A 1246 -17.16 -15.23 -14.49
C ALA A 1246 -15.86 -14.51 -14.08
N LYS A 1247 -15.29 -13.65 -14.94
CA LYS A 1247 -14.14 -12.80 -14.61
C LYS A 1247 -14.48 -11.73 -13.56
N GLU A 1248 -15.68 -11.15 -13.58
CA GLU A 1248 -16.14 -10.25 -12.51
C GLU A 1248 -16.32 -10.98 -11.17
N HIS A 1249 -16.99 -12.13 -11.17
CA HIS A 1249 -17.17 -12.97 -9.99
C HIS A 1249 -15.81 -13.39 -9.40
N ARG A 1250 -14.83 -13.73 -10.26
CA ARG A 1250 -13.43 -13.98 -9.84
C ARG A 1250 -12.81 -12.78 -9.12
N VAL A 1251 -12.93 -11.57 -9.66
CA VAL A 1251 -12.36 -10.36 -9.04
C VAL A 1251 -13.01 -10.13 -7.67
N ARG A 1252 -14.34 -10.24 -7.57
CA ARG A 1252 -15.08 -10.13 -6.30
C ARG A 1252 -14.62 -11.18 -5.28
N LEU A 1253 -14.49 -12.45 -5.69
CA LEU A 1253 -13.96 -13.55 -4.87
C LEU A 1253 -12.53 -13.29 -4.37
N MET A 1254 -11.64 -12.81 -5.24
CA MET A 1254 -10.28 -12.43 -4.84
C MET A 1254 -10.25 -11.28 -3.84
N GLU A 1255 -11.20 -10.34 -3.90
CA GLU A 1255 -11.26 -9.20 -2.98
C GLU A 1255 -11.73 -9.59 -1.58
N MET A 1256 -12.75 -10.46 -1.45
CA MET A 1256 -13.11 -11.01 -0.12
C MET A 1256 -12.01 -11.91 0.44
N ARG A 1257 -11.35 -12.74 -0.38
CA ARG A 1257 -10.20 -13.53 0.06
C ARG A 1257 -9.02 -12.66 0.49
N THR A 1258 -8.79 -11.51 -0.16
CA THR A 1258 -7.79 -10.54 0.28
C THR A 1258 -8.18 -9.89 1.61
N ALA A 1259 -9.47 -9.59 1.82
CA ALA A 1259 -9.98 -9.08 3.09
C ALA A 1259 -9.84 -10.12 4.22
N PHE A 1260 -10.26 -11.37 3.98
CA PHE A 1260 -10.07 -12.50 4.88
C PHE A 1260 -8.59 -12.67 5.23
N VAL A 1261 -7.68 -12.77 4.25
CA VAL A 1261 -6.23 -12.87 4.53
C VAL A 1261 -5.72 -11.64 5.31
N LYS A 1262 -6.27 -10.43 5.13
CA LYS A 1262 -5.87 -9.25 5.91
C LYS A 1262 -6.42 -9.25 7.34
N GLU A 1263 -7.65 -9.73 7.55
CA GLU A 1263 -8.27 -9.89 8.87
C GLU A 1263 -7.60 -11.02 9.64
N ARG A 1264 -7.39 -12.17 9.00
CA ARG A 1264 -6.43 -13.22 9.42
C ARG A 1264 -4.95 -12.74 9.36
N GLN A 1265 -4.70 -11.43 9.18
CA GLN A 1265 -3.45 -10.69 9.40
C GLN A 1265 -3.51 -9.53 10.42
N GLU A 1266 -4.65 -9.34 11.09
CA GLU A 1266 -4.83 -8.48 12.27
C GLU A 1266 -5.26 -9.34 13.46
N ASP A 1267 -6.25 -10.20 13.23
CA ASP A 1267 -6.41 -11.57 13.73
C ASP A 1267 -5.10 -12.29 14.07
N LEU A 1268 -4.10 -12.12 13.18
CA LEU A 1268 -2.73 -12.60 13.42
C LEU A 1268 -2.33 -12.19 14.85
N ARG A 1269 -2.17 -10.88 15.08
CA ARG A 1269 -1.25 -10.26 16.05
C ARG A 1269 -1.85 -10.11 17.45
N GLY A 1270 -2.93 -10.81 17.76
CA GLY A 1270 -3.64 -10.70 19.04
C GLY A 1270 -3.23 -11.72 20.11
N TYR A 1271 -2.32 -12.65 19.81
CA TYR A 1271 -2.10 -13.86 20.62
C TYR A 1271 -0.66 -14.01 21.09
N THR A 1272 -0.50 -14.28 22.40
CA THR A 1272 0.73 -14.00 23.14
C THR A 1272 1.14 -15.14 24.09
N TYR A 1273 2.44 -15.45 24.19
CA TYR A 1273 2.94 -16.58 25.00
C TYR A 1273 2.86 -16.25 26.50
N ASN A 1274 1.89 -16.81 27.24
CA ASN A 1274 1.73 -16.49 28.65
C ASN A 1274 2.36 -17.54 29.59
N PHE A 1275 3.26 -17.06 30.47
CA PHE A 1275 3.97 -17.85 31.49
C PHE A 1275 3.58 -17.45 32.93
N CYS A 1276 2.47 -16.74 33.12
CA CYS A 1276 2.02 -16.32 34.45
C CYS A 1276 1.24 -17.45 35.15
N GLU A 1277 1.88 -18.20 36.05
CA GLU A 1277 1.19 -19.09 36.98
C GLU A 1277 0.19 -18.33 37.88
N HIS A 1278 -1.02 -18.90 38.04
CA HIS A 1278 -2.03 -18.56 39.04
C HIS A 1278 -2.92 -19.78 39.36
#